data_AF-A0A0D2EL79-F1
#
_entry.id   AF-A0A0D2EL79-F1
#
_cell.length_a   1.000
_cell.length_b   1.000
_cell.length_c   1.000
_cell.angle_alpha   90.00
_cell.angle_beta   90.00
_cell.angle_gamma   90.00
#
_symmetry.space_group_name_H-M   'P 1'
#
loop_
_entity.id
_entity.type
_entity.pdbx_description
1 polymer ?
#
loop_
_entity_poly.entity_id
_entity_poly.type
_entity_poly.pdbx_seq_one_letter_code
_entity_poly.pdbx_strand_id
1 'polypeptide(L)'
;MRTLHKRWTCSLLALLSWDSLITPTRATSSVNVALQTSFSAGPYLVELLETAALENSSSYFPLLDRIADGTFTDLQTEQELYTKFLDVVQNDGHLSTPESVSSFKFALALHAAAPRVEAHFQYYNTSVQPHLMAAQDAVCPVWVYLDGQQFCSPTLDRAQQMVSIPDTVNDLPFDRVLGASSDGPSSILYADITHPLFGQFHSVVSQTAREGKSTYRVRYRPSTMVSSRPIYVTGYGVELVLKRTDYIVIDDRDAQKTGDSTPEQLSLETKDDEIKDLKPLTTSEVAKLGINAASFILSSSSPLDTLLQVTSDFPKYSSLLASVNASKEFVLEHRANRERFLPSGYNVLWINGVQIEPRQMNAYSLLDHLRRERRIIAELKSLGLASSEAISLLSSEIIAEAQANETPQRFDWRDDSEAGGVLMWLNDLEQDKRYAGWSSSLRSLFQRTYPGQLPQVSRDIHNLIVPIDMGNMKDIELVTTSLQSLVRRQVPIRIALIPTGEGETADTYSKVAYHISDTYGLTALMSFFSDIVAAKRIDTSPEKSFKTAIRGRATREGKEPLAFHEVLNDESLGLRLQARDEYMKRLALARPNPPLLVNGVVIPRTDNWFELLSARLYADLQLVQQAVFQEAILEESWVPEFFLFQAVKRRNEMVFPDNAKDVEIVDVGQIATDFADSFARLPRLAGAEATLLSDRAHLLVVVDLESETGRILLSEALLFHQRNPEIEMLIIHNPGPESQTSSFARGLYALLQENGRDLTVDSLEQLLKGDLSSSADNLTDASTEFWSSHTDLLQTLSFSEGQNGLWLNGRLLGPLDQGFTSGDFEALLEFERRERIAPVTTSITGLALEDRFTGALDLAKITSLVARSLKSDLPEGLRESAPLIRMERFKFWNSTHTSINISNSDDINIQIVASIDPASELVQQWVPILESLSQLNGVSVQIFLNPKDRLTELPVKRFFRQVISAEPSFDSHGSLSIPNASFSGIPKDTLFNLGMVVPPSWLVAPKISIHDLDNIRLSNLAEGENIDAVYELEHILIEGHARDVTSGPPPRGVQLLLGTEDEPHFTDTIVMANLGYFQFKANPGYWQISLKPGRSSKIFNIDSVGPHGYSAQPGDETTSVALLSFQGLTLFPRLSRKPGMEEEDVLESSALGGAMDYLNKGASFASSALSSLGFKKTSSNADINIFSVASGHLYERMLNIMMVSVMKHTKHSVKFWFIEQFLSPSFKSTLPILAEHYGFDYEMVTYKWPHWLRGQKEKQREIWGYKILFLDVLFPLDLDKVIFVDADQIVRTDMMELNKVDLKGAPYGFTPMCDSRTEMEGFRFWKQGYWETYLRGKPYHISALYVVDLKRFRQLAAGDRLRQQYQALSADPASLSNLDQDLPNHMQHSLPIHSLSQEWLWCETWCDDASLAKAKTIDLCNNPLTKEPKLDRAKRQVPEWTLYDEEIAGVIRAAKEQASTVTDSEGLEDAADGENLENVESERIRDEL
;
A
#
# COMPACT_ATOMS: atom_id res chain seq x y z
N MET A 1 77.21 4.59 49.23
CA MET A 1 77.90 3.92 48.11
C MET A 1 76.84 3.54 47.09
N ARG A 2 77.09 3.90 45.83
CA ARG A 2 76.12 3.96 44.73
C ARG A 2 75.71 2.57 44.20
N THR A 3 74.47 2.51 43.70
CA THR A 3 73.85 1.51 42.79
C THR A 3 73.65 0.07 43.29
N LEU A 4 72.42 -0.23 43.71
CA LEU A 4 71.74 -1.52 43.53
C LEU A 4 70.24 -1.41 43.89
N HIS A 5 69.40 -1.12 42.89
CA HIS A 5 68.00 -1.57 42.83
C HIS A 5 67.41 -1.23 41.45
N LYS A 6 67.44 -2.21 40.54
CA LYS A 6 66.49 -2.41 39.42
C LYS A 6 66.93 -3.67 38.66
N ARG A 7 66.35 -4.83 39.02
CA ARG A 7 66.40 -6.08 38.27
C ARG A 7 65.20 -6.97 38.63
N TRP A 8 63.98 -6.46 38.44
CA TRP A 8 62.73 -7.23 38.42
C TRP A 8 61.79 -6.54 37.44
N THR A 9 61.98 -6.79 36.13
CA THR A 9 61.11 -6.42 34.99
C THR A 9 61.86 -6.74 33.69
N CYS A 10 62.09 -8.04 33.41
CA CYS A 10 62.50 -8.53 32.08
C CYS A 10 62.17 -10.02 31.87
N SER A 11 61.17 -10.55 32.59
CA SER A 11 60.79 -11.97 32.52
C SER A 11 59.31 -12.19 32.15
N LEU A 12 58.64 -11.19 31.58
CA LEU A 12 57.21 -11.21 31.24
C LEU A 12 56.89 -10.88 29.77
N LEU A 13 57.91 -10.79 28.91
CA LEU A 13 57.77 -10.48 27.47
C LEU A 13 58.23 -11.61 26.54
N ALA A 14 58.44 -12.82 27.06
CA ALA A 14 58.82 -14.00 26.26
C ALA A 14 57.79 -15.15 26.34
N LEU A 15 56.58 -14.88 26.85
CA LEU A 15 55.46 -15.83 26.92
C LEU A 15 54.17 -15.28 26.25
N LEU A 16 54.29 -14.21 25.46
CA LEU A 16 53.18 -13.59 24.71
C LEU A 16 53.40 -13.61 23.19
N SER A 17 54.30 -14.47 22.69
CA SER A 17 54.60 -14.60 21.26
C SER A 17 54.40 -16.02 20.72
N TRP A 18 53.54 -16.81 21.36
CA TRP A 18 53.23 -18.20 21.00
C TRP A 18 51.72 -18.47 20.88
N ASP A 19 50.94 -17.47 20.44
CA ASP A 19 49.54 -17.61 20.01
C ASP A 19 49.32 -17.20 18.54
N SER A 20 50.37 -17.28 17.72
CA SER A 20 50.30 -17.04 16.26
C SER A 20 50.62 -18.30 15.44
N LEU A 21 50.20 -19.46 15.94
CA LEU A 21 50.01 -20.66 15.13
C LEU A 21 48.51 -20.74 14.82
N ILE A 22 48.09 -19.87 13.90
CA ILE A 22 46.86 -20.04 13.14
C ILE A 22 47.07 -21.36 12.37
N THR A 23 46.44 -22.43 12.87
CA THR A 23 46.12 -23.59 12.04
C THR A 23 45.52 -23.05 10.76
N PRO A 24 45.91 -23.52 9.55
CA PRO A 24 45.20 -23.14 8.36
C PRO A 24 43.80 -23.71 8.54
N THR A 25 42.87 -22.86 8.98
CA THR A 25 41.45 -23.11 8.88
C THR A 25 41.25 -23.39 7.41
N ARG A 26 41.07 -24.67 7.06
CA ARG A 26 40.74 -25.09 5.70
C ARG A 26 39.56 -24.25 5.28
N ALA A 27 39.78 -23.29 4.38
CA ALA A 27 38.74 -22.40 3.90
C ALA A 27 37.63 -23.27 3.33
N THR A 28 36.48 -23.29 4.01
CA THR A 28 35.31 -24.03 3.61
C THR A 28 34.65 -23.29 2.46
N SER A 29 34.31 -23.98 1.38
CA SER A 29 33.54 -23.41 0.27
C SER A 29 32.31 -22.68 0.79
N SER A 30 32.11 -21.44 0.34
CA SER A 30 30.97 -20.60 0.69
C SER A 30 30.13 -20.25 -0.52
N VAL A 31 28.89 -19.82 -0.26
CA VAL A 31 28.04 -19.14 -1.23
C VAL A 31 27.94 -17.69 -0.81
N ASN A 32 28.35 -16.76 -1.66
CA ASN A 32 28.31 -15.32 -1.38
C ASN A 32 27.38 -14.63 -2.38
N VAL A 33 26.49 -13.78 -1.88
CA VAL A 33 25.50 -13.08 -2.70
C VAL A 33 25.49 -11.59 -2.37
N ALA A 34 25.58 -10.76 -3.40
CA ALA A 34 25.42 -9.31 -3.30
C ALA A 34 24.27 -8.81 -4.19
N LEU A 35 23.72 -7.64 -3.88
CA LEU A 35 22.67 -6.99 -4.66
C LEU A 35 23.10 -5.55 -4.99
N GLN A 36 23.18 -5.25 -6.28
CA GLN A 36 23.49 -3.90 -6.78
C GLN A 36 22.25 -3.26 -7.43
N THR A 37 22.28 -1.94 -7.61
CA THR A 37 21.24 -1.17 -8.31
C THR A 37 21.52 -1.07 -9.82
N SER A 38 20.47 -0.84 -10.61
CA SER A 38 20.57 -0.54 -12.04
C SER A 38 21.02 0.90 -12.35
N PHE A 39 20.94 1.79 -11.36
CA PHE A 39 21.39 3.18 -11.43
C PHE A 39 22.67 3.41 -10.64
N SER A 40 23.37 4.49 -10.95
CA SER A 40 24.70 4.76 -10.43
C SER A 40 24.65 5.47 -9.07
N ALA A 41 25.67 5.23 -8.25
CA ALA A 41 25.89 5.96 -7.02
C ALA A 41 26.13 7.44 -7.32
N GLY A 42 25.34 8.31 -6.67
CA GLY A 42 25.69 9.73 -6.58
C GLY A 42 26.96 9.93 -5.74
N PRO A 43 27.58 11.10 -5.80
CA PRO A 43 28.72 11.41 -4.93
C PRO A 43 28.35 11.23 -3.46
N TYR A 44 29.18 10.52 -2.69
CA TYR A 44 28.87 10.16 -1.29
C TYR A 44 28.59 11.38 -0.39
N LEU A 45 29.20 12.54 -0.69
CA LEU A 45 28.90 13.80 -0.01
C LEU A 45 27.43 14.24 -0.16
N VAL A 46 26.85 14.05 -1.34
CA VAL A 46 25.45 14.40 -1.61
C VAL A 46 24.52 13.44 -0.89
N GLU A 47 24.88 12.15 -0.83
CA GLU A 47 24.13 11.16 -0.06
C GLU A 47 24.13 11.46 1.45
N LEU A 48 25.28 11.86 2.01
CA LEU A 48 25.39 12.29 3.41
C LEU A 48 24.50 13.50 3.71
N LEU A 49 24.53 14.51 2.83
CA LEU A 49 23.69 15.70 2.92
C LEU A 49 22.20 15.36 2.88
N GLU A 50 21.79 14.56 1.90
CA GLU A 50 20.40 14.15 1.73
C GLU A 50 19.92 13.27 2.89
N THR A 51 20.76 12.37 3.40
CA THR A 51 20.44 11.51 4.54
C THR A 51 20.26 12.33 5.83
N ALA A 52 21.10 13.34 6.06
CA ALA A 52 20.93 14.26 7.18
C ALA A 52 19.63 15.08 7.02
N ALA A 53 19.34 15.54 5.81
CA ALA A 53 18.12 16.28 5.50
C ALA A 53 16.85 15.41 5.54
N LEU A 54 16.95 14.08 5.41
CA LEU A 54 15.84 13.15 5.65
C LEU A 54 15.51 13.01 7.14
N GLU A 55 16.51 13.11 8.02
CA GLU A 55 16.27 13.13 9.48
C GLU A 55 15.78 14.51 9.95
N ASN A 56 16.38 15.59 9.44
CA ASN A 56 16.01 16.96 9.76
C ASN A 56 16.12 17.86 8.51
N SER A 57 14.99 18.15 7.87
CA SER A 57 14.93 18.94 6.63
C SER A 57 15.54 20.33 6.76
N SER A 58 15.46 20.96 7.94
CA SER A 58 16.03 22.28 8.19
C SER A 58 17.57 22.32 8.11
N SER A 59 18.23 21.17 8.25
CA SER A 59 19.70 21.06 8.18
C SER A 59 20.26 21.21 6.76
N TYR A 60 19.42 21.08 5.74
CA TYR A 60 19.87 21.01 4.34
C TYR A 60 20.70 22.24 3.91
N PHE A 61 20.14 23.45 4.00
CA PHE A 61 20.84 24.66 3.56
C PHE A 61 22.04 25.03 4.45
N PRO A 62 21.98 24.94 5.79
CA PRO A 62 23.16 25.12 6.64
C PRO A 62 24.32 24.17 6.31
N LEU A 63 24.04 22.89 6.08
CA LEU A 63 25.08 21.93 5.68
C LEU A 63 25.59 22.22 4.26
N LEU A 64 24.71 22.72 3.39
CA LEU A 64 25.10 23.17 2.05
C LEU A 64 26.03 24.40 2.10
N ASP A 65 25.85 25.33 3.04
CA ASP A 65 26.79 26.43 3.28
C ASP A 65 28.17 25.88 3.68
N ARG A 66 28.22 24.89 4.58
CA ARG A 66 29.49 24.25 4.99
C ARG A 66 30.22 23.59 3.82
N ILE A 67 29.47 22.98 2.91
CA ILE A 67 30.01 22.39 1.68
C ILE A 67 30.56 23.50 0.77
N ALA A 68 29.79 24.58 0.57
CA ALA A 68 30.19 25.72 -0.24
C ALA A 68 31.45 26.45 0.29
N ASP A 69 31.64 26.48 1.61
CA ASP A 69 32.83 27.05 2.28
C ASP A 69 34.09 26.20 2.11
N GLY A 70 33.97 24.99 1.54
CA GLY A 70 35.09 24.05 1.38
C GLY A 70 35.41 23.26 2.64
N THR A 71 34.47 23.11 3.59
CA THR A 71 34.74 22.37 4.85
C THR A 71 35.12 20.90 4.61
N PHE A 72 34.63 20.31 3.53
CA PHE A 72 34.82 18.92 3.15
C PHE A 72 35.79 18.74 1.97
N THR A 73 36.46 19.81 1.54
CA THR A 73 37.51 19.68 0.51
C THR A 73 38.75 19.01 1.11
N ASP A 74 39.56 18.37 0.26
CA ASP A 74 40.80 17.65 0.59
C ASP A 74 40.66 16.26 1.25
N LEU A 75 39.45 15.80 1.55
CA LEU A 75 39.19 14.46 2.09
C LEU A 75 39.34 13.39 0.99
N GLN A 76 40.13 12.35 1.24
CA GLN A 76 40.52 11.38 0.20
C GLN A 76 39.67 10.11 0.22
N THR A 77 39.14 9.73 1.38
CA THR A 77 38.39 8.49 1.56
C THR A 77 36.96 8.75 2.02
N GLU A 78 36.07 7.81 1.72
CA GLU A 78 34.66 7.87 2.16
C GLU A 78 34.54 7.81 3.69
N GLN A 79 35.43 7.07 4.36
CA GLN A 79 35.51 7.01 5.81
C GLN A 79 35.89 8.36 6.44
N GLU A 80 36.90 9.05 5.89
CA GLU A 80 37.28 10.39 6.34
C GLU A 80 36.13 11.38 6.13
N LEU A 81 35.47 11.32 4.98
CA LEU A 81 34.31 12.14 4.65
C LEU A 81 33.16 11.91 5.63
N TYR A 82 32.78 10.66 5.86
CA TYR A 82 31.73 10.28 6.80
C TYR A 82 32.03 10.80 8.22
N THR A 83 33.25 10.55 8.72
CA THR A 83 33.64 10.93 10.08
C THR A 83 33.61 12.45 10.24
N LYS A 84 34.17 13.18 9.28
CA LYS A 84 34.20 14.64 9.30
C LYS A 84 32.79 15.23 9.17
N PHE A 85 31.94 14.63 8.34
CA PHE A 85 30.55 15.07 8.18
C PHE A 85 29.76 14.89 9.48
N LEU A 86 29.89 13.73 10.13
CA LEU A 86 29.24 13.48 11.42
C LEU A 86 29.67 14.50 12.47
N ASP A 87 30.96 14.79 12.57
CA ASP A 87 31.49 15.81 13.48
C ASP A 87 30.85 17.18 13.24
N VAL A 88 30.74 17.62 11.98
CA VAL A 88 30.15 18.93 11.63
C VAL A 88 28.66 18.96 11.99
N VAL A 89 27.91 17.94 11.59
CA VAL A 89 26.46 17.87 11.81
C VAL A 89 26.11 17.85 13.30
N GLN A 90 26.91 17.17 14.12
CA GLN A 90 26.74 17.14 15.58
C GLN A 90 27.15 18.46 16.23
N ASN A 91 28.31 19.03 15.85
CA ASN A 91 28.81 20.29 16.43
C ASN A 91 27.93 21.50 16.08
N ASP A 92 27.34 21.52 14.88
CA ASP A 92 26.42 22.57 14.45
C ASP A 92 25.00 22.36 15.02
N GLY A 93 24.77 21.26 15.76
CA GLY A 93 23.52 20.97 16.47
C GLY A 93 22.37 20.49 15.58
N HIS A 94 22.65 20.15 14.32
CA HIS A 94 21.63 19.65 13.38
C HIS A 94 21.15 18.23 13.72
N LEU A 95 22.05 17.38 14.24
CA LEU A 95 21.77 16.08 14.84
C LEU A 95 22.39 16.01 16.23
N SER A 96 21.69 16.57 17.22
CA SER A 96 22.22 16.75 18.58
C SER A 96 21.99 15.55 19.50
N THR A 97 20.98 14.73 19.21
CA THR A 97 20.57 13.61 20.08
C THR A 97 21.19 12.29 19.63
N PRO A 98 21.62 11.41 20.55
CA PRO A 98 22.14 10.08 20.20
C PRO A 98 21.18 9.25 19.32
N GLU A 99 19.87 9.42 19.53
CA GLU A 99 18.82 8.76 18.76
C GLU A 99 18.78 9.28 17.31
N SER A 100 18.90 10.60 17.09
CA SER A 100 18.96 11.17 15.73
C SER A 100 20.21 10.72 14.97
N VAL A 101 21.34 10.62 15.67
CA VAL A 101 22.62 10.16 15.10
C VAL A 101 22.57 8.68 14.74
N SER A 102 22.05 7.82 15.62
CA SER A 102 21.91 6.38 15.31
C SER A 102 20.92 6.13 14.17
N SER A 103 19.82 6.88 14.11
CA SER A 103 18.89 6.85 12.97
C SER A 103 19.55 7.29 11.66
N PHE A 104 20.34 8.38 11.68
CA PHE A 104 21.11 8.83 10.53
C PHE A 104 22.06 7.74 10.02
N LYS A 105 22.83 7.12 10.93
CA LYS A 105 23.74 6.01 10.59
C LYS A 105 23.01 4.83 9.97
N PHE A 106 21.86 4.46 10.53
CA PHE A 106 21.05 3.37 10.01
C PHE A 106 20.49 3.69 8.62
N ALA A 107 19.96 4.89 8.42
CA ALA A 107 19.47 5.35 7.13
C ALA A 107 20.58 5.37 6.05
N LEU A 108 21.80 5.75 6.45
CA LEU A 108 22.97 5.76 5.57
C LEU A 108 23.42 4.33 5.21
N ALA A 109 23.42 3.39 6.17
CA ALA A 109 23.70 1.97 5.91
C ALA A 109 22.68 1.32 4.96
N LEU A 110 21.46 1.85 4.92
CA LEU A 110 20.40 1.44 3.99
C LEU A 110 20.46 2.13 2.62
N HIS A 111 21.36 3.11 2.45
CA HIS A 111 21.39 4.01 1.30
C HIS A 111 20.04 4.73 1.05
N ALA A 112 19.29 5.04 2.12
CA ALA A 112 17.89 5.47 2.03
C ALA A 112 17.67 6.75 1.19
N ALA A 113 18.69 7.62 1.10
CA ALA A 113 18.64 8.85 0.32
C ALA A 113 18.98 8.68 -1.16
N ALA A 114 19.61 7.57 -1.56
CA ALA A 114 20.12 7.41 -2.92
C ALA A 114 19.05 7.53 -4.03
N PRO A 115 17.84 6.95 -3.88
CA PRO A 115 16.77 7.15 -4.87
C PRO A 115 16.38 8.63 -5.08
N ARG A 116 16.43 9.45 -4.04
CA ARG A 116 16.12 10.88 -4.14
C ARG A 116 17.16 11.62 -4.99
N VAL A 117 18.44 11.27 -4.83
CA VAL A 117 19.54 11.83 -5.62
C VAL A 117 19.39 11.43 -7.09
N GLU A 118 19.16 10.15 -7.35
CA GLU A 118 18.96 9.64 -8.71
C GLU A 118 17.75 10.28 -9.39
N ALA A 119 16.68 10.57 -8.64
CA ALA A 119 15.52 11.26 -9.22
C ALA A 119 15.84 12.67 -9.74
N HIS A 120 16.78 13.39 -9.12
CA HIS A 120 17.25 14.68 -9.64
C HIS A 120 18.03 14.50 -10.94
N PHE A 121 18.87 13.47 -11.00
CA PHE A 121 19.67 13.14 -12.18
C PHE A 121 18.78 12.75 -13.36
N GLN A 122 17.80 11.88 -13.14
CA GLN A 122 16.82 11.50 -14.16
C GLN A 122 16.02 12.71 -14.65
N TYR A 123 15.56 13.59 -13.75
CA TYR A 123 14.83 14.80 -14.13
C TYR A 123 15.69 15.75 -14.97
N TYR A 124 16.95 15.95 -14.59
CA TYR A 124 17.87 16.76 -15.38
C TYR A 124 18.05 16.20 -16.79
N ASN A 125 18.33 14.91 -16.91
CA ASN A 125 18.60 14.26 -18.19
C ASN A 125 17.37 14.22 -19.11
N THR A 126 16.17 14.01 -18.56
CA THR A 126 14.95 13.78 -19.36
C THR A 126 14.06 15.00 -19.56
N SER A 127 14.13 16.00 -18.67
CA SER A 127 13.24 17.17 -18.71
C SER A 127 14.01 18.49 -18.90
N VAL A 128 15.26 18.58 -18.44
CA VAL A 128 16.04 19.84 -18.52
C VAL A 128 16.97 19.84 -19.73
N GLN A 129 17.80 18.80 -19.87
CA GLN A 129 18.82 18.70 -20.91
C GLN A 129 18.27 18.81 -22.35
N PRO A 130 17.11 18.21 -22.71
CA PRO A 130 16.56 18.33 -24.07
C PRO A 130 16.23 19.77 -24.48
N HIS A 131 15.99 20.65 -23.51
CA HIS A 131 15.69 22.07 -23.73
C HIS A 131 16.96 22.95 -23.81
N LEU A 132 18.14 22.37 -23.60
CA LEU A 132 19.43 23.05 -23.70
C LEU A 132 20.13 22.69 -25.01
N MET A 133 20.77 23.67 -25.66
CA MET A 133 21.64 23.36 -26.81
C MET A 133 22.87 22.57 -26.32
N ALA A 134 23.16 21.41 -26.91
CA ALA A 134 24.22 20.49 -26.46
C ALA A 134 25.60 21.16 -26.24
N ALA A 135 25.99 22.12 -27.10
CA ALA A 135 27.24 22.85 -26.96
C ALA A 135 27.30 23.75 -25.71
N GLN A 136 26.14 24.19 -25.18
CA GLN A 136 26.05 25.07 -24.03
C GLN A 136 25.97 24.31 -22.69
N ASP A 137 25.38 23.11 -22.68
CA ASP A 137 25.39 22.22 -21.50
C ASP A 137 26.82 21.86 -21.07
N ALA A 138 27.75 21.72 -22.03
CA ALA A 138 29.17 21.50 -21.74
C ALA A 138 29.88 22.75 -21.18
N VAL A 139 29.44 23.96 -21.54
CA VAL A 139 30.09 25.22 -21.15
C VAL A 139 29.66 25.67 -19.75
N CYS A 140 28.47 25.26 -19.31
CA CYS A 140 27.86 25.70 -18.06
C CYS A 140 27.70 24.52 -17.09
N PRO A 141 28.78 24.07 -16.41
CA PRO A 141 28.69 22.92 -15.52
C PRO A 141 27.84 23.17 -14.27
N VAL A 142 27.77 24.42 -13.85
CA VAL A 142 26.92 24.96 -12.79
C VAL A 142 26.21 26.18 -13.36
N TRP A 143 24.89 26.25 -13.22
CA TRP A 143 24.11 27.37 -13.77
C TRP A 143 22.81 27.61 -13.02
N VAL A 144 22.36 28.87 -13.06
CA VAL A 144 21.12 29.31 -12.43
C VAL A 144 20.07 29.57 -13.49
N TYR A 145 18.88 29.01 -13.30
CA TYR A 145 17.66 29.42 -13.97
C TYR A 145 17.01 30.55 -13.18
N LEU A 146 16.76 31.68 -13.85
CA LEU A 146 16.07 32.84 -13.29
C LEU A 146 15.28 33.53 -14.40
N ASP A 147 13.97 33.71 -14.21
CA ASP A 147 13.04 34.38 -15.14
C ASP A 147 13.14 33.89 -16.60
N GLY A 148 13.20 32.57 -16.79
CA GLY A 148 13.30 31.97 -18.13
C GLY A 148 14.67 32.14 -18.79
N GLN A 149 15.70 32.50 -18.03
CA GLN A 149 17.06 32.68 -18.54
C GLN A 149 18.07 31.85 -17.78
N GLN A 150 19.09 31.39 -18.51
CA GLN A 150 20.22 30.65 -17.96
C GLN A 150 21.39 31.59 -17.68
N PHE A 151 21.92 31.55 -16.46
CA PHE A 151 23.10 32.26 -16.02
C PHE A 151 24.22 31.28 -15.67
N CYS A 152 25.35 31.39 -16.38
CA CYS A 152 26.52 30.52 -16.18
C CYS A 152 27.69 31.22 -15.47
N SER A 153 27.46 32.42 -14.92
CA SER A 153 28.42 33.14 -14.08
C SER A 153 27.85 33.34 -12.68
N PRO A 154 28.65 33.16 -11.60
CA PRO A 154 28.19 33.38 -10.22
C PRO A 154 27.64 34.79 -9.97
N THR A 155 28.12 35.79 -10.72
CA THR A 155 27.69 37.19 -10.60
C THR A 155 26.29 37.47 -11.14
N LEU A 156 25.69 36.52 -11.88
CA LEU A 156 24.37 36.67 -12.52
C LEU A 156 24.22 37.94 -13.38
N ASP A 157 25.33 38.47 -13.88
CA ASP A 157 25.43 39.75 -14.58
C ASP A 157 25.03 39.66 -16.05
N ARG A 158 25.18 38.47 -16.65
CA ARG A 158 24.89 38.23 -18.06
C ARG A 158 24.17 36.90 -18.23
N ALA A 159 22.94 36.99 -18.74
CA ALA A 159 22.22 35.83 -19.23
C ALA A 159 22.86 35.28 -20.51
N GLN A 160 23.01 33.97 -20.55
CA GLN A 160 23.66 33.26 -21.63
C GLN A 160 22.66 32.91 -22.74
N GLN A 161 21.47 32.42 -22.36
CA GLN A 161 20.38 32.10 -23.27
C GLN A 161 19.02 32.13 -22.57
N MET A 162 17.95 32.22 -23.36
CA MET A 162 16.59 31.99 -22.90
C MET A 162 16.33 30.48 -22.88
N VAL A 163 15.70 30.00 -21.82
CA VAL A 163 15.39 28.59 -21.59
C VAL A 163 13.90 28.48 -21.28
N SER A 164 13.18 27.70 -22.08
CA SER A 164 11.74 27.45 -21.91
C SER A 164 11.55 25.99 -21.55
N ILE A 165 11.61 25.67 -20.26
CA ILE A 165 11.30 24.33 -19.74
C ILE A 165 9.85 24.36 -19.24
N PRO A 166 8.96 23.44 -19.64
CA PRO A 166 7.60 23.39 -19.13
C PRO A 166 7.57 23.28 -17.61
N ASP A 167 6.64 23.98 -16.96
CA ASP A 167 6.40 23.88 -15.51
C ASP A 167 7.63 24.04 -14.59
N THR A 168 8.72 24.67 -15.07
CA THR A 168 10.00 24.71 -14.33
C THR A 168 9.88 25.38 -12.96
N VAL A 169 8.98 26.37 -12.89
CA VAL A 169 8.75 27.22 -11.72
C VAL A 169 7.88 26.52 -10.68
N ASN A 170 7.22 25.42 -11.04
CA ASN A 170 6.44 24.64 -10.09
C ASN A 170 7.35 23.86 -9.15
N ASP A 171 6.92 23.74 -7.90
CA ASP A 171 7.61 22.95 -6.90
C ASP A 171 7.49 21.46 -7.22
N LEU A 172 8.65 20.82 -7.36
CA LEU A 172 8.72 19.38 -7.57
C LEU A 172 8.75 18.66 -6.22
N PRO A 173 8.29 17.40 -6.13
CA PRO A 173 8.23 16.67 -4.85
C PRO A 173 9.59 16.51 -4.14
N PHE A 174 10.69 16.66 -4.86
CA PHE A 174 12.04 16.56 -4.33
C PHE A 174 12.72 17.92 -4.06
N ASP A 175 12.08 19.04 -4.42
CA ASP A 175 12.63 20.37 -4.17
C ASP A 175 12.71 20.66 -2.66
N ARG A 176 13.72 21.44 -2.27
CA ARG A 176 13.81 22.12 -0.97
C ARG A 176 13.95 23.60 -1.23
N VAL A 177 13.10 24.41 -0.61
CA VAL A 177 13.00 25.85 -0.87
C VAL A 177 13.59 26.65 0.30
N LEU A 178 14.41 27.64 -0.02
CA LEU A 178 14.91 28.68 0.88
C LEU A 178 14.30 30.02 0.48
N GLY A 179 13.80 30.77 1.47
CA GLY A 179 13.14 32.06 1.28
C GLY A 179 11.66 31.99 1.63
N ALA A 180 11.12 33.06 2.23
CA ALA A 180 9.77 33.08 2.80
C ALA A 180 8.68 33.60 1.85
N SER A 181 9.07 34.29 0.77
CA SER A 181 8.11 34.94 -0.15
C SER A 181 7.85 34.06 -1.36
N SER A 182 6.64 33.53 -1.50
CA SER A 182 6.17 32.86 -2.71
C SER A 182 6.07 33.79 -3.93
N ASP A 183 6.05 35.11 -3.71
CA ASP A 183 5.92 36.12 -4.76
C ASP A 183 7.25 36.53 -5.40
N GLY A 184 8.38 36.13 -4.81
CA GLY A 184 9.72 36.41 -5.34
C GLY A 184 10.05 35.58 -6.59
N PRO A 185 10.92 36.06 -7.50
CA PRO A 185 11.36 35.27 -8.64
C PRO A 185 12.06 33.99 -8.18
N SER A 186 11.72 32.86 -8.81
CA SER A 186 12.30 31.55 -8.51
C SER A 186 13.68 31.39 -9.11
N SER A 187 14.68 31.31 -8.24
CA SER A 187 16.07 30.99 -8.61
C SER A 187 16.33 29.49 -8.40
N ILE A 188 16.63 28.78 -9.49
CA ILE A 188 16.92 27.33 -9.46
C ILE A 188 18.37 27.13 -9.85
N LEU A 189 19.19 26.61 -8.94
CA LEU A 189 20.57 26.24 -9.22
C LEU A 189 20.64 24.78 -9.67
N TYR A 190 21.08 24.55 -10.90
CA TYR A 190 21.45 23.23 -11.40
C TYR A 190 22.95 23.04 -11.23
N ALA A 191 23.36 22.12 -10.36
CA ALA A 191 24.76 21.94 -10.00
C ALA A 191 25.12 20.50 -9.66
N ASP A 192 26.35 20.13 -10.02
CA ASP A 192 27.12 19.12 -9.27
C ASP A 192 27.72 19.82 -8.04
N ILE A 193 27.28 19.43 -6.84
CA ILE A 193 27.72 20.06 -5.57
C ILE A 193 29.23 19.86 -5.35
N THR A 194 29.82 18.81 -5.93
CA THR A 194 31.26 18.55 -5.80
C THR A 194 32.10 19.46 -6.71
N HIS A 195 31.47 20.17 -7.66
CA HIS A 195 32.18 21.03 -8.58
C HIS A 195 32.69 22.31 -7.88
N PRO A 196 33.96 22.73 -8.08
CA PRO A 196 34.55 23.88 -7.35
C PRO A 196 33.82 25.22 -7.50
N LEU A 197 33.09 25.44 -8.59
CA LEU A 197 32.30 26.66 -8.80
C LEU A 197 31.02 26.71 -7.97
N PHE A 198 30.54 25.57 -7.46
CA PHE A 198 29.27 25.47 -6.74
C PHE A 198 29.17 26.51 -5.60
N GLY A 199 30.19 26.60 -4.75
CA GLY A 199 30.16 27.50 -3.59
C GLY A 199 30.01 28.98 -3.96
N GLN A 200 30.56 29.40 -5.10
CA GLN A 200 30.42 30.79 -5.58
C GLN A 200 29.00 31.11 -6.04
N PHE A 201 28.34 30.18 -6.74
CA PHE A 201 26.93 30.36 -7.11
C PHE A 201 26.02 30.29 -5.89
N HIS A 202 26.25 29.29 -5.03
CA HIS A 202 25.43 29.07 -3.84
C HIS A 202 25.41 30.31 -2.94
N SER A 203 26.56 30.89 -2.62
CA SER A 203 26.68 32.08 -1.76
C SER A 203 25.91 33.29 -2.29
N VAL A 204 25.93 33.52 -3.61
CA VAL A 204 25.21 34.65 -4.23
C VAL A 204 23.69 34.42 -4.17
N VAL A 205 23.21 33.25 -4.61
CA VAL A 205 21.78 32.99 -4.71
C VAL A 205 21.16 32.82 -3.32
N SER A 206 21.82 32.11 -2.41
CA SER A 206 21.32 31.89 -1.04
C SER A 206 21.21 33.19 -0.25
N GLN A 207 22.14 34.13 -0.44
CA GLN A 207 22.06 35.45 0.15
C GLN A 207 20.82 36.21 -0.35
N THR A 208 20.56 36.22 -1.65
CA THR A 208 19.38 36.91 -2.20
C THR A 208 18.06 36.32 -1.69
N ALA A 209 18.00 35.01 -1.47
CA ALA A 209 16.83 34.35 -0.92
C ALA A 209 16.64 34.64 0.57
N ARG A 210 17.72 34.66 1.37
CA ARG A 210 17.69 35.05 2.79
C ARG A 210 17.29 36.52 3.00
N GLU A 211 17.63 37.39 2.05
CA GLU A 211 17.17 38.78 2.01
C GLU A 211 15.70 38.94 1.59
N GLY A 212 15.00 37.84 1.28
CA GLY A 212 13.58 37.83 0.88
C GLY A 212 13.33 38.34 -0.54
N LYS A 213 14.37 38.47 -1.37
CA LYS A 213 14.27 39.01 -2.74
C LYS A 213 13.92 37.96 -3.81
N SER A 214 14.13 36.69 -3.51
CA SER A 214 13.88 35.55 -4.40
C SER A 214 13.60 34.30 -3.58
N THR A 215 13.12 33.25 -4.23
CA THR A 215 13.15 31.89 -3.65
C THR A 215 14.30 31.11 -4.26
N TYR A 216 14.94 30.26 -3.47
CA TYR A 216 16.09 29.47 -3.88
C TYR A 216 15.87 27.98 -3.69
N ARG A 217 16.19 27.20 -4.73
CA ARG A 217 16.20 25.73 -4.70
C ARG A 217 17.38 25.19 -5.49
N VAL A 218 17.84 24.01 -5.10
CA VAL A 218 18.95 23.30 -5.75
C VAL A 218 18.42 22.04 -6.39
N ARG A 219 18.76 21.84 -7.66
CA ARG A 219 18.52 20.58 -8.39
C ARG A 219 19.86 20.01 -8.84
N TYR A 220 20.06 18.71 -8.63
CA TYR A 220 21.35 18.08 -8.85
C TYR A 220 21.56 17.76 -10.32
N ARG A 221 22.79 18.00 -10.76
CA ARG A 221 23.27 17.58 -12.07
C ARG A 221 24.22 16.40 -11.87
N PRO A 222 24.13 15.35 -12.71
CA PRO A 222 25.09 14.25 -12.67
C PRO A 222 26.53 14.76 -12.85
N SER A 223 27.47 14.23 -12.07
CA SER A 223 28.88 14.58 -12.23
C SER A 223 29.43 13.95 -13.52
N THR A 224 30.22 14.72 -14.27
CA THR A 224 30.93 14.21 -15.46
C THR A 224 32.34 13.69 -15.13
N MET A 225 32.81 13.91 -13.90
CA MET A 225 34.18 13.57 -13.49
C MET A 225 34.27 12.25 -12.70
N VAL A 226 33.18 11.78 -12.13
CA VAL A 226 33.15 10.59 -11.27
C VAL A 226 32.78 9.35 -12.10
N SER A 227 33.56 8.28 -11.97
CA SER A 227 33.24 7.01 -12.63
C SER A 227 31.91 6.47 -12.11
N SER A 228 30.99 6.15 -13.02
CA SER A 228 29.72 5.50 -12.69
C SER A 228 29.95 4.14 -12.03
N ARG A 229 29.69 4.03 -10.73
CA ARG A 229 29.67 2.75 -10.00
C ARG A 229 28.25 2.49 -9.50
N PRO A 230 27.76 1.24 -9.52
CA PRO A 230 26.45 0.92 -8.97
C PRO A 230 26.45 0.97 -7.44
N ILE A 231 25.30 1.18 -6.83
CA ILE A 231 25.14 1.12 -5.37
C ILE A 231 24.85 -0.32 -4.97
N TYR A 232 25.62 -0.85 -4.01
CA TYR A 232 25.30 -2.11 -3.35
C TYR A 232 24.35 -1.84 -2.17
N VAL A 233 23.12 -2.29 -2.30
CA VAL A 233 22.05 -1.99 -1.32
C VAL A 233 22.04 -3.00 -0.17
N THR A 234 21.30 -2.69 0.88
CA THR A 234 21.03 -3.58 2.02
C THR A 234 19.53 -3.74 2.23
N GLY A 235 19.09 -4.43 3.29
CA GLY A 235 17.68 -4.59 3.63
C GLY A 235 16.96 -5.75 2.92
N TYR A 236 17.69 -6.61 2.21
CA TYR A 236 17.19 -7.84 1.60
C TYR A 236 17.70 -9.08 2.35
N GLY A 237 17.04 -10.21 2.12
CA GLY A 237 17.45 -11.52 2.60
C GLY A 237 17.77 -12.47 1.44
N VAL A 238 18.63 -13.44 1.72
CA VAL A 238 19.01 -14.51 0.79
C VAL A 238 18.66 -15.84 1.43
N GLU A 239 18.09 -16.75 0.64
CA GLU A 239 17.77 -18.10 1.07
C GLU A 239 18.46 -19.16 0.23
N LEU A 240 18.86 -20.25 0.87
CA LEU A 240 19.24 -21.50 0.23
C LEU A 240 18.23 -22.57 0.62
N VAL A 241 17.28 -22.83 -0.29
CA VAL A 241 16.16 -23.75 -0.08
C VAL A 241 16.57 -25.17 -0.44
N LEU A 242 16.23 -26.13 0.42
CA LEU A 242 16.46 -27.55 0.19
C LEU A 242 15.51 -28.06 -0.92
N LYS A 243 16.06 -28.47 -2.07
CA LYS A 243 15.24 -28.99 -3.19
C LYS A 243 14.57 -30.33 -2.89
N ARG A 244 15.15 -31.14 -2.00
CA ARG A 244 14.62 -32.44 -1.58
C ARG A 244 14.52 -32.49 -0.06
N THR A 245 13.31 -32.75 0.43
CA THR A 245 13.01 -32.76 1.87
C THR A 245 12.43 -34.08 2.35
N ASP A 246 12.13 -34.98 1.42
CA ASP A 246 11.47 -36.27 1.56
C ASP A 246 12.29 -37.29 2.38
N TYR A 247 13.61 -37.13 2.48
CA TYR A 247 14.46 -37.98 3.33
C TYR A 247 14.80 -37.37 4.70
N ILE A 248 14.32 -36.14 4.99
CA ILE A 248 14.69 -35.47 6.25
C ILE A 248 13.85 -36.01 7.42
N VAL A 249 12.61 -36.45 7.16
CA VAL A 249 11.75 -37.06 8.18
C VAL A 249 11.56 -38.54 7.88
N ILE A 250 12.00 -39.39 8.81
CA ILE A 250 11.86 -40.85 8.73
C ILE A 250 10.76 -41.33 9.69
N ASP A 251 10.17 -42.48 9.34
CA ASP A 251 9.23 -43.17 10.21
C ASP A 251 9.96 -43.65 11.48
N ASP A 252 9.33 -43.48 12.64
CA ASP A 252 9.89 -43.88 13.94
C ASP A 252 10.28 -45.39 13.97
N ARG A 253 9.69 -46.23 13.10
CA ARG A 253 9.99 -47.67 13.00
C ARG A 253 11.38 -47.97 12.45
N ASP A 254 11.94 -47.06 11.65
CA ASP A 254 13.22 -47.25 10.97
C ASP A 254 14.40 -46.62 11.74
N ALA A 255 14.15 -46.07 12.93
CA ALA A 255 15.10 -45.30 13.72
C ALA A 255 16.00 -46.16 14.63
N GLN A 256 17.30 -45.84 14.69
CA GLN A 256 18.22 -46.33 15.73
C GLN A 256 18.16 -45.40 16.96
N LYS A 257 18.02 -45.95 18.17
CA LYS A 257 17.94 -45.17 19.42
C LYS A 257 19.25 -44.41 19.70
N THR A 258 19.22 -43.09 19.62
CA THR A 258 20.26 -42.16 20.10
C THR A 258 20.12 -41.94 21.61
N GLY A 259 21.24 -41.84 22.33
CA GLY A 259 21.27 -41.69 23.80
C GLY A 259 21.12 -40.23 24.23
N ASP A 260 20.40 -39.99 25.34
CA ASP A 260 20.22 -38.68 25.96
C ASP A 260 21.57 -38.02 26.32
N SER A 261 21.89 -36.89 25.70
CA SER A 261 23.03 -36.04 26.07
C SER A 261 22.63 -34.99 27.11
N THR A 262 23.44 -34.80 28.15
CA THR A 262 23.22 -33.83 29.23
C THR A 262 23.45 -32.38 28.76
N PRO A 263 22.62 -31.39 29.20
CA PRO A 263 22.64 -30.01 28.71
C PRO A 263 23.94 -29.23 28.99
N GLU A 264 24.72 -29.59 30.02
CA GLU A 264 25.91 -28.83 30.45
C GLU A 264 27.13 -28.88 29.48
N GLN A 265 27.06 -29.64 28.38
CA GLN A 265 28.17 -29.79 27.41
C GLN A 265 27.87 -29.19 26.02
N LEU A 266 26.81 -28.41 25.85
CA LEU A 266 26.31 -28.02 24.53
C LEU A 266 26.47 -26.51 24.27
N SER A 267 27.70 -26.06 24.01
CA SER A 267 27.91 -24.78 23.31
C SER A 267 27.87 -25.02 21.80
N LEU A 268 27.18 -24.15 21.05
CA LEU A 268 27.13 -24.25 19.59
C LEU A 268 28.54 -24.15 18.98
N GLU A 269 29.41 -23.31 19.55
CA GLU A 269 30.80 -23.09 19.11
C GLU A 269 31.62 -24.39 19.02
N THR A 270 31.41 -25.35 19.92
CA THR A 270 32.20 -26.61 19.91
C THR A 270 31.67 -27.65 18.95
N LYS A 271 30.40 -27.57 18.54
CA LYS A 271 29.76 -28.57 17.67
C LYS A 271 29.57 -28.11 16.23
N ASP A 272 29.75 -26.83 15.93
CA ASP A 272 29.53 -26.31 14.58
C ASP A 272 30.47 -26.95 13.54
N ASP A 273 31.70 -27.30 13.95
CA ASP A 273 32.69 -28.03 13.16
C ASP A 273 32.37 -29.53 12.98
N GLU A 274 31.56 -30.12 13.88
CA GLU A 274 31.21 -31.55 13.86
C GLU A 274 29.98 -31.84 12.99
N ILE A 275 29.05 -30.88 12.81
CA ILE A 275 27.81 -31.07 12.06
C ILE A 275 28.00 -30.67 10.60
N LYS A 276 28.51 -31.60 9.78
CA LYS A 276 28.74 -31.37 8.35
C LYS A 276 27.57 -31.75 7.44
N ASP A 277 26.71 -32.68 7.88
CA ASP A 277 25.61 -33.22 7.09
C ASP A 277 24.28 -33.18 7.85
N LEU A 278 23.18 -33.08 7.10
CA LEU A 278 21.81 -33.12 7.64
C LEU A 278 21.47 -34.55 8.10
N LYS A 279 21.28 -34.75 9.40
CA LYS A 279 20.81 -36.02 9.95
C LYS A 279 19.28 -36.11 9.84
N PRO A 280 18.73 -37.25 9.38
CA PRO A 280 17.29 -37.44 9.34
C PRO A 280 16.72 -37.49 10.76
N LEU A 281 15.52 -36.94 10.92
CA LEU A 281 14.76 -36.86 12.16
C LEU A 281 13.58 -37.81 12.13
N THR A 282 13.25 -38.38 13.27
CA THR A 282 12.05 -39.20 13.43
C THR A 282 10.80 -38.33 13.61
N THR A 283 9.61 -38.87 13.35
CA THR A 283 8.34 -38.13 13.48
C THR A 283 8.13 -37.66 14.93
N SER A 284 8.54 -38.46 15.90
CA SER A 284 8.48 -38.13 17.32
C SER A 284 9.43 -37.01 17.76
N GLU A 285 10.62 -36.94 17.15
CA GLU A 285 11.60 -35.86 17.37
C GLU A 285 11.12 -34.54 16.78
N VAL A 286 10.60 -34.55 15.54
CA VAL A 286 10.02 -33.37 14.89
C VAL A 286 8.92 -32.77 15.75
N ALA A 287 8.06 -33.61 16.34
CA ALA A 287 6.91 -33.16 17.12
C ALA A 287 7.28 -32.19 18.26
N LYS A 288 8.43 -32.33 18.92
CA LYS A 288 8.84 -31.49 20.05
C LYS A 288 9.87 -30.42 19.69
N LEU A 289 10.31 -30.38 18.43
CA LEU A 289 11.46 -29.61 17.99
C LEU A 289 11.34 -28.11 18.32
N GLY A 290 10.16 -27.50 18.11
CA GLY A 290 9.95 -26.07 18.39
C GLY A 290 10.09 -25.71 19.88
N ILE A 291 9.46 -26.49 20.78
CA ILE A 291 9.56 -26.28 22.23
C ILE A 291 11.00 -26.49 22.71
N ASN A 292 11.65 -27.54 22.22
CA ASN A 292 13.04 -27.84 22.59
C ASN A 292 14.00 -26.73 22.11
N ALA A 293 13.81 -26.22 20.89
CA ALA A 293 14.58 -25.12 20.34
C ALA A 293 14.46 -23.85 21.20
N ALA A 294 13.23 -23.46 21.55
CA ALA A 294 13.00 -22.27 22.37
C ALA A 294 13.65 -22.37 23.76
N SER A 295 13.49 -23.52 24.43
CA SER A 295 14.11 -23.75 25.73
C SER A 295 15.64 -23.80 25.65
N PHE A 296 16.20 -24.35 24.57
CA PHE A 296 17.65 -24.39 24.35
C PHE A 296 18.23 -22.98 24.20
N ILE A 297 17.60 -22.16 23.34
CA ILE A 297 18.00 -20.78 23.09
C ILE A 297 18.06 -19.96 24.39
N LEU A 298 17.01 -20.03 25.22
CA LEU A 298 16.93 -19.26 26.47
C LEU A 298 17.85 -19.78 27.58
N SER A 299 18.29 -21.04 27.49
CA SER A 299 19.27 -21.59 28.42
C SER A 299 20.72 -21.25 28.09
N SER A 300 20.97 -20.67 26.91
CA SER A 300 22.32 -20.28 26.47
C SER A 300 22.84 -19.04 27.21
N SER A 301 24.15 -18.82 27.18
CA SER A 301 24.78 -17.62 27.76
C SER A 301 24.47 -16.34 26.97
N SER A 302 24.23 -16.46 25.66
CA SER A 302 23.87 -15.35 24.76
C SER A 302 22.61 -15.73 23.97
N PRO A 303 21.41 -15.51 24.56
CA PRO A 303 20.16 -15.96 23.95
C PRO A 303 19.87 -15.36 22.57
N LEU A 304 20.20 -14.08 22.32
CA LEU A 304 19.96 -13.45 21.02
C LEU A 304 20.88 -14.04 19.93
N ASP A 305 22.18 -14.12 20.20
CA ASP A 305 23.14 -14.68 19.23
C ASP A 305 22.81 -16.15 18.93
N THR A 306 22.44 -16.91 19.96
CA THR A 306 22.00 -18.31 19.82
C THR A 306 20.71 -18.39 19.01
N LEU A 307 19.75 -17.48 19.22
CA LEU A 307 18.53 -17.40 18.43
C LEU A 307 18.84 -17.10 16.96
N LEU A 308 19.72 -16.13 16.70
CA LEU A 308 20.16 -15.77 15.34
C LEU A 308 20.81 -16.95 14.63
N GLN A 309 21.78 -17.60 15.29
CA GLN A 309 22.49 -18.76 14.72
C GLN A 309 21.54 -19.93 14.46
N VAL A 310 20.68 -20.27 15.44
CA VAL A 310 19.72 -21.37 15.31
C VAL A 310 18.69 -21.11 14.22
N THR A 311 18.15 -19.89 14.12
CA THR A 311 17.13 -19.57 13.11
C THR A 311 17.75 -19.50 11.70
N SER A 312 18.94 -18.93 11.55
CA SER A 312 19.62 -18.78 10.26
C SER A 312 20.00 -20.13 9.63
N ASP A 313 20.43 -21.10 10.45
CA ASP A 313 20.85 -22.44 10.02
C ASP A 313 19.99 -23.58 10.61
N PHE A 314 18.70 -23.32 10.81
CA PHE A 314 17.78 -24.24 11.49
C PHE A 314 17.85 -25.70 11.01
N PRO A 315 17.90 -25.99 9.69
CA PRO A 315 18.01 -27.37 9.22
C PRO A 315 19.26 -28.10 9.76
N LYS A 316 20.40 -27.41 9.85
CA LYS A 316 21.68 -27.95 10.35
C LYS A 316 21.58 -28.34 11.83
N TYR A 317 20.97 -27.49 12.66
CA TYR A 317 20.87 -27.72 14.10
C TYR A 317 19.69 -28.59 14.53
N SER A 318 18.77 -28.92 13.62
CA SER A 318 17.53 -29.66 13.91
C SER A 318 17.74 -30.95 14.72
N SER A 319 18.74 -31.77 14.37
CA SER A 319 19.08 -33.01 15.11
C SER A 319 19.63 -32.75 16.52
N LEU A 320 20.36 -31.66 16.70
CA LEU A 320 20.88 -31.24 18.01
C LEU A 320 19.73 -30.80 18.91
N LEU A 321 18.85 -29.95 18.40
CA LEU A 321 17.71 -29.40 19.14
C LEU A 321 16.69 -30.49 19.51
N ALA A 322 16.51 -31.50 18.65
CA ALA A 322 15.67 -32.65 18.97
C ALA A 322 16.18 -33.47 20.16
N SER A 323 17.50 -33.54 20.36
CA SER A 323 18.13 -34.32 21.42
C SER A 323 18.05 -33.68 22.81
N VAL A 324 17.68 -32.40 22.90
CA VAL A 324 17.59 -31.65 24.16
C VAL A 324 16.14 -31.57 24.62
N ASN A 325 15.86 -31.95 25.86
CA ASN A 325 14.52 -31.79 26.44
C ASN A 325 14.35 -30.38 27.01
N ALA A 326 13.21 -29.74 26.73
CA ALA A 326 12.87 -28.44 27.31
C ALA A 326 12.72 -28.49 28.84
N SER A 327 13.09 -27.38 29.50
CA SER A 327 12.93 -27.23 30.95
C SER A 327 11.45 -27.18 31.34
N LYS A 328 11.13 -27.62 32.57
CA LYS A 328 9.75 -27.65 33.04
C LYS A 328 9.23 -26.23 33.29
N GLU A 329 10.10 -25.36 33.75
CA GLU A 329 9.85 -23.96 34.05
C GLU A 329 9.45 -23.19 32.79
N PHE A 330 10.19 -23.39 31.68
CA PHE A 330 9.85 -22.83 30.38
C PHE A 330 8.45 -23.27 29.93
N VAL A 331 8.18 -24.58 29.95
CA VAL A 331 6.91 -25.14 29.44
C VAL A 331 5.71 -24.63 30.25
N LEU A 332 5.85 -24.50 31.58
CA LEU A 332 4.78 -23.99 32.43
C LEU A 332 4.50 -22.51 32.17
N GLU A 333 5.55 -21.68 32.06
CA GLU A 333 5.40 -20.25 31.77
C GLU A 333 4.81 -20.01 30.37
N HIS A 334 5.34 -20.71 29.36
CA HIS A 334 4.85 -20.66 27.97
C HIS A 334 3.35 -20.97 27.89
N ARG A 335 2.92 -22.03 28.58
CA ARG A 335 1.50 -22.41 28.62
C ARG A 335 0.63 -21.35 29.29
N ALA A 336 1.08 -20.80 30.43
CA ALA A 336 0.35 -19.78 31.15
C ALA A 336 0.19 -18.48 30.36
N ASN A 337 1.23 -18.06 29.63
CA ASN A 337 1.18 -16.88 28.76
C ASN A 337 0.20 -17.07 27.60
N ARG A 338 0.22 -18.25 26.97
CA ARG A 338 -0.67 -18.62 25.85
C ARG A 338 -2.14 -18.64 26.24
N GLU A 339 -2.47 -19.15 27.43
CA GLU A 339 -3.85 -19.22 27.91
C GLU A 339 -4.51 -17.84 28.08
N ARG A 340 -3.72 -16.76 28.11
CA ARG A 340 -4.22 -15.39 28.28
C ARG A 340 -4.48 -14.64 26.98
N PHE A 341 -3.62 -14.79 25.97
CA PHE A 341 -3.66 -13.91 24.79
C PHE A 341 -3.38 -14.62 23.48
N LEU A 342 -2.11 -14.89 23.15
CA LEU A 342 -1.74 -15.43 21.83
C LEU A 342 -1.64 -16.96 21.84
N PRO A 343 -2.20 -17.65 20.82
CA PRO A 343 -2.01 -19.08 20.64
C PRO A 343 -0.55 -19.44 20.28
N SER A 344 -0.18 -20.71 20.49
CA SER A 344 1.16 -21.22 20.20
C SER A 344 1.53 -21.12 18.72
N GLY A 345 2.76 -20.70 18.41
CA GLY A 345 3.29 -20.63 17.05
C GLY A 345 2.93 -19.35 16.29
N TYR A 346 2.24 -18.40 16.93
CA TYR A 346 1.91 -17.11 16.33
C TYR A 346 3.09 -16.14 16.43
N ASN A 347 3.43 -15.54 15.29
CA ASN A 347 4.46 -14.52 15.17
C ASN A 347 3.80 -13.13 15.07
N VAL A 348 4.08 -12.23 16.02
CA VAL A 348 3.53 -10.87 16.06
C VAL A 348 4.60 -9.91 16.56
N LEU A 349 4.67 -8.71 15.97
CA LEU A 349 5.54 -7.63 16.42
C LEU A 349 4.71 -6.42 16.81
N TRP A 350 5.08 -5.74 17.89
CA TRP A 350 4.59 -4.42 18.27
C TRP A 350 5.73 -3.41 18.38
N ILE A 351 5.48 -2.17 17.95
CA ILE A 351 6.32 -1.00 18.21
C ILE A 351 5.46 0.04 18.91
N ASN A 352 5.80 0.39 20.16
CA ASN A 352 5.02 1.30 21.01
C ASN A 352 3.52 0.94 21.04
N GLY A 353 3.22 -0.36 21.12
CA GLY A 353 1.88 -0.92 21.11
C GLY A 353 1.21 -1.06 19.73
N VAL A 354 1.74 -0.45 18.66
CA VAL A 354 1.23 -0.63 17.28
C VAL A 354 1.67 -1.98 16.75
N GLN A 355 0.73 -2.81 16.32
CA GLN A 355 1.05 -4.07 15.66
C GLN A 355 1.65 -3.82 14.27
N ILE A 356 2.82 -4.38 14.01
CA ILE A 356 3.47 -4.31 12.69
C ILE A 356 3.13 -5.57 11.90
N GLU A 357 2.67 -5.37 10.67
CA GLU A 357 2.34 -6.47 9.78
C GLU A 357 3.60 -7.12 9.19
N PRO A 358 3.60 -8.43 8.93
CA PRO A 358 4.75 -9.12 8.34
C PRO A 358 5.27 -8.51 7.04
N ARG A 359 4.42 -7.83 6.25
CA ARG A 359 4.85 -7.13 5.02
C ARG A 359 5.66 -5.86 5.30
N GLN A 360 5.34 -5.17 6.39
CA GLN A 360 6.04 -3.97 6.85
C GLN A 360 7.34 -4.30 7.61
N MET A 361 7.61 -5.59 7.84
CA MET A 361 8.86 -6.10 8.43
C MET A 361 10.02 -6.06 7.42
N ASN A 362 10.37 -4.85 6.97
CA ASN A 362 11.56 -4.58 6.19
C ASN A 362 12.25 -3.33 6.76
N ALA A 363 13.56 -3.22 6.53
CA ALA A 363 14.39 -2.18 7.16
C ALA A 363 13.93 -0.76 6.84
N TYR A 364 13.49 -0.52 5.60
CA TYR A 364 13.06 0.80 5.13
C TYR A 364 11.76 1.25 5.79
N SER A 365 10.73 0.39 5.80
CA SER A 365 9.46 0.72 6.44
C SER A 365 9.62 0.89 7.95
N LEU A 366 10.47 0.06 8.59
CA LEU A 366 10.77 0.19 10.01
C LEU A 366 11.49 1.50 10.34
N LEU A 367 12.43 1.97 9.50
CA LEU A 367 13.06 3.28 9.68
C LEU A 367 12.02 4.42 9.71
N ASP A 368 11.06 4.42 8.79
CA ASP A 368 10.00 5.44 8.75
C ASP A 368 9.06 5.33 9.96
N HIS A 369 8.70 4.12 10.36
CA HIS A 369 7.93 3.89 11.59
C HIS A 369 8.66 4.41 12.83
N LEU A 370 9.95 4.12 12.98
CA LEU A 370 10.77 4.58 14.10
C LEU A 370 10.91 6.10 14.12
N ARG A 371 11.05 6.75 12.95
CA ARG A 371 11.07 8.22 12.83
C ARG A 371 9.73 8.83 13.23
N ARG A 372 8.61 8.26 12.77
CA ARG A 372 7.26 8.71 13.13
C ARG A 372 7.03 8.60 14.63
N GLU A 373 7.36 7.46 15.23
CA GLU A 373 7.20 7.23 16.67
C GLU A 373 8.10 8.15 17.50
N ARG A 374 9.36 8.34 17.12
CA ARG A 374 10.25 9.30 17.82
C ARG A 374 9.71 10.72 17.79
N ARG A 375 9.12 11.16 16.68
CA ARG A 375 8.50 12.49 16.56
C ARG A 375 7.32 12.64 17.53
N ILE A 376 6.41 11.67 17.53
CA ILE A 376 5.24 11.65 18.44
C ILE A 376 5.70 11.67 19.91
N ILE A 377 6.68 10.83 20.27
CA ILE A 377 7.21 10.79 21.64
C ILE A 377 7.94 12.09 22.00
N ALA A 378 8.70 12.69 21.08
CA ALA A 378 9.35 13.98 21.32
C ALA A 378 8.33 15.11 21.55
N GLU A 379 7.24 15.12 20.78
CA GLU A 379 6.11 16.04 20.98
C GLU A 379 5.48 15.84 22.37
N LEU A 380 5.22 14.60 22.80
CA LEU A 380 4.72 14.31 24.16
C LEU A 380 5.71 14.72 25.27
N LYS A 381 7.02 14.56 25.05
CA LYS A 381 8.05 15.02 25.97
C LYS A 381 8.06 16.53 26.11
N SER A 382 7.81 17.27 25.04
CA SER A 382 7.69 18.73 25.07
C SER A 382 6.51 19.21 25.95
N LEU A 383 5.49 18.36 26.14
CA LEU A 383 4.35 18.57 27.04
C LEU A 383 4.63 18.12 28.48
N GLY A 384 5.89 17.81 28.79
CA GLY A 384 6.33 17.47 30.14
C GLY A 384 6.14 16.01 30.53
N LEU A 385 5.94 15.07 29.59
CA LEU A 385 5.93 13.63 29.86
C LEU A 385 7.32 12.99 29.74
N ALA A 386 7.59 11.94 30.51
CA ALA A 386 8.72 11.06 30.26
C ALA A 386 8.41 10.10 29.10
N SER A 387 9.43 9.55 28.44
CA SER A 387 9.25 8.64 27.29
C SER A 387 8.41 7.41 27.62
N SER A 388 8.62 6.81 28.81
CA SER A 388 7.84 5.66 29.29
C SER A 388 6.37 6.00 29.62
N GLU A 389 6.13 7.19 30.17
CA GLU A 389 4.78 7.72 30.44
C GLU A 389 4.05 7.98 29.11
N ALA A 390 4.74 8.55 28.12
CA ALA A 390 4.21 8.81 26.79
C ALA A 390 3.80 7.52 26.06
N ILE A 391 4.65 6.49 26.07
CA ILE A 391 4.32 5.17 25.50
C ILE A 391 3.09 4.60 26.22
N SER A 392 3.10 4.57 27.55
CA SER A 392 2.01 3.98 28.35
C SER A 392 0.67 4.70 28.13
N LEU A 393 0.69 6.03 27.92
CA LEU A 393 -0.50 6.79 27.57
C LEU A 393 -1.04 6.39 26.20
N LEU A 394 -0.18 6.34 25.17
CA LEU A 394 -0.58 6.04 23.80
C LEU A 394 -1.15 4.62 23.64
N SER A 395 -0.67 3.66 24.41
CA SER A 395 -1.10 2.26 24.35
C SER A 395 -2.06 1.85 25.47
N SER A 396 -2.68 2.82 26.14
CA SER A 396 -3.70 2.58 27.17
C SER A 396 -4.86 1.74 26.62
N GLU A 397 -5.27 0.72 27.38
CA GLU A 397 -6.40 -0.15 27.01
C GLU A 397 -7.71 0.63 26.90
N ILE A 398 -7.89 1.70 27.67
CA ILE A 398 -9.09 2.56 27.61
C ILE A 398 -9.21 3.25 26.25
N ILE A 399 -8.09 3.74 25.70
CA ILE A 399 -8.06 4.39 24.38
C ILE A 399 -8.27 3.34 23.28
N ALA A 400 -7.62 2.18 23.41
CA ALA A 400 -7.77 1.08 22.47
C ALA A 400 -9.22 0.56 22.40
N GLU A 401 -9.89 0.42 23.55
CA GLU A 401 -11.29 0.00 23.64
C GLU A 401 -12.25 1.04 23.06
N ALA A 402 -12.01 2.33 23.30
CA ALA A 402 -12.80 3.40 22.71
C ALA A 402 -12.73 3.36 21.17
N GLN A 403 -11.54 3.11 20.62
CA GLN A 403 -11.34 2.98 19.17
C GLN A 403 -11.93 1.68 18.61
N ALA A 404 -11.81 0.55 19.31
CA ALA A 404 -12.30 -0.75 18.84
C ALA A 404 -13.84 -0.86 18.89
N ASN A 405 -14.47 -0.21 19.86
CA ASN A 405 -15.91 -0.27 20.09
C ASN A 405 -16.62 1.00 19.57
N GLU A 406 -16.28 1.46 18.37
CA GLU A 406 -16.89 2.65 17.78
C GLU A 406 -18.42 2.47 17.68
N THR A 407 -19.15 3.15 18.57
CA THR A 407 -20.61 3.12 18.57
C THR A 407 -21.11 4.11 17.51
N PRO A 408 -21.97 3.69 16.57
CA PRO A 408 -22.44 4.61 15.55
C PRO A 408 -23.26 5.72 16.19
N GLN A 409 -23.07 6.95 15.71
CA GLN A 409 -23.92 8.04 16.10
C GLN A 409 -25.35 7.80 15.60
N ARG A 410 -26.32 7.84 16.52
CA ARG A 410 -27.75 7.72 16.21
C ARG A 410 -28.43 9.07 16.29
N PHE A 411 -29.41 9.26 15.41
CA PHE A 411 -30.26 10.44 15.32
C PHE A 411 -31.72 10.07 15.50
N ASP A 412 -32.48 10.98 16.10
CA ASP A 412 -33.92 10.78 16.28
C ASP A 412 -34.64 10.94 14.95
N TRP A 413 -34.97 9.80 14.34
CA TRP A 413 -35.64 9.73 13.04
C TRP A 413 -37.16 9.93 13.13
N ARG A 414 -37.73 10.08 14.31
CA ARG A 414 -39.18 10.30 14.44
C ARG A 414 -39.56 11.69 13.94
N ASP A 415 -40.81 11.83 13.47
CA ASP A 415 -41.40 13.09 13.01
C ASP A 415 -42.28 13.76 14.07
N ASP A 416 -42.14 13.37 15.34
CA ASP A 416 -42.89 13.92 16.48
C ASP A 416 -42.67 15.44 16.64
N SER A 417 -41.46 15.91 16.31
CA SER A 417 -41.11 17.33 16.39
C SER A 417 -41.77 18.16 15.29
N GLU A 418 -42.13 17.52 14.19
CA GLU A 418 -42.75 18.11 13.00
C GLU A 418 -44.26 17.81 12.93
N ALA A 419 -44.90 17.63 14.10
CA ALA A 419 -46.33 17.33 14.27
C ALA A 419 -46.83 16.01 13.66
N GLY A 420 -45.92 15.15 13.21
CA GLY A 420 -46.21 13.85 12.61
C GLY A 420 -46.78 13.93 11.19
N GLY A 421 -46.53 12.87 10.42
CA GLY A 421 -47.04 12.72 9.06
C GLY A 421 -45.98 12.98 7.98
N VAL A 422 -44.75 13.35 8.30
CA VAL A 422 -43.70 13.46 7.28
C VAL A 422 -43.41 12.09 6.66
N LEU A 423 -43.35 11.06 7.51
CA LEU A 423 -42.99 9.70 7.14
C LEU A 423 -44.15 8.94 6.48
N MET A 424 -43.93 8.45 5.25
CA MET A 424 -44.89 7.62 4.53
C MET A 424 -44.54 6.13 4.62
N TRP A 425 -45.14 5.42 5.57
CA TRP A 425 -44.88 4.01 5.83
C TRP A 425 -45.40 3.06 4.74
N LEU A 426 -44.57 2.10 4.33
CA LEU A 426 -44.90 1.04 3.36
C LEU A 426 -45.45 -0.25 4.01
N ASN A 427 -45.18 -0.43 5.29
CA ASN A 427 -45.61 -1.59 6.04
C ASN A 427 -45.68 -1.29 7.54
N ASP A 428 -46.47 -2.11 8.22
CA ASP A 428 -46.57 -2.13 9.67
C ASP A 428 -46.48 -3.58 10.16
N LEU A 429 -45.38 -3.93 10.84
CA LEU A 429 -45.08 -5.29 11.26
C LEU A 429 -46.03 -5.83 12.34
N GLU A 430 -46.73 -4.95 13.06
CA GLU A 430 -47.62 -5.31 14.17
C GLU A 430 -49.10 -5.32 13.74
N GLN A 431 -49.48 -4.45 12.81
CA GLN A 431 -50.88 -4.26 12.41
C GLN A 431 -51.24 -4.88 11.05
N ASP A 432 -50.29 -5.04 10.13
CA ASP A 432 -50.63 -5.56 8.80
C ASP A 432 -50.96 -7.06 8.85
N LYS A 433 -52.07 -7.43 8.18
CA LYS A 433 -52.49 -8.83 8.00
C LYS A 433 -51.40 -9.74 7.40
N ARG A 434 -50.42 -9.15 6.70
CA ARG A 434 -49.28 -9.85 6.09
C ARG A 434 -48.38 -10.51 7.13
N TYR A 435 -48.29 -9.98 8.35
CA TYR A 435 -47.38 -10.48 9.40
C TYR A 435 -48.12 -11.14 10.57
N ALA A 436 -49.46 -11.19 10.53
CA ALA A 436 -50.30 -11.74 11.60
C ALA A 436 -50.03 -13.22 11.95
N GLY A 437 -49.33 -13.96 11.08
CA GLY A 437 -48.91 -15.35 11.35
C GLY A 437 -47.63 -15.47 12.17
N TRP A 438 -46.89 -14.38 12.39
CA TRP A 438 -45.66 -14.36 13.16
C TRP A 438 -45.94 -14.19 14.66
N SER A 439 -44.96 -14.56 15.47
CA SER A 439 -45.03 -14.36 16.92
C SER A 439 -44.71 -12.91 17.28
N SER A 440 -45.47 -12.34 18.22
CA SER A 440 -45.20 -11.02 18.79
C SER A 440 -44.23 -11.05 19.98
N SER A 441 -43.78 -12.24 20.41
CA SER A 441 -42.86 -12.36 21.54
C SER A 441 -41.41 -12.12 21.14
N LEU A 442 -40.71 -11.26 21.89
CA LEU A 442 -39.27 -10.95 21.72
C LEU A 442 -38.37 -12.19 21.85
N ARG A 443 -38.81 -13.24 22.55
CA ARG A 443 -38.09 -14.53 22.60
C ARG A 443 -37.90 -15.17 21.23
N SER A 444 -38.74 -14.81 20.26
CA SER A 444 -38.66 -15.30 18.88
C SER A 444 -37.42 -14.79 18.14
N LEU A 445 -36.75 -13.75 18.66
CA LEU A 445 -35.47 -13.28 18.13
C LEU A 445 -34.35 -14.31 18.26
N PHE A 446 -34.44 -15.26 19.19
CA PHE A 446 -33.45 -16.33 19.39
C PHE A 446 -33.70 -17.58 18.53
N GLN A 447 -34.66 -17.52 17.61
CA GLN A 447 -34.89 -18.62 16.67
C GLN A 447 -33.68 -18.80 15.76
N ARG A 448 -33.35 -20.06 15.45
CA ARG A 448 -32.26 -20.38 14.52
C ARG A 448 -32.66 -19.96 13.10
N THR A 449 -31.99 -18.96 12.56
CA THR A 449 -32.07 -18.55 11.15
C THR A 449 -30.78 -18.91 10.40
N TYR A 450 -30.83 -18.88 9.07
CA TYR A 450 -29.60 -18.95 8.28
C TYR A 450 -28.74 -17.70 8.53
N PRO A 451 -27.41 -17.80 8.48
CA PRO A 451 -26.52 -16.63 8.60
C PRO A 451 -26.94 -15.50 7.63
N GLY A 452 -27.05 -14.28 8.14
CA GLY A 452 -27.51 -13.10 7.39
C GLY A 452 -29.04 -12.93 7.26
N GLN A 453 -29.84 -13.91 7.71
CA GLN A 453 -31.31 -13.80 7.70
C GLN A 453 -31.84 -13.26 9.04
N LEU A 454 -32.69 -12.24 8.97
CA LEU A 454 -33.38 -11.68 10.14
C LEU A 454 -34.51 -12.61 10.65
N PRO A 455 -34.65 -12.82 11.97
CA PRO A 455 -35.75 -13.59 12.56
C PRO A 455 -37.13 -12.98 12.28
N GLN A 456 -38.12 -13.83 12.05
CA GLN A 456 -39.50 -13.40 11.80
C GLN A 456 -40.23 -13.11 13.11
N VAL A 457 -40.45 -11.82 13.39
CA VAL A 457 -41.16 -11.33 14.57
C VAL A 457 -42.12 -10.23 14.16
N SER A 458 -43.37 -10.30 14.62
CA SER A 458 -44.38 -9.23 14.40
C SER A 458 -44.23 -8.13 15.46
N ARG A 459 -43.06 -7.50 15.50
CA ARG A 459 -42.73 -6.37 16.37
C ARG A 459 -41.98 -5.30 15.58
N ASP A 460 -42.20 -4.04 15.93
CA ASP A 460 -41.40 -2.93 15.40
C ASP A 460 -40.02 -2.96 16.06
N ILE A 461 -38.95 -3.14 15.27
CA ILE A 461 -37.56 -3.28 15.75
C ILE A 461 -36.61 -2.53 14.83
N HIS A 462 -36.69 -2.80 13.53
CA HIS A 462 -35.82 -2.22 12.52
C HIS A 462 -36.61 -1.25 11.64
N ASN A 463 -36.21 0.02 11.64
CA ASN A 463 -36.85 1.11 10.90
C ASN A 463 -35.87 1.67 9.86
N LEU A 464 -36.26 1.64 8.58
CA LEU A 464 -35.52 2.19 7.46
C LEU A 464 -36.25 3.41 6.90
N ILE A 465 -35.62 4.58 6.97
CA ILE A 465 -36.14 5.85 6.46
C ILE A 465 -35.40 6.22 5.17
N VAL A 466 -36.16 6.44 4.10
CA VAL A 466 -35.63 6.62 2.75
C VAL A 466 -36.16 7.93 2.15
N PRO A 467 -35.33 8.97 2.01
CA PRO A 467 -35.66 10.12 1.18
C PRO A 467 -35.67 9.73 -0.31
N ILE A 468 -36.70 10.16 -1.03
CA ILE A 468 -36.96 9.84 -2.44
C ILE A 468 -37.23 11.15 -3.17
N ASP A 469 -36.32 11.54 -4.06
CA ASP A 469 -36.51 12.71 -4.92
C ASP A 469 -37.60 12.41 -5.97
N MET A 470 -38.75 13.08 -5.83
CA MET A 470 -39.89 12.96 -6.73
C MET A 470 -39.67 13.62 -8.09
N GLY A 471 -38.61 14.41 -8.25
CA GLY A 471 -38.10 14.91 -9.52
C GLY A 471 -37.15 13.94 -10.24
N ASN A 472 -36.70 12.86 -9.57
CA ASN A 472 -35.75 11.91 -10.11
C ASN A 472 -36.39 10.53 -10.39
N MET A 473 -36.34 10.09 -11.66
CA MET A 473 -36.95 8.81 -12.05
C MET A 473 -36.28 7.60 -11.39
N LYS A 474 -34.95 7.63 -11.19
CA LYS A 474 -34.22 6.51 -10.58
C LYS A 474 -34.67 6.30 -9.13
N ASP A 475 -34.97 7.37 -8.41
CA ASP A 475 -35.49 7.34 -7.04
C ASP A 475 -36.90 6.75 -6.97
N ILE A 476 -37.79 7.12 -7.90
CA ILE A 476 -39.13 6.51 -7.99
C ILE A 476 -39.03 5.01 -8.36
N GLU A 477 -38.11 4.65 -9.26
CA GLU A 477 -37.85 3.26 -9.63
C GLU A 477 -37.38 2.43 -8.44
N LEU A 478 -36.49 2.96 -7.60
CA LEU A 478 -36.01 2.33 -6.35
C LEU A 478 -37.17 1.91 -5.43
N VAL A 479 -38.19 2.76 -5.31
CA VAL A 479 -39.40 2.46 -4.53
C VAL A 479 -40.16 1.27 -5.12
N THR A 480 -40.41 1.30 -6.43
CA THR A 480 -41.23 0.28 -7.11
C THR A 480 -40.54 -1.07 -7.26
N THR A 481 -39.20 -1.09 -7.21
CA THR A 481 -38.39 -2.30 -7.41
C THR A 481 -37.89 -2.83 -6.06
N SER A 482 -36.80 -2.25 -5.54
CA SER A 482 -36.07 -2.73 -4.37
C SER A 482 -36.90 -2.65 -3.09
N LEU A 483 -37.45 -1.48 -2.76
CA LEU A 483 -38.16 -1.28 -1.49
C LEU A 483 -39.48 -2.05 -1.46
N GLN A 484 -40.24 -2.02 -2.56
CA GLN A 484 -41.44 -2.84 -2.68
C GLN A 484 -41.13 -4.35 -2.59
N SER A 485 -40.01 -4.80 -3.17
CA SER A 485 -39.58 -6.21 -3.09
C SER A 485 -39.32 -6.64 -1.64
N LEU A 486 -38.65 -5.81 -0.82
CA LEU A 486 -38.43 -6.10 0.60
C LEU A 486 -39.75 -6.32 1.36
N VAL A 487 -40.72 -5.43 1.13
CA VAL A 487 -42.05 -5.53 1.74
C VAL A 487 -42.82 -6.76 1.24
N ARG A 488 -42.78 -7.05 -0.07
CA ARG A 488 -43.47 -8.22 -0.65
C ARG A 488 -42.86 -9.54 -0.19
N ARG A 489 -41.54 -9.59 0.01
CA ARG A 489 -40.81 -10.76 0.52
C ARG A 489 -40.93 -10.92 2.04
N GLN A 490 -41.68 -10.06 2.72
CA GLN A 490 -41.86 -10.07 4.18
C GLN A 490 -40.52 -10.05 4.92
N VAL A 491 -39.61 -9.16 4.51
CA VAL A 491 -38.40 -8.89 5.31
C VAL A 491 -38.83 -8.10 6.56
N PRO A 492 -38.39 -8.47 7.78
CA PRO A 492 -38.85 -7.88 9.04
C PRO A 492 -38.20 -6.50 9.30
N ILE A 493 -38.44 -5.56 8.39
CA ILE A 493 -37.98 -4.17 8.45
C ILE A 493 -39.17 -3.28 8.12
N ARG A 494 -39.41 -2.25 8.93
CA ARG A 494 -40.43 -1.22 8.70
C ARG A 494 -39.82 -0.12 7.84
N ILE A 495 -40.39 0.14 6.66
CA ILE A 495 -39.83 1.08 5.68
C ILE A 495 -40.73 2.32 5.58
N ALA A 496 -40.14 3.50 5.75
CA ALA A 496 -40.79 4.79 5.51
C ALA A 496 -40.10 5.54 4.37
N LEU A 497 -40.92 6.18 3.53
CA LEU A 497 -40.48 7.07 2.46
C LEU A 497 -40.67 8.53 2.86
N ILE A 498 -39.76 9.39 2.44
CA ILE A 498 -39.92 10.85 2.52
C ILE A 498 -39.91 11.39 1.09
N PRO A 499 -41.04 11.85 0.54
CA PRO A 499 -41.11 12.40 -0.80
C PRO A 499 -40.49 13.80 -0.85
N THR A 500 -39.35 13.94 -1.52
CA THR A 500 -38.54 15.18 -1.57
C THR A 500 -38.32 15.65 -3.01
N GLY A 501 -37.45 16.65 -3.20
CA GLY A 501 -37.01 17.14 -4.51
C GLY A 501 -37.10 18.66 -4.63
N GLU A 502 -36.32 19.24 -5.53
CA GLU A 502 -36.31 20.69 -5.78
C GLU A 502 -37.28 21.08 -6.89
N GLY A 503 -38.07 22.13 -6.64
CA GLY A 503 -38.94 22.75 -7.64
C GLY A 503 -40.40 22.26 -7.64
N GLU A 504 -41.22 22.98 -8.41
CA GLU A 504 -42.68 22.83 -8.39
C GLU A 504 -43.18 21.44 -8.80
N THR A 505 -42.47 20.77 -9.72
CA THR A 505 -42.82 19.41 -10.14
C THR A 505 -42.68 18.41 -9.00
N ALA A 506 -41.57 18.45 -8.26
CA ALA A 506 -41.34 17.54 -7.13
C ALA A 506 -42.39 17.73 -6.02
N ASP A 507 -42.74 18.98 -5.71
CA ASP A 507 -43.78 19.30 -4.73
C ASP A 507 -45.17 18.84 -5.19
N THR A 508 -45.49 19.01 -6.48
CA THR A 508 -46.74 18.51 -7.08
C THR A 508 -46.85 17.00 -6.90
N TYR A 509 -45.80 16.25 -7.23
CA TYR A 509 -45.77 14.80 -7.07
C TYR A 509 -45.82 14.39 -5.59
N SER A 510 -45.17 15.14 -4.70
CA SER A 510 -45.18 14.89 -3.25
C SER A 510 -46.58 15.05 -2.65
N LYS A 511 -47.29 16.15 -2.98
CA LYS A 511 -48.70 16.36 -2.55
C LYS A 511 -49.60 15.23 -3.02
N VAL A 512 -49.45 14.84 -4.29
CA VAL A 512 -50.23 13.75 -4.88
C VAL A 512 -49.93 12.42 -4.20
N ALA A 513 -48.66 12.11 -3.94
CA ALA A 513 -48.25 10.89 -3.25
C ALA A 513 -48.82 10.83 -1.83
N TYR A 514 -48.71 11.92 -1.05
CA TYR A 514 -49.30 12.00 0.29
C TYR A 514 -50.82 11.79 0.27
N HIS A 515 -51.53 12.48 -0.63
CA HIS A 515 -52.98 12.31 -0.74
C HIS A 515 -53.38 10.88 -1.12
N ILE A 516 -52.69 10.27 -2.10
CA ILE A 516 -52.98 8.89 -2.51
C ILE A 516 -52.75 7.93 -1.34
N SER A 517 -51.63 8.08 -0.63
CA SER A 517 -51.27 7.21 0.49
C SER A 517 -52.31 7.26 1.62
N ASP A 518 -52.70 8.48 2.02
CA ASP A 518 -53.63 8.67 3.13
C ASP A 518 -55.06 8.26 2.77
N THR A 519 -55.52 8.61 1.58
CA THR A 519 -56.93 8.46 1.18
C THR A 519 -57.23 7.09 0.57
N TYR A 520 -56.31 6.52 -0.21
CA TYR A 520 -56.53 5.28 -0.97
C TYR A 520 -55.60 4.13 -0.57
N GLY A 521 -54.53 4.42 0.18
CA GLY A 521 -53.60 3.42 0.72
C GLY A 521 -52.48 3.01 -0.23
N LEU A 522 -51.60 2.15 0.29
CA LEU A 522 -50.34 1.75 -0.35
C LEU A 522 -50.48 1.19 -1.77
N THR A 523 -51.50 0.36 -2.02
CA THR A 523 -51.70 -0.24 -3.34
C THR A 523 -51.93 0.83 -4.40
N ALA A 524 -52.60 1.94 -4.03
CA ALA A 524 -52.85 3.06 -4.95
C ALA A 524 -51.58 3.83 -5.21
N LEU A 525 -50.80 4.10 -4.17
CA LEU A 525 -49.50 4.75 -4.27
C LEU A 525 -48.54 3.97 -5.19
N MET A 526 -48.43 2.65 -4.99
CA MET A 526 -47.55 1.81 -5.80
C MET A 526 -48.00 1.75 -7.26
N SER A 527 -49.31 1.80 -7.52
CA SER A 527 -49.84 1.87 -8.87
C SER A 527 -49.52 3.21 -9.54
N PHE A 528 -49.53 4.30 -8.78
CA PHE A 528 -49.14 5.62 -9.25
C PHE A 528 -47.67 5.64 -9.66
N PHE A 529 -46.77 5.21 -8.78
CA PHE A 529 -45.33 5.15 -9.10
C PHE A 529 -45.03 4.19 -10.25
N SER A 530 -45.68 3.02 -10.30
CA SER A 530 -45.48 2.07 -11.41
C SER A 530 -45.89 2.65 -12.77
N ASP A 531 -46.96 3.45 -12.81
CA ASP A 531 -47.41 4.11 -14.05
C ASP A 531 -46.41 5.18 -14.51
N ILE A 532 -45.83 5.93 -13.56
CA ILE A 532 -44.77 6.93 -13.84
C ILE A 532 -43.51 6.24 -14.39
N VAL A 533 -43.05 5.18 -13.73
CA VAL A 533 -41.86 4.40 -14.16
C VAL A 533 -42.11 3.79 -15.54
N ALA A 534 -43.31 3.25 -15.80
CA ALA A 534 -43.67 2.71 -17.10
C ALA A 534 -43.69 3.79 -18.21
N ALA A 535 -44.06 5.02 -17.89
CA ALA A 535 -44.02 6.15 -18.82
C ALA A 535 -42.59 6.63 -19.14
N LYS A 536 -41.58 6.26 -18.34
CA LYS A 536 -40.16 6.62 -18.48
C LYS A 536 -39.88 8.13 -18.55
N ARG A 537 -40.82 8.96 -18.08
CA ARG A 537 -40.65 10.42 -17.98
C ARG A 537 -41.47 10.96 -16.81
N ILE A 538 -41.01 12.05 -16.21
CA ILE A 538 -41.74 12.81 -15.19
C ILE A 538 -42.36 14.00 -15.93
N ASP A 539 -43.68 13.94 -16.14
CA ASP A 539 -44.43 15.02 -16.80
C ASP A 539 -44.64 16.17 -15.80
N THR A 540 -44.80 17.41 -16.29
CA THR A 540 -45.10 18.57 -15.41
C THR A 540 -46.41 18.43 -14.65
N SER A 541 -47.33 17.58 -15.11
CA SER A 541 -48.58 17.28 -14.41
C SER A 541 -48.85 15.77 -14.38
N PRO A 542 -48.89 15.14 -13.19
CA PRO A 542 -49.19 13.72 -13.05
C PRO A 542 -50.69 13.38 -13.06
N GLU A 543 -51.58 14.28 -13.52
CA GLU A 543 -53.04 14.11 -13.41
C GLU A 543 -53.56 12.79 -14.01
N LYS A 544 -52.98 12.37 -15.15
CA LYS A 544 -53.38 11.12 -15.81
C LYS A 544 -53.02 9.89 -14.96
N SER A 545 -51.81 9.87 -14.41
CA SER A 545 -51.34 8.79 -13.53
C SER A 545 -52.11 8.80 -12.21
N PHE A 546 -52.42 9.98 -11.67
CA PHE A 546 -53.29 10.15 -10.50
C PHE A 546 -54.68 9.54 -10.73
N LYS A 547 -55.37 9.94 -11.80
CA LYS A 547 -56.70 9.39 -12.16
C LYS A 547 -56.67 7.87 -12.35
N THR A 548 -55.60 7.35 -12.94
CA THR A 548 -55.40 5.91 -13.14
C THR A 548 -55.20 5.19 -11.80
N ALA A 549 -54.41 5.77 -10.90
CA ALA A 549 -54.13 5.22 -9.58
C ALA A 549 -55.38 5.14 -8.69
N ILE A 550 -56.28 6.13 -8.74
CA ILE A 550 -57.49 6.15 -7.89
C ILE A 550 -58.71 5.42 -8.50
N ARG A 551 -58.68 5.12 -9.80
CA ARG A 551 -59.84 4.58 -10.53
C ARG A 551 -60.37 3.30 -9.91
N GLY A 552 -61.62 3.34 -9.45
CA GLY A 552 -62.33 2.19 -8.90
C GLY A 552 -61.87 1.74 -7.51
N ARG A 553 -61.10 2.57 -6.79
CA ARG A 553 -60.63 2.25 -5.43
C ARG A 553 -61.49 2.94 -4.38
N ALA A 554 -61.75 2.23 -3.28
CA ALA A 554 -62.46 2.76 -2.13
C ALA A 554 -61.53 3.67 -1.30
N THR A 555 -62.10 4.71 -0.70
CA THR A 555 -61.38 5.56 0.25
C THR A 555 -61.28 4.88 1.61
N ARG A 556 -60.24 5.24 2.37
CA ARG A 556 -60.07 4.84 3.77
C ARG A 556 -61.12 5.52 4.65
N GLU A 557 -61.44 4.87 5.76
CA GLU A 557 -62.44 5.34 6.71
C GLU A 557 -62.07 6.73 7.24
N GLY A 558 -63.01 7.69 7.14
CA GLY A 558 -62.80 9.08 7.57
C GLY A 558 -62.00 9.98 6.62
N LYS A 559 -61.67 9.53 5.40
CA LYS A 559 -60.95 10.36 4.39
C LYS A 559 -61.84 10.72 3.21
N GLU A 560 -61.84 12.00 2.84
CA GLU A 560 -62.59 12.53 1.70
C GLU A 560 -61.75 12.50 0.40
N PRO A 561 -62.32 12.06 -0.74
CA PRO A 561 -61.64 12.09 -2.02
C PRO A 561 -61.60 13.50 -2.59
N LEU A 562 -60.40 14.00 -2.93
CA LEU A 562 -60.20 15.29 -3.57
C LEU A 562 -59.96 15.14 -5.08
N ALA A 563 -60.41 16.12 -5.87
CA ALA A 563 -60.03 16.23 -7.27
C ALA A 563 -58.57 16.67 -7.40
N PHE A 564 -57.92 16.39 -8.55
CA PHE A 564 -56.49 16.68 -8.73
C PHE A 564 -56.11 18.14 -8.43
N HIS A 565 -56.90 19.11 -8.90
CA HIS A 565 -56.66 20.53 -8.65
C HIS A 565 -56.91 20.95 -7.19
N GLU A 566 -57.78 20.24 -6.48
CA GLU A 566 -58.02 20.46 -5.05
C GLU A 566 -56.84 19.94 -4.22
N VAL A 567 -56.27 18.78 -4.59
CA VAL A 567 -55.05 18.24 -3.96
C VAL A 567 -53.88 19.22 -4.03
N LEU A 568 -53.70 19.90 -5.17
CA LEU A 568 -52.60 20.86 -5.33
C LEU A 568 -52.75 22.10 -4.45
N ASN A 569 -54.00 22.52 -4.20
CA ASN A 569 -54.35 23.73 -3.43
C ASN A 569 -54.68 23.43 -1.96
N ASP A 570 -54.55 22.17 -1.53
CA ASP A 570 -54.86 21.78 -0.15
C ASP A 570 -53.83 22.36 0.83
N GLU A 571 -54.30 23.18 1.77
CA GLU A 571 -53.44 23.84 2.76
C GLU A 571 -52.77 22.83 3.70
N SER A 572 -53.45 21.73 4.05
CA SER A 572 -52.89 20.72 4.97
C SER A 572 -51.70 19.99 4.35
N LEU A 573 -51.76 19.72 3.04
CA LEU A 573 -50.64 19.18 2.29
C LEU A 573 -49.51 20.21 2.14
N GLY A 574 -49.83 21.49 1.98
CA GLY A 574 -48.85 22.58 2.00
C GLY A 574 -48.06 22.65 3.31
N LEU A 575 -48.76 22.61 4.46
CA LEU A 575 -48.12 22.55 5.79
C LEU A 575 -47.29 21.27 5.97
N ARG A 576 -47.74 20.15 5.42
CA ARG A 576 -46.99 18.88 5.46
C ARG A 576 -45.70 18.94 4.65
N LEU A 577 -45.65 19.66 3.53
CA LEU A 577 -44.40 19.90 2.79
C LEU A 577 -43.44 20.77 3.60
N GLN A 578 -43.95 21.79 4.30
CA GLN A 578 -43.12 22.61 5.20
C GLN A 578 -42.53 21.77 6.35
N ALA A 579 -43.36 20.94 6.99
CA ALA A 579 -42.93 19.98 8.01
C ALA A 579 -41.89 18.97 7.47
N ARG A 580 -42.07 18.49 6.22
CA ARG A 580 -41.07 17.68 5.51
C ARG A 580 -39.76 18.43 5.36
N ASP A 581 -39.78 19.68 4.94
CA ASP A 581 -38.56 20.47 4.72
C ASP A 581 -37.83 20.74 6.03
N GLU A 582 -38.56 21.02 7.10
CA GLU A 582 -38.02 21.12 8.46
C GLU A 582 -37.38 19.82 8.93
N TYR A 583 -38.05 18.68 8.70
CA TYR A 583 -37.51 17.34 9.00
C TYR A 583 -36.22 17.06 8.23
N MET A 584 -36.21 17.32 6.92
CA MET A 584 -35.05 17.12 6.04
C MET A 584 -33.88 18.01 6.45
N LYS A 585 -34.16 19.25 6.88
CA LYS A 585 -33.16 20.18 7.39
C LYS A 585 -32.63 19.76 8.77
N ARG A 586 -33.50 19.32 9.68
CA ARG A 586 -33.12 18.89 11.04
C ARG A 586 -32.14 17.71 11.01
N LEU A 587 -32.34 16.76 10.10
CA LEU A 587 -31.50 15.58 9.97
C LEU A 587 -30.43 15.69 8.87
N ALA A 588 -30.29 16.87 8.26
CA ALA A 588 -29.34 17.14 7.19
C ALA A 588 -29.37 16.05 6.09
N LEU A 589 -30.56 15.89 5.49
CA LEU A 589 -30.82 14.91 4.45
C LEU A 589 -31.01 15.55 3.07
N ALA A 590 -31.09 16.88 3.00
CA ALA A 590 -31.32 17.64 1.78
C ALA A 590 -30.03 17.75 0.95
N ARG A 591 -29.70 16.67 0.23
CA ARG A 591 -28.53 16.57 -0.66
C ARG A 591 -28.94 16.01 -2.03
N PRO A 592 -28.13 16.21 -3.09
CA PRO A 592 -28.38 15.62 -4.40
C PRO A 592 -28.53 14.08 -4.37
N ASN A 593 -27.76 13.43 -3.50
CA ASN A 593 -27.89 12.01 -3.16
C ASN A 593 -28.20 11.87 -1.67
N PRO A 594 -29.48 11.92 -1.28
CA PRO A 594 -29.85 11.96 0.13
C PRO A 594 -29.53 10.61 0.79
N PRO A 595 -28.87 10.60 1.97
CA PRO A 595 -28.55 9.37 2.68
C PRO A 595 -29.80 8.73 3.29
N LEU A 596 -29.66 7.46 3.67
CA LEU A 596 -30.70 6.63 4.29
C LEU A 596 -30.52 6.67 5.81
N LEU A 597 -31.58 6.45 6.59
CA LEU A 597 -31.44 6.18 8.02
C LEU A 597 -31.92 4.77 8.36
N VAL A 598 -31.13 4.02 9.12
CA VAL A 598 -31.55 2.76 9.73
C VAL A 598 -31.38 2.81 11.24
N ASN A 599 -32.47 2.67 11.99
CA ASN A 599 -32.48 2.74 13.45
C ASN A 599 -31.73 3.99 14.00
N GLY A 600 -31.86 5.11 13.28
CA GLY A 600 -31.19 6.38 13.60
C GLY A 600 -29.76 6.53 13.09
N VAL A 601 -29.13 5.51 12.51
CA VAL A 601 -27.81 5.63 11.90
C VAL A 601 -27.93 6.09 10.45
N VAL A 602 -27.16 7.11 10.06
CA VAL A 602 -27.10 7.59 8.68
C VAL A 602 -26.21 6.67 7.85
N ILE A 603 -26.72 6.19 6.71
CA ILE A 603 -26.00 5.37 5.75
C ILE A 603 -25.94 6.13 4.41
N PRO A 604 -24.75 6.37 3.84
CA PRO A 604 -24.64 7.03 2.55
C PRO A 604 -25.26 6.18 1.46
N ARG A 605 -25.96 6.84 0.52
CA ARG A 605 -26.66 6.19 -0.59
C ARG A 605 -25.72 5.92 -1.76
N THR A 606 -24.78 5.00 -1.55
CA THR A 606 -23.85 4.49 -2.58
C THR A 606 -24.43 3.26 -3.28
N ASP A 607 -23.81 2.78 -4.35
CA ASP A 607 -24.25 1.56 -5.06
C ASP A 607 -24.31 0.32 -4.15
N ASN A 608 -23.46 0.28 -3.12
CA ASN A 608 -23.38 -0.81 -2.14
C ASN A 608 -24.20 -0.55 -0.86
N TRP A 609 -25.14 0.40 -0.86
CA TRP A 609 -25.94 0.75 0.33
C TRP A 609 -26.66 -0.45 0.96
N PHE A 610 -27.02 -1.46 0.16
CA PHE A 610 -27.68 -2.66 0.64
C PHE A 610 -26.77 -3.52 1.53
N GLU A 611 -25.48 -3.61 1.20
CA GLU A 611 -24.49 -4.34 2.01
C GLU A 611 -24.27 -3.63 3.34
N LEU A 612 -24.12 -2.30 3.32
CA LEU A 612 -24.01 -1.45 4.51
C LEU A 612 -25.24 -1.58 5.41
N LEU A 613 -26.44 -1.54 4.81
CA LEU A 613 -27.70 -1.75 5.51
C LEU A 613 -27.74 -3.14 6.16
N SER A 614 -27.41 -4.19 5.42
CA SER A 614 -27.45 -5.56 5.92
C SER A 614 -26.48 -5.77 7.08
N ALA A 615 -25.25 -5.25 6.98
CA ALA A 615 -24.26 -5.33 8.05
C ALA A 615 -24.73 -4.58 9.31
N ARG A 616 -25.27 -3.37 9.15
CA ARG A 616 -25.81 -2.57 10.25
C ARG A 616 -26.99 -3.25 10.95
N LEU A 617 -27.92 -3.81 10.18
CA LEU A 617 -29.08 -4.53 10.72
C LEU A 617 -28.67 -5.77 11.51
N TYR A 618 -27.67 -6.51 11.03
CA TYR A 618 -27.18 -7.69 11.75
C TYR A 618 -26.49 -7.30 13.07
N ALA A 619 -25.69 -6.24 13.08
CA ALA A 619 -25.09 -5.71 14.30
C ALA A 619 -26.17 -5.21 15.29
N ASP A 620 -27.18 -4.48 14.80
CA ASP A 620 -28.32 -4.03 15.61
C ASP A 620 -29.12 -5.20 16.20
N LEU A 621 -29.33 -6.26 15.42
CA LEU A 621 -30.01 -7.47 15.89
C LEU A 621 -29.25 -8.13 17.03
N GLN A 622 -27.92 -8.25 16.93
CA GLN A 622 -27.09 -8.82 18.00
C GLN A 622 -27.18 -7.99 19.29
N LEU A 623 -27.16 -6.65 19.18
CA LEU A 623 -27.34 -5.76 20.32
C LEU A 623 -28.71 -5.95 20.99
N VAL A 624 -29.79 -6.02 20.21
CA VAL A 624 -31.14 -6.25 20.75
C VAL A 624 -31.26 -7.65 21.36
N GLN A 625 -30.72 -8.69 20.72
CA GLN A 625 -30.71 -10.04 21.29
C GLN A 625 -29.97 -10.08 22.64
N GLN A 626 -28.83 -9.42 22.74
CA GLN A 626 -28.09 -9.30 24.00
C GLN A 626 -28.90 -8.57 25.06
N ALA A 627 -29.51 -7.43 24.72
CA ALA A 627 -30.32 -6.63 25.64
C ALA A 627 -31.58 -7.38 26.12
N VAL A 628 -32.26 -8.12 25.23
CA VAL A 628 -33.40 -8.98 25.59
C VAL A 628 -32.93 -10.14 26.48
N PHE A 629 -31.78 -10.75 26.19
CA PHE A 629 -31.23 -11.84 27.01
C PHE A 629 -30.87 -11.36 28.44
N GLN A 630 -30.36 -10.13 28.56
CA GLN A 630 -30.05 -9.49 29.83
C GLN A 630 -31.27 -8.86 30.52
N GLU A 631 -32.48 -9.03 29.97
CA GLU A 631 -33.73 -8.43 30.45
C GLU A 631 -33.72 -6.89 30.53
N ALA A 632 -32.83 -6.24 29.77
CA ALA A 632 -32.79 -4.78 29.65
C ALA A 632 -33.94 -4.22 28.79
N ILE A 633 -34.46 -5.02 27.85
CA ILE A 633 -35.67 -4.72 27.07
C ILE A 633 -36.78 -5.65 27.54
N LEU A 634 -37.87 -5.07 28.06
CA LEU A 634 -39.04 -5.82 28.51
C LEU A 634 -39.96 -6.15 27.32
N GLU A 635 -40.77 -7.19 27.47
CA GLU A 635 -41.69 -7.65 26.42
C GLU A 635 -42.69 -6.57 25.96
N GLU A 636 -43.10 -5.68 26.88
CA GLU A 636 -44.03 -4.58 26.60
C GLU A 636 -43.35 -3.32 26.04
N SER A 637 -42.02 -3.28 25.97
CA SER A 637 -41.26 -2.10 25.52
C SER A 637 -41.36 -1.89 24.01
N TRP A 638 -41.37 -0.63 23.58
CA TRP A 638 -41.19 -0.30 22.17
C TRP A 638 -39.70 -0.37 21.83
N VAL A 639 -39.28 -1.45 21.15
CA VAL A 639 -37.87 -1.78 20.94
C VAL A 639 -37.04 -0.65 20.30
N PRO A 640 -37.55 0.15 19.35
CA PRO A 640 -36.79 1.26 18.78
C PRO A 640 -36.35 2.32 19.81
N GLU A 641 -37.05 2.45 20.94
CA GLU A 641 -36.65 3.33 22.05
C GLU A 641 -35.26 2.97 22.60
N PHE A 642 -34.87 1.69 22.56
CA PHE A 642 -33.54 1.25 22.96
C PHE A 642 -32.43 1.91 22.12
N PHE A 643 -32.66 2.04 20.81
CA PHE A 643 -31.72 2.72 19.91
C PHE A 643 -31.80 4.24 20.05
N LEU A 644 -32.98 4.77 20.38
CA LEU A 644 -33.23 6.22 20.42
C LEU A 644 -32.91 6.87 21.78
N PHE A 645 -32.63 6.09 22.82
CA PHE A 645 -32.41 6.60 24.19
C PHE A 645 -31.34 7.70 24.28
N GLN A 646 -30.27 7.61 23.48
CA GLN A 646 -29.19 8.62 23.38
C GLN A 646 -29.06 9.20 21.97
N ALA A 647 -30.12 9.14 21.17
CA ALA A 647 -30.09 9.65 19.81
C ALA A 647 -30.16 11.20 19.81
N VAL A 648 -29.29 11.82 19.01
CA VAL A 648 -29.25 13.28 18.89
C VAL A 648 -30.43 13.73 18.02
N LYS A 649 -31.15 14.77 18.46
CA LYS A 649 -32.37 15.22 17.79
C LYS A 649 -32.10 15.92 16.45
N ARG A 650 -30.98 16.62 16.34
CA ARG A 650 -30.59 17.39 15.15
C ARG A 650 -29.23 16.91 14.68
N ARG A 651 -29.09 16.68 13.38
CA ARG A 651 -27.81 16.35 12.76
C ARG A 651 -27.22 17.61 12.14
N ASN A 652 -25.93 17.82 12.40
CA ASN A 652 -25.10 18.74 11.66
C ASN A 652 -23.98 17.93 10.98
N GLU A 653 -23.83 18.06 9.67
CA GLU A 653 -22.93 17.21 8.86
C GLU A 653 -21.45 17.51 9.15
N MET A 654 -21.14 18.73 9.56
CA MET A 654 -19.77 19.11 9.95
C MET A 654 -19.39 18.47 11.30
N VAL A 655 -20.37 18.30 12.19
CA VAL A 655 -20.20 17.63 13.49
C VAL A 655 -20.22 16.10 13.34
N PHE A 656 -21.08 15.59 12.46
CA PHE A 656 -21.23 14.16 12.21
C PHE A 656 -21.13 13.87 10.71
N PRO A 657 -19.89 13.84 10.16
CA PRO A 657 -19.68 13.50 8.76
C PRO A 657 -20.13 12.07 8.49
N ASP A 658 -20.44 11.75 7.22
CA ASP A 658 -20.87 10.39 6.84
C ASP A 658 -19.77 9.35 7.08
N ASN A 659 -18.50 9.79 6.99
CA ASN A 659 -17.32 8.99 7.25
C ASN A 659 -16.50 9.64 8.37
N ALA A 660 -16.29 8.92 9.47
CA ALA A 660 -15.51 9.40 10.61
C ALA A 660 -14.06 9.78 10.23
N LYS A 661 -13.53 9.25 9.12
CA LYS A 661 -12.17 9.54 8.64
C LYS A 661 -12.03 10.94 8.04
N ASP A 662 -13.14 11.58 7.66
CA ASP A 662 -13.17 12.94 7.10
C ASP A 662 -12.98 14.01 8.19
N VAL A 663 -12.97 13.61 9.47
CA VAL A 663 -12.65 14.51 10.57
C VAL A 663 -11.19 14.97 10.47
N GLU A 664 -11.00 16.29 10.37
CA GLU A 664 -9.69 16.94 10.37
C GLU A 664 -9.28 17.30 11.80
N ILE A 665 -8.09 16.82 12.19
CA ILE A 665 -7.49 17.11 13.50
C ILE A 665 -6.12 17.73 13.23
N VAL A 666 -5.97 19.00 13.59
CA VAL A 666 -4.73 19.75 13.40
C VAL A 666 -3.78 19.59 14.57
N ASP A 667 -2.49 19.81 14.34
CA ASP A 667 -1.46 19.77 15.37
C ASP A 667 -1.51 20.99 16.28
N VAL A 668 -2.27 20.89 17.37
CA VAL A 668 -2.40 21.99 18.35
C VAL A 668 -1.06 22.29 19.02
N GLY A 669 -0.19 21.29 19.20
CA GLY A 669 1.13 21.46 19.81
C GLY A 669 2.04 22.32 18.95
N GLN A 670 2.17 21.95 17.68
CA GLN A 670 2.94 22.69 16.69
C GLN A 670 2.38 24.10 16.49
N ILE A 671 1.09 24.25 16.23
CA ILE A 671 0.45 25.55 15.97
C ILE A 671 0.59 26.49 17.18
N ALA A 672 0.40 25.99 18.40
CA ALA A 672 0.57 26.81 19.61
C ALA A 672 2.04 27.24 19.84
N THR A 673 3.01 26.51 19.28
CA THR A 673 4.44 26.81 19.38
C THR A 673 4.85 27.81 18.31
N ASP A 674 4.49 27.55 17.05
CA ASP A 674 4.82 28.40 15.90
C ASP A 674 4.15 29.79 16.01
N PHE A 675 2.95 29.85 16.61
CA PHE A 675 2.18 31.08 16.80
C PHE A 675 2.01 31.46 18.27
N ALA A 676 2.99 31.16 19.12
CA ALA A 676 2.92 31.43 20.57
C ALA A 676 2.52 32.88 20.91
N ASP A 677 3.07 33.86 20.18
CA ASP A 677 2.75 35.29 20.36
C ASP A 677 1.31 35.64 19.99
N SER A 678 0.72 34.94 19.02
CA SER A 678 -0.69 35.08 18.65
C SER A 678 -1.58 34.52 19.76
N PHE A 679 -1.34 33.27 20.20
CA PHE A 679 -2.09 32.66 21.31
C PHE A 679 -1.95 33.43 22.63
N ALA A 680 -0.84 34.14 22.83
CA ALA A 680 -0.60 35.00 23.98
C ALA A 680 -1.45 36.29 23.97
N ARG A 681 -1.77 36.82 22.79
CA ARG A 681 -2.42 38.13 22.59
C ARG A 681 -3.92 38.05 22.29
N LEU A 682 -4.42 36.93 21.76
CA LEU A 682 -5.82 36.78 21.37
C LEU A 682 -6.80 36.97 22.55
N PRO A 683 -7.98 37.59 22.31
CA PRO A 683 -9.07 37.65 23.28
C PRO A 683 -9.46 36.25 23.78
N ARG A 684 -9.63 36.14 25.09
CA ARG A 684 -9.90 34.87 25.79
C ARG A 684 -11.08 35.01 26.75
N LEU A 685 -11.95 34.01 26.77
CA LEU A 685 -12.82 33.70 27.90
C LEU A 685 -12.19 32.53 28.66
N ALA A 686 -11.74 32.79 29.88
CA ALA A 686 -11.09 31.79 30.71
C ALA A 686 -12.10 30.72 31.18
N GLY A 687 -11.71 29.44 31.10
CA GLY A 687 -12.51 28.34 31.63
C GLY A 687 -12.51 28.33 33.17
N ALA A 688 -13.65 28.03 33.76
CA ALA A 688 -13.80 27.80 35.20
C ALA A 688 -13.09 26.50 35.64
N GLU A 689 -12.84 26.37 36.95
CA GLU A 689 -12.29 25.13 37.50
C GLU A 689 -13.27 23.97 37.34
N ALA A 690 -12.85 22.95 36.58
CA ALA A 690 -13.60 21.72 36.43
C ALA A 690 -13.21 20.65 37.45
N THR A 691 -14.19 19.83 37.87
CA THR A 691 -13.96 18.70 38.77
C THR A 691 -13.30 17.51 38.07
N LEU A 692 -13.74 17.18 36.87
CA LEU A 692 -13.14 16.15 36.02
C LEU A 692 -12.32 16.82 34.92
N LEU A 693 -11.17 16.24 34.57
CA LEU A 693 -10.37 16.70 33.44
C LEU A 693 -11.15 16.65 32.12
N SER A 694 -12.05 15.67 31.95
CA SER A 694 -12.91 15.52 30.77
C SER A 694 -13.88 16.68 30.54
N ASP A 695 -14.15 17.48 31.57
CA ASP A 695 -15.07 18.61 31.47
C ASP A 695 -14.39 19.86 30.88
N ARG A 696 -13.04 19.91 30.90
CA ARG A 696 -12.26 20.98 30.28
C ARG A 696 -12.12 20.76 28.78
N ALA A 697 -12.29 21.82 28.01
CA ALA A 697 -11.94 21.83 26.59
C ALA A 697 -11.49 23.23 26.16
N HIS A 698 -10.79 23.29 25.03
CA HIS A 698 -10.29 24.50 24.42
C HIS A 698 -10.96 24.70 23.05
N LEU A 699 -11.68 25.81 22.92
CA LEU A 699 -12.40 26.24 21.73
C LEU A 699 -11.67 27.44 21.09
N LEU A 700 -11.41 27.40 19.79
CA LEU A 700 -10.97 28.57 19.01
C LEU A 700 -12.08 28.91 18.04
N VAL A 701 -12.55 30.16 18.07
CA VAL A 701 -13.62 30.66 17.20
C VAL A 701 -13.04 31.67 16.22
N VAL A 702 -13.11 31.34 14.93
CA VAL A 702 -12.66 32.17 13.81
C VAL A 702 -13.88 32.85 13.20
N VAL A 703 -13.96 34.18 13.29
CA VAL A 703 -15.16 34.93 12.86
C VAL A 703 -14.83 36.21 12.11
N ASP A 704 -15.54 36.46 11.02
CA ASP A 704 -15.66 37.81 10.47
C ASP A 704 -16.71 38.58 11.28
N LEU A 705 -16.26 39.43 12.20
CA LEU A 705 -17.12 40.24 13.07
C LEU A 705 -17.88 41.34 12.30
N GLU A 706 -17.47 41.66 11.08
CA GLU A 706 -18.18 42.62 10.25
C GLU A 706 -19.31 41.93 9.47
N SER A 707 -19.20 40.62 9.25
CA SER A 707 -20.29 39.81 8.70
C SER A 707 -21.41 39.58 9.73
N GLU A 708 -22.66 39.49 9.27
CA GLU A 708 -23.78 39.09 10.13
C GLU A 708 -23.64 37.64 10.61
N THR A 709 -23.18 36.74 9.72
CA THR A 709 -22.98 35.32 10.03
C THR A 709 -21.93 35.11 11.12
N GLY A 710 -20.80 35.82 11.07
CA GLY A 710 -19.75 35.74 12.08
C GLY A 710 -20.19 36.29 13.43
N ARG A 711 -21.00 37.35 13.46
CA ARG A 711 -21.60 37.87 14.71
C ARG A 711 -22.59 36.90 15.34
N ILE A 712 -23.42 36.24 14.52
CA ILE A 712 -24.33 35.19 14.99
C ILE A 712 -23.53 34.01 15.55
N LEU A 713 -22.47 33.58 14.85
CA LEU A 713 -21.61 32.50 15.32
C LEU A 713 -20.97 32.82 16.68
N LEU A 714 -20.43 34.03 16.84
CA LEU A 714 -19.89 34.46 18.13
C LEU A 714 -20.98 34.51 19.22
N SER A 715 -22.17 35.03 18.90
CA SER A 715 -23.29 35.04 19.86
C SER A 715 -23.68 33.64 20.33
N GLU A 716 -23.77 32.66 19.41
CA GLU A 716 -24.08 31.27 19.74
C GLU A 716 -22.95 30.61 20.54
N ALA A 717 -21.69 30.94 20.25
CA ALA A 717 -20.54 30.48 21.01
C ALA A 717 -20.57 31.03 22.46
N LEU A 718 -20.97 32.29 22.66
CA LEU A 718 -21.12 32.88 23.99
C LEU A 718 -22.23 32.18 24.80
N LEU A 719 -23.37 31.89 24.17
CA LEU A 719 -24.45 31.12 24.80
C LEU A 719 -23.99 29.72 25.20
N PHE A 720 -23.18 29.07 24.36
CA PHE A 720 -22.57 27.78 24.66
C PHE A 720 -21.61 27.85 25.86
N HIS A 721 -20.75 28.87 25.93
CA HIS A 721 -19.82 29.06 27.04
C HIS A 721 -20.54 29.36 28.36
N GLN A 722 -21.64 30.14 28.34
CA GLN A 722 -22.46 30.37 29.54
C GLN A 722 -23.02 29.07 30.13
N ARG A 723 -23.33 28.08 29.28
CA ARG A 723 -23.83 26.77 29.70
C ARG A 723 -22.72 25.81 30.13
N ASN A 724 -21.52 26.00 29.60
CA ASN A 724 -20.34 25.16 29.84
C ASN A 724 -19.16 26.05 30.27
N PRO A 725 -19.20 26.62 31.48
CA PRO A 725 -18.22 27.61 31.93
C PRO A 725 -16.79 27.06 32.03
N GLU A 726 -16.62 25.73 32.09
CA GLU A 726 -15.31 25.06 32.13
C GLU A 726 -14.53 25.13 30.81
N ILE A 727 -15.18 25.55 29.71
CA ILE A 727 -14.58 25.61 28.38
C ILE A 727 -13.82 26.92 28.20
N GLU A 728 -12.52 26.84 27.92
CA GLU A 728 -11.72 28.00 27.54
C GLU A 728 -11.97 28.35 26.06
N MET A 729 -12.25 29.62 25.77
CA MET A 729 -12.53 30.08 24.40
C MET A 729 -11.54 31.17 23.98
N LEU A 730 -10.92 31.02 22.81
CA LEU A 730 -10.19 32.06 22.11
C LEU A 730 -11.00 32.57 20.91
N ILE A 731 -10.92 33.86 20.65
CA ILE A 731 -11.66 34.52 19.57
C ILE A 731 -10.65 35.19 18.63
N ILE A 732 -10.73 34.89 17.34
CA ILE A 732 -9.93 35.54 16.29
C ILE A 732 -10.84 36.16 15.24
N HIS A 733 -10.60 37.44 14.95
CA HIS A 733 -11.27 38.13 13.86
C HIS A 733 -10.58 37.81 12.52
N ASN A 734 -11.33 37.28 11.56
CA ASN A 734 -10.90 37.03 10.19
C ASN A 734 -11.57 38.05 9.24
N PRO A 735 -10.92 39.18 8.92
CA PRO A 735 -11.53 40.22 8.10
C PRO A 735 -11.73 39.77 6.65
N GLY A 736 -12.88 40.12 6.07
CA GLY A 736 -13.10 40.00 4.63
C GLY A 736 -12.41 41.11 3.82
N PRO A 737 -12.24 40.91 2.50
CA PRO A 737 -11.50 41.84 1.62
C PRO A 737 -12.14 43.24 1.53
N GLU A 738 -13.43 43.39 1.80
CA GLU A 738 -14.16 44.67 1.79
C GLU A 738 -14.23 45.36 3.17
N SER A 739 -13.70 44.75 4.24
CA SER A 739 -13.88 45.17 5.63
C SER A 739 -12.91 46.28 6.10
N GLN A 740 -12.62 47.29 5.27
CA GLN A 740 -11.63 48.35 5.58
C GLN A 740 -12.06 49.35 6.66
N THR A 741 -13.32 49.33 7.12
CA THR A 741 -13.81 50.18 8.22
C THR A 741 -14.58 49.35 9.23
N SER A 742 -13.88 48.67 10.13
CA SER A 742 -14.47 47.65 11.02
C SER A 742 -15.01 48.26 12.32
N SER A 743 -16.32 48.21 12.57
CA SER A 743 -16.88 48.82 13.80
C SER A 743 -16.83 47.89 15.01
N PHE A 744 -17.04 46.59 14.79
CA PHE A 744 -17.07 45.58 15.84
C PHE A 744 -15.67 45.06 16.16
N ALA A 745 -14.83 44.84 15.15
CA ALA A 745 -13.45 44.42 15.38
C ALA A 745 -12.64 45.49 16.13
N ARG A 746 -12.87 46.79 15.83
CA ARG A 746 -12.31 47.91 16.61
C ARG A 746 -12.81 47.90 18.05
N GLY A 747 -14.10 47.65 18.26
CA GLY A 747 -14.67 47.56 19.61
C GLY A 747 -14.11 46.41 20.43
N LEU A 748 -13.90 45.24 19.81
CA LEU A 748 -13.24 44.10 20.45
C LEU A 748 -11.79 44.41 20.81
N TYR A 749 -11.06 45.06 19.90
CA TYR A 749 -9.69 45.51 20.16
C TYR A 749 -9.63 46.55 21.29
N ALA A 750 -10.59 47.49 21.36
CA ALA A 750 -10.66 48.45 22.45
C ALA A 750 -10.92 47.76 23.81
N LEU A 751 -11.82 46.77 23.87
CA LEU A 751 -12.04 45.96 25.07
C LEU A 751 -10.78 45.21 25.50
N LEU A 752 -10.01 44.68 24.55
CA LEU A 752 -8.74 44.01 24.79
C LEU A 752 -7.70 44.95 25.43
N GLN A 753 -7.66 46.22 25.01
CA GLN A 753 -6.76 47.22 25.57
C GLN A 753 -7.17 47.66 26.98
N GLU A 754 -8.47 47.72 27.26
CA GLU A 754 -9.00 48.16 28.56
C GLU A 754 -8.91 47.06 29.62
N ASN A 755 -9.32 45.84 29.28
CA ASN A 755 -9.46 44.73 30.23
C ASN A 755 -8.33 43.70 30.15
N GLY A 756 -7.42 43.84 29.19
CA GLY A 756 -6.45 42.81 28.85
C GLY A 756 -7.07 41.67 28.04
N ARG A 757 -6.36 40.55 27.92
CA ARG A 757 -6.80 39.40 27.12
C ARG A 757 -8.00 38.65 27.68
N ASP A 758 -8.20 38.70 29.00
CA ASP A 758 -9.24 37.94 29.70
C ASP A 758 -10.52 38.78 29.75
N LEU A 759 -11.42 38.50 28.81
CA LEU A 759 -12.69 39.20 28.67
C LEU A 759 -13.80 38.47 29.44
N THR A 760 -14.95 39.14 29.59
CA THR A 760 -16.16 38.55 30.17
C THR A 760 -17.26 38.44 29.13
N VAL A 761 -18.17 37.47 29.33
CA VAL A 761 -19.31 37.28 28.41
C VAL A 761 -20.15 38.56 28.30
N ASP A 762 -20.41 39.24 29.43
CA ASP A 762 -21.17 40.49 29.47
C ASP A 762 -20.54 41.58 28.58
N SER A 763 -19.21 41.70 28.60
CA SER A 763 -18.48 42.70 27.78
C SER A 763 -18.62 42.42 26.28
N LEU A 764 -18.60 41.15 25.87
CA LEU A 764 -18.75 40.74 24.48
C LEU A 764 -20.21 40.83 24.00
N GLU A 765 -21.18 40.52 24.87
CA GLU A 765 -22.59 40.75 24.55
C GLU A 765 -22.91 42.23 24.36
N GLN A 766 -22.34 43.12 25.17
CA GLN A 766 -22.48 44.57 25.00
C GLN A 766 -21.86 45.05 23.67
N LEU A 767 -20.72 44.48 23.29
CA LEU A 767 -20.09 44.74 22.00
C LEU A 767 -21.02 44.34 20.84
N LEU A 768 -21.59 43.13 20.89
CA LEU A 768 -22.48 42.62 19.84
C LEU A 768 -23.81 43.40 19.75
N LYS A 769 -24.27 44.00 20.86
CA LYS A 769 -25.45 44.90 20.89
C LYS A 769 -25.18 46.29 20.28
N GLY A 770 -23.92 46.62 20.01
CA GLY A 770 -23.51 47.87 19.34
C GLY A 770 -23.26 49.06 20.27
N ASP A 771 -23.23 48.86 21.60
CA ASP A 771 -23.11 49.96 22.58
C ASP A 771 -21.68 50.54 22.70
N LEU A 772 -20.66 49.84 22.19
CA LEU A 772 -19.24 50.19 22.37
C LEU A 772 -18.57 50.81 21.13
N SER A 773 -19.22 50.87 19.97
CA SER A 773 -18.56 51.26 18.71
C SER A 773 -18.27 52.76 18.58
N SER A 774 -18.87 53.63 19.42
CA SER A 774 -18.74 55.09 19.29
C SER A 774 -17.53 55.72 20.01
N SER A 775 -16.81 54.98 20.86
CA SER A 775 -15.68 55.52 21.66
C SER A 775 -14.30 55.26 21.06
N ALA A 776 -14.20 54.56 19.91
CA ALA A 776 -12.96 53.96 19.42
C ALA A 776 -12.39 54.54 18.11
N ASP A 777 -12.84 55.73 17.65
CA ASP A 777 -12.46 56.26 16.34
C ASP A 777 -10.94 56.48 16.14
N ASN A 778 -10.17 56.67 17.21
CA ASN A 778 -8.72 56.85 17.16
C ASN A 778 -7.91 55.54 17.07
N LEU A 779 -8.54 54.36 17.07
CA LEU A 779 -7.86 53.05 17.16
C LEU A 779 -7.88 52.24 15.86
N THR A 780 -8.38 52.81 14.75
CA THR A 780 -8.61 52.08 13.49
C THR A 780 -7.34 51.43 12.93
N ASP A 781 -6.25 52.19 12.80
CA ASP A 781 -4.99 51.69 12.25
C ASP A 781 -4.40 50.58 13.14
N ALA A 782 -4.35 50.81 14.45
CA ALA A 782 -3.82 49.87 15.42
C ALA A 782 -4.64 48.56 15.50
N SER A 783 -5.97 48.65 15.40
CA SER A 783 -6.84 47.48 15.35
C SER A 783 -6.59 46.68 14.06
N THR A 784 -6.45 47.35 12.93
CA THR A 784 -6.22 46.68 11.63
C THR A 784 -4.87 45.97 11.63
N GLU A 785 -3.82 46.65 12.10
CA GLU A 785 -2.49 46.06 12.28
C GLU A 785 -2.53 44.84 13.20
N PHE A 786 -3.22 44.94 14.34
CA PHE A 786 -3.36 43.82 15.28
C PHE A 786 -4.00 42.59 14.64
N TRP A 787 -5.14 42.73 13.97
CA TRP A 787 -5.83 41.59 13.35
C TRP A 787 -5.04 41.03 12.16
N SER A 788 -4.43 41.89 11.33
CA SER A 788 -3.57 41.46 10.22
C SER A 788 -2.35 40.67 10.68
N SER A 789 -1.86 40.89 11.91
CA SER A 789 -0.74 40.13 12.48
C SER A 789 -1.06 38.65 12.76
N HIS A 790 -2.32 38.22 12.60
CA HIS A 790 -2.74 36.84 12.79
C HIS A 790 -3.08 36.13 11.47
N THR A 791 -2.82 36.75 10.31
CA THR A 791 -3.16 36.20 8.99
C THR A 791 -2.44 34.88 8.71
N ASP A 792 -1.17 34.77 9.09
CA ASP A 792 -0.38 33.54 8.89
C ASP A 792 -0.95 32.34 9.68
N LEU A 793 -1.49 32.60 10.88
CA LEU A 793 -2.20 31.58 11.66
C LEU A 793 -3.48 31.12 10.95
N LEU A 794 -4.26 32.05 10.39
CA LEU A 794 -5.48 31.74 9.65
C LEU A 794 -5.20 30.94 8.39
N GLN A 795 -4.15 31.30 7.64
CA GLN A 795 -3.71 30.57 6.46
C GLN A 795 -3.22 29.16 6.82
N THR A 796 -2.50 29.00 7.93
CA THR A 796 -2.05 27.68 8.42
C THR A 796 -3.24 26.79 8.79
N LEU A 797 -4.33 27.38 9.30
CA LEU A 797 -5.59 26.70 9.58
C LEU A 797 -6.48 26.53 8.33
N SER A 798 -5.97 26.83 7.13
CA SER A 798 -6.70 26.74 5.86
C SER A 798 -7.96 27.61 5.77
N PHE A 799 -8.02 28.72 6.50
CA PHE A 799 -9.09 29.72 6.36
C PHE A 799 -8.67 30.84 5.41
N SER A 800 -9.51 31.08 4.40
CA SER A 800 -9.40 32.27 3.54
C SER A 800 -9.98 33.51 4.25
N GLU A 801 -9.61 34.70 3.78
CA GLU A 801 -10.13 35.97 4.30
C GLU A 801 -11.67 36.01 4.33
N GLY A 802 -12.23 36.44 5.47
CA GLY A 802 -13.69 36.54 5.68
C GLY A 802 -14.43 35.23 5.99
N GLN A 803 -13.75 34.07 5.96
CA GLN A 803 -14.37 32.80 6.31
C GLN A 803 -14.55 32.64 7.83
N ASN A 804 -15.68 32.03 8.21
CA ASN A 804 -15.99 31.68 9.59
C ASN A 804 -15.67 30.21 9.84
N GLY A 805 -15.29 29.87 11.08
CA GLY A 805 -14.94 28.51 11.46
C GLY A 805 -14.64 28.38 12.94
N LEU A 806 -14.31 27.17 13.36
CA LEU A 806 -13.89 26.90 14.72
C LEU A 806 -13.00 25.67 14.79
N TRP A 807 -12.28 25.51 15.90
CA TRP A 807 -11.80 24.19 16.31
C TRP A 807 -12.30 23.85 17.72
N LEU A 808 -12.36 22.56 18.06
CA LEU A 808 -12.53 22.08 19.44
C LEU A 808 -11.46 21.03 19.74
N ASN A 809 -10.57 21.31 20.70
CA ASN A 809 -9.40 20.46 21.01
C ASN A 809 -8.64 20.00 19.75
N GLY A 810 -8.44 20.91 18.79
CA GLY A 810 -7.75 20.63 17.53
C GLY A 810 -8.59 20.00 16.42
N ARG A 811 -9.85 19.62 16.66
CA ARG A 811 -10.74 19.21 15.56
C ARG A 811 -11.23 20.46 14.82
N LEU A 812 -10.85 20.62 13.56
CA LEU A 812 -11.18 21.78 12.74
C LEU A 812 -12.56 21.62 12.10
N LEU A 813 -13.39 22.66 12.17
CA LEU A 813 -14.69 22.75 11.50
C LEU A 813 -14.77 24.07 10.73
N GLY A 814 -14.73 23.99 9.41
CA GLY A 814 -14.95 25.12 8.52
C GLY A 814 -14.55 24.83 7.07
N PRO A 815 -14.83 25.77 6.14
CA PRO A 815 -15.57 27.02 6.36
C PRO A 815 -17.05 26.78 6.74
N LEU A 816 -17.58 27.58 7.65
CA LEU A 816 -18.96 27.50 8.13
C LEU A 816 -19.86 28.44 7.33
N ASP A 817 -20.40 27.93 6.22
CA ASP A 817 -21.31 28.69 5.34
C ASP A 817 -22.76 28.71 5.87
N GLN A 818 -23.11 27.79 6.77
CA GLN A 818 -24.43 27.68 7.40
C GLN A 818 -24.36 28.07 8.88
N GLY A 819 -25.48 28.54 9.43
CA GLY A 819 -25.56 28.91 10.85
C GLY A 819 -25.28 27.73 11.78
N PHE A 820 -24.27 27.88 12.63
CA PHE A 820 -23.87 26.92 13.66
C PHE A 820 -24.40 27.38 15.03
N THR A 821 -25.29 26.61 15.62
CA THR A 821 -26.05 27.01 16.82
C THR A 821 -25.41 26.49 18.10
N SER A 822 -25.78 27.04 19.25
CA SER A 822 -25.37 26.55 20.58
C SER A 822 -25.65 25.06 20.79
N GLY A 823 -26.75 24.53 20.23
CA GLY A 823 -27.03 23.09 20.25
C GLY A 823 -26.06 22.26 19.39
N ASP A 824 -25.52 22.83 18.31
CA ASP A 824 -24.49 22.17 17.49
C ASP A 824 -23.14 22.14 18.23
N PHE A 825 -22.82 23.21 18.99
CA PHE A 825 -21.65 23.23 19.90
C PHE A 825 -21.76 22.17 21.00
N GLU A 826 -22.93 22.05 21.65
CA GLU A 826 -23.18 21.03 22.66
C GLU A 826 -23.02 19.61 22.08
N ALA A 827 -23.62 19.35 20.91
CA ALA A 827 -23.47 18.06 20.24
C ALA A 827 -22.02 17.75 19.85
N LEU A 828 -21.27 18.75 19.38
CA LEU A 828 -19.84 18.61 19.08
C LEU A 828 -19.03 18.29 20.35
N LEU A 829 -19.28 19.01 21.45
CA LEU A 829 -18.60 18.78 22.72
C LEU A 829 -18.89 17.38 23.27
N GLU A 830 -20.14 16.95 23.29
CA GLU A 830 -20.52 15.62 23.78
C GLU A 830 -19.88 14.50 22.94
N PHE A 831 -19.88 14.67 21.62
CA PHE A 831 -19.25 13.70 20.71
C PHE A 831 -17.74 13.64 20.94
N GLU A 832 -17.05 14.78 20.91
CA GLU A 832 -15.60 14.83 21.14
C GLU A 832 -15.23 14.32 22.55
N ARG A 833 -16.08 14.60 23.55
CA ARG A 833 -15.88 14.11 24.90
C ARG A 833 -15.95 12.59 24.97
N ARG A 834 -16.94 11.98 24.32
CA ARG A 834 -17.12 10.52 24.31
C ARG A 834 -16.02 9.81 23.53
N GLU A 835 -15.76 10.25 22.31
CA GLU A 835 -14.87 9.53 21.38
C GLU A 835 -13.39 9.75 21.70
N ARG A 836 -13.00 10.94 22.21
CA ARG A 836 -11.59 11.35 22.24
C ARG A 836 -11.12 11.92 23.58
N ILE A 837 -11.83 12.89 24.17
CA ILE A 837 -11.35 13.59 25.37
C ILE A 837 -11.42 12.66 26.60
N ALA A 838 -12.55 12.01 26.87
CA ALA A 838 -12.73 11.17 28.06
C ALA A 838 -11.81 9.93 28.08
N PRO A 839 -11.61 9.18 26.98
CA PRO A 839 -10.64 8.08 26.97
C PRO A 839 -9.22 8.52 27.32
N VAL A 840 -8.79 9.68 26.81
CA VAL A 840 -7.45 10.24 27.08
C VAL A 840 -7.35 10.74 28.51
N THR A 841 -8.31 11.52 29.01
CA THR A 841 -8.25 12.05 30.38
C THR A 841 -8.38 10.95 31.43
N THR A 842 -9.21 9.93 31.18
CA THR A 842 -9.31 8.76 32.06
C THR A 842 -7.98 8.00 32.10
N SER A 843 -7.28 7.90 30.97
CA SER A 843 -5.93 7.31 30.91
C SER A 843 -4.90 8.15 31.66
N ILE A 844 -4.94 9.49 31.52
CA ILE A 844 -4.08 10.42 32.26
C ILE A 844 -4.26 10.26 33.77
N THR A 845 -5.51 10.24 34.26
CA THR A 845 -5.82 10.03 35.68
C THR A 845 -5.42 8.63 36.14
N GLY A 846 -5.66 7.59 35.32
CA GLY A 846 -5.24 6.22 35.62
C GLY A 846 -3.72 6.06 35.76
N LEU A 847 -2.95 6.88 35.05
CA LEU A 847 -1.48 6.96 35.13
C LEU A 847 -0.98 7.97 36.18
N ALA A 848 -1.88 8.66 36.91
CA ALA A 848 -1.58 9.71 37.88
C ALA A 848 -0.76 10.88 37.29
N LEU A 849 -1.11 11.33 36.08
CA LEU A 849 -0.43 12.40 35.34
C LEU A 849 -1.22 13.72 35.29
N GLU A 850 -2.33 13.80 36.04
CA GLU A 850 -3.29 14.92 36.02
C GLU A 850 -2.68 16.28 36.39
N ASP A 851 -1.73 16.33 37.31
CA ASP A 851 -1.08 17.57 37.74
C ASP A 851 -0.31 18.29 36.62
N ARG A 852 0.05 17.57 35.54
CA ARG A 852 0.78 18.14 34.39
C ARG A 852 -0.13 18.82 33.39
N PHE A 853 -1.44 18.59 33.44
CA PHE A 853 -2.42 19.05 32.44
C PHE A 853 -3.50 19.92 33.07
N THR A 854 -3.07 21.02 33.68
CA THR A 854 -3.97 21.96 34.35
C THR A 854 -4.65 22.92 33.37
N GLY A 855 -4.02 23.27 32.25
CA GLY A 855 -4.60 24.14 31.23
C GLY A 855 -5.47 23.41 30.21
N ALA A 856 -6.55 24.05 29.75
CA ALA A 856 -7.41 23.52 28.68
C ALA A 856 -6.64 23.39 27.35
N LEU A 857 -5.78 24.35 27.03
CA LEU A 857 -4.92 24.29 25.84
C LEU A 857 -3.93 23.11 25.90
N ASP A 858 -3.34 22.81 27.05
CA ASP A 858 -2.41 21.68 27.18
C ASP A 858 -3.13 20.34 27.03
N LEU A 859 -4.36 20.23 27.53
CA LEU A 859 -5.21 19.08 27.29
C LEU A 859 -5.57 18.94 25.79
N ALA A 860 -5.82 20.05 25.10
CA ALA A 860 -6.06 20.06 23.66
C ALA A 860 -4.83 19.59 22.85
N LYS A 861 -3.62 19.97 23.27
CA LYS A 861 -2.36 19.49 22.65
C LYS A 861 -2.28 17.97 22.70
N ILE A 862 -2.51 17.35 23.86
CA ILE A 862 -2.43 15.89 23.99
C ILE A 862 -3.56 15.19 23.26
N THR A 863 -4.80 15.63 23.44
CA THR A 863 -5.95 14.96 22.80
C THR A 863 -5.88 15.05 21.28
N SER A 864 -5.34 16.13 20.72
CA SER A 864 -5.02 16.22 19.29
C SER A 864 -3.91 15.23 18.91
N LEU A 865 -2.79 15.23 19.63
CA LEU A 865 -1.63 14.39 19.33
C LEU A 865 -1.96 12.90 19.39
N VAL A 866 -2.67 12.45 20.42
CA VAL A 866 -3.12 11.06 20.55
C VAL A 866 -3.98 10.67 19.35
N ALA A 867 -4.95 11.49 18.95
CA ALA A 867 -5.82 11.14 17.83
C ALA A 867 -5.11 11.13 16.48
N ARG A 868 -4.17 12.06 16.25
CA ARG A 868 -3.31 12.02 15.06
C ARG A 868 -2.41 10.79 15.04
N SER A 869 -1.97 10.32 16.22
CA SER A 869 -1.17 9.08 16.32
C SER A 869 -1.95 7.81 15.93
N LEU A 870 -3.28 7.84 16.03
CA LEU A 870 -4.19 6.72 15.74
C LEU A 870 -4.82 6.79 14.33
N LYS A 871 -4.69 7.92 13.62
CA LYS A 871 -5.19 8.06 12.25
C LYS A 871 -4.27 7.33 11.27
N SER A 872 -4.84 6.42 10.47
CA SER A 872 -4.15 5.78 9.34
C SER A 872 -4.36 6.59 8.07
N ASP A 873 -3.28 6.85 7.33
CA ASP A 873 -3.32 7.51 6.02
C ASP A 873 -3.86 6.57 4.91
N LEU A 874 -3.86 5.26 5.17
CA LEU A 874 -4.35 4.23 4.26
C LEU A 874 -5.74 3.73 4.69
N PRO A 875 -6.71 3.62 3.76
CA PRO A 875 -8.01 3.04 4.07
C PRO A 875 -7.90 1.56 4.45
N GLU A 876 -8.68 1.14 5.44
CA GLU A 876 -8.81 -0.26 5.84
C GLU A 876 -9.27 -1.13 4.66
N GLY A 877 -8.71 -2.35 4.59
CA GLY A 877 -9.07 -3.34 3.57
C GLY A 877 -8.35 -3.20 2.22
N LEU A 878 -7.76 -2.04 1.89
CA LEU A 878 -6.99 -1.87 0.65
C LEU A 878 -5.62 -2.58 0.69
N ARG A 879 -5.00 -2.66 1.86
CA ARG A 879 -3.68 -3.28 2.07
C ARG A 879 -3.64 -4.39 3.12
N GLU A 880 -4.78 -5.03 3.40
CA GLU A 880 -4.96 -5.92 4.58
C GLU A 880 -4.66 -5.20 5.92
N SER A 881 -4.54 -3.87 5.90
CA SER A 881 -4.09 -3.07 7.04
C SER A 881 -5.09 -3.16 8.19
N ALA A 882 -4.66 -3.75 9.30
CA ALA A 882 -5.41 -3.72 10.55
C ALA A 882 -5.59 -2.24 11.01
N PRO A 883 -6.69 -1.91 11.72
CA PRO A 883 -6.81 -0.59 12.34
C PRO A 883 -5.60 -0.34 13.26
N LEU A 884 -5.08 0.90 13.25
CA LEU A 884 -3.95 1.33 14.09
C LEU A 884 -4.39 1.42 15.56
N ILE A 885 -4.66 0.28 16.17
CA ILE A 885 -4.97 0.15 17.58
C ILE A 885 -3.66 -0.14 18.32
N ARG A 886 -3.35 0.71 19.29
CA ARG A 886 -2.18 0.54 20.17
C ARG A 886 -2.57 -0.31 21.37
N MET A 887 -1.87 -1.41 21.61
CA MET A 887 -2.18 -2.32 22.73
C MET A 887 -0.92 -2.74 23.47
N GLU A 888 -1.02 -2.79 24.81
CA GLU A 888 0.03 -3.26 25.71
C GLU A 888 -0.30 -4.62 26.36
N ARG A 889 -1.17 -5.44 25.76
CA ARG A 889 -1.61 -6.73 26.34
C ARG A 889 -0.46 -7.71 26.62
N PHE A 890 0.69 -7.54 25.98
CA PHE A 890 1.91 -8.31 26.29
C PHE A 890 2.44 -8.07 27.71
N LYS A 891 2.12 -6.94 28.37
CA LYS A 891 2.51 -6.67 29.77
C LYS A 891 1.88 -7.67 30.76
N PHE A 892 0.84 -8.40 30.38
CA PHE A 892 0.25 -9.45 31.22
C PHE A 892 1.07 -10.74 31.25
N TRP A 893 2.05 -10.91 30.36
CA TRP A 893 2.86 -12.12 30.29
C TRP A 893 3.97 -12.11 31.33
N ASN A 894 4.25 -13.29 31.87
CA ASN A 894 5.48 -13.49 32.63
C ASN A 894 6.63 -13.63 31.63
N SER A 895 7.77 -13.03 31.94
CA SER A 895 8.92 -12.90 31.05
C SER A 895 10.17 -13.61 31.59
N THR A 896 10.04 -14.35 32.70
CA THR A 896 11.18 -14.89 33.46
C THR A 896 11.92 -15.99 32.72
N HIS A 897 11.18 -16.89 32.05
CA HIS A 897 11.73 -18.06 31.38
C HIS A 897 11.42 -18.09 29.88
N THR A 898 10.61 -17.17 29.34
CA THR A 898 10.16 -17.18 27.94
C THR A 898 10.62 -15.97 27.12
N SER A 899 11.34 -15.01 27.72
CA SER A 899 11.71 -13.76 27.04
C SER A 899 13.21 -13.48 27.00
N ILE A 900 13.63 -12.75 25.97
CA ILE A 900 14.94 -12.11 25.81
C ILE A 900 14.70 -10.60 25.88
N ASN A 901 15.38 -9.89 26.78
CA ASN A 901 15.25 -8.44 26.93
C ASN A 901 16.59 -7.77 26.63
N ILE A 902 16.58 -6.80 25.72
CA ILE A 902 17.75 -6.05 25.28
C ILE A 902 17.40 -4.57 25.38
N SER A 903 18.27 -3.79 26.03
CA SER A 903 18.15 -2.33 26.10
C SER A 903 19.55 -1.73 26.05
N ASN A 904 19.70 -0.66 25.28
CA ASN A 904 20.97 0.06 25.13
C ASN A 904 20.96 1.47 25.72
N SER A 905 19.80 1.91 26.25
CA SER A 905 19.59 3.23 26.83
C SER A 905 18.71 3.14 28.07
N ASP A 906 18.89 4.09 28.98
CA ASP A 906 18.03 4.29 30.16
C ASP A 906 16.76 5.08 29.80
N ASP A 907 16.82 5.97 28.80
CA ASP A 907 15.66 6.71 28.27
C ASP A 907 15.13 6.00 27.02
N ILE A 908 14.13 5.13 27.23
CA ILE A 908 13.53 4.32 26.17
C ILE A 908 12.37 5.09 25.55
N ASN A 909 12.56 5.55 24.33
CA ASN A 909 11.56 6.23 23.51
C ASN A 909 10.95 5.29 22.44
N ILE A 910 11.57 4.15 22.17
CA ILE A 910 11.01 3.08 21.32
C ILE A 910 11.02 1.76 22.08
N GLN A 911 9.85 1.16 22.24
CA GLN A 911 9.66 -0.19 22.77
C GLN A 911 9.22 -1.13 21.65
N ILE A 912 10.06 -2.11 21.34
CA ILE A 912 9.77 -3.18 20.39
C ILE A 912 9.49 -4.46 21.17
N VAL A 913 8.31 -5.05 20.97
CA VAL A 913 7.94 -6.34 21.57
C VAL A 913 7.60 -7.33 20.48
N ALA A 914 8.32 -8.44 20.42
CA ALA A 914 8.10 -9.51 19.45
C ALA A 914 7.63 -10.79 20.17
N SER A 915 6.61 -11.46 19.67
CA SER A 915 6.31 -12.86 19.97
C SER A 915 6.66 -13.68 18.76
N ILE A 916 7.58 -14.65 18.89
CA ILE A 916 8.12 -15.40 17.76
C ILE A 916 8.18 -16.90 18.04
N ASP A 917 7.94 -17.71 17.02
CA ASP A 917 8.23 -19.15 17.01
C ASP A 917 9.63 -19.37 16.40
N PRO A 918 10.63 -19.84 17.17
CA PRO A 918 11.96 -20.14 16.62
C PRO A 918 11.95 -21.14 15.46
N ALA A 919 10.89 -21.93 15.33
CA ALA A 919 10.72 -22.91 14.27
C ALA A 919 9.93 -22.34 13.05
N SER A 920 9.78 -21.02 12.93
CA SER A 920 9.08 -20.37 11.82
C SER A 920 10.05 -19.77 10.79
N GLU A 921 9.75 -19.95 9.50
CA GLU A 921 10.53 -19.35 8.40
C GLU A 921 10.52 -17.81 8.44
N LEU A 922 9.44 -17.18 8.91
CA LEU A 922 9.34 -15.71 8.99
C LEU A 922 10.37 -15.10 9.95
N VAL A 923 10.67 -15.83 11.02
CA VAL A 923 11.51 -15.36 12.12
C VAL A 923 12.99 -15.29 11.70
N GLN A 924 13.38 -16.08 10.69
CA GLN A 924 14.73 -16.01 10.10
C GLN A 924 15.05 -14.61 9.55
N GLN A 925 14.02 -13.88 9.07
CA GLN A 925 14.16 -12.49 8.65
C GLN A 925 14.06 -11.52 9.83
N TRP A 926 13.16 -11.77 10.77
CA TRP A 926 12.88 -10.83 11.86
C TRP A 926 14.04 -10.71 12.85
N VAL A 927 14.68 -11.81 13.21
CA VAL A 927 15.73 -11.82 14.26
C VAL A 927 16.92 -10.93 13.90
N PRO A 928 17.53 -11.03 12.71
CA PRO A 928 18.62 -10.12 12.30
C PRO A 928 18.19 -8.64 12.26
N ILE A 929 16.94 -8.37 11.85
CA ILE A 929 16.40 -7.01 11.83
C ILE A 929 16.27 -6.49 13.27
N LEU A 930 15.69 -7.28 14.17
CA LEU A 930 15.53 -6.91 15.59
C LEU A 930 16.87 -6.71 16.29
N GLU A 931 17.86 -7.55 15.98
CA GLU A 931 19.23 -7.36 16.44
C GLU A 931 19.78 -6.01 15.98
N SER A 932 19.70 -5.69 14.68
CA SER A 932 20.18 -4.40 14.14
C SER A 932 19.46 -3.21 14.78
N LEU A 933 18.13 -3.31 14.97
CA LEU A 933 17.34 -2.26 15.63
C LEU A 933 17.69 -2.12 17.11
N SER A 934 18.05 -3.21 17.80
CA SER A 934 18.46 -3.18 19.22
C SER A 934 19.77 -2.42 19.46
N GLN A 935 20.54 -2.16 18.41
CA GLN A 935 21.78 -1.36 18.47
C GLN A 935 21.52 0.16 18.35
N LEU A 936 20.32 0.57 17.92
CA LEU A 936 19.95 1.99 17.78
C LEU A 936 19.63 2.62 19.13
N ASN A 937 20.17 3.81 19.41
CA ASN A 937 20.01 4.44 20.72
C ASN A 937 18.54 4.77 21.01
N GLY A 938 18.09 4.51 22.24
CA GLY A 938 16.71 4.76 22.67
C GLY A 938 15.73 3.63 22.36
N VAL A 939 16.22 2.52 21.82
CA VAL A 939 15.43 1.33 21.48
C VAL A 939 15.58 0.25 22.55
N SER A 940 14.45 -0.27 23.03
CA SER A 940 14.38 -1.49 23.81
C SER A 940 13.69 -2.59 22.99
N VAL A 941 14.27 -3.78 22.98
CA VAL A 941 13.73 -4.96 22.27
C VAL A 941 13.45 -6.07 23.28
N GLN A 942 12.21 -6.54 23.32
CA GLN A 942 11.77 -7.67 24.12
C GLN A 942 11.21 -8.76 23.20
N ILE A 943 11.80 -9.96 23.23
CA ILE A 943 11.43 -11.08 22.37
C ILE A 943 10.89 -12.24 23.22
N PHE A 944 9.62 -12.56 23.10
CA PHE A 944 8.97 -13.74 23.67
C PHE A 944 9.05 -14.92 22.71
N LEU A 945 9.58 -16.06 23.17
CA LEU A 945 9.59 -17.29 22.39
C LEU A 945 8.26 -18.05 22.61
N ASN A 946 7.43 -18.11 21.56
CA ASN A 946 6.10 -18.71 21.53
C ASN A 946 6.02 -19.89 20.52
N PRO A 947 6.76 -21.00 20.74
CA PRO A 947 6.81 -22.11 19.79
C PRO A 947 5.48 -22.86 19.67
N LYS A 948 5.23 -23.45 18.50
CA LYS A 948 4.12 -24.40 18.31
C LYS A 948 4.31 -25.67 19.15
N ASP A 949 3.23 -26.12 19.81
CA ASP A 949 3.31 -27.30 20.71
C ASP A 949 3.72 -28.59 20.00
N ARG A 950 3.27 -28.74 18.75
CA ARG A 950 3.47 -29.96 17.97
C ARG A 950 3.65 -29.65 16.50
N LEU A 951 4.74 -30.14 15.93
CA LEU A 951 5.04 -30.07 14.51
C LEU A 951 4.75 -31.42 13.84
N THR A 952 4.29 -31.38 12.59
CA THR A 952 3.97 -32.57 11.78
C THR A 952 5.02 -32.87 10.73
N GLU A 953 5.69 -31.83 10.25
CA GLU A 953 6.78 -31.88 9.28
C GLU A 953 7.90 -30.95 9.76
N LEU A 954 9.07 -31.05 9.12
CA LEU A 954 10.14 -30.11 9.35
C LEU A 954 9.67 -28.70 8.96
N PRO A 955 9.69 -27.73 9.90
CA PRO A 955 8.98 -26.47 9.68
C PRO A 955 9.81 -25.44 8.90
N VAL A 956 11.14 -25.54 8.93
CA VAL A 956 12.07 -24.68 8.19
C VAL A 956 12.89 -25.55 7.25
N LYS A 957 12.77 -25.30 5.95
CA LYS A 957 13.40 -26.09 4.87
C LYS A 957 14.48 -25.30 4.11
N ARG A 958 15.00 -24.22 4.72
CA ARG A 958 15.95 -23.30 4.11
C ARG A 958 16.99 -22.80 5.09
N PHE A 959 18.17 -22.47 4.58
CA PHE A 959 19.14 -21.60 5.24
C PHE A 959 18.84 -20.16 4.85
N PHE A 960 19.07 -19.20 5.75
CA PHE A 960 18.72 -17.81 5.51
C PHE A 960 19.78 -16.85 6.05
N ARG A 961 20.04 -15.77 5.32
CA ARG A 961 20.88 -14.64 5.76
C ARG A 961 20.20 -13.33 5.40
N GLN A 962 20.01 -12.47 6.39
CA GLN A 962 19.55 -11.09 6.17
C GLN A 962 20.75 -10.17 6.03
N VAL A 963 20.79 -9.36 4.97
CA VAL A 963 21.84 -8.35 4.77
C VAL A 963 21.36 -7.03 5.35
N ILE A 964 21.76 -6.71 6.57
CA ILE A 964 21.39 -5.49 7.27
C ILE A 964 22.48 -5.13 8.28
N SER A 965 22.69 -3.83 8.52
CA SER A 965 23.57 -3.32 9.56
C SER A 965 22.99 -2.05 10.19
N ALA A 966 23.34 -1.76 11.44
CA ALA A 966 22.90 -0.55 12.14
C ALA A 966 23.69 0.72 11.73
N GLU A 967 24.89 0.56 11.16
CA GLU A 967 25.76 1.64 10.69
C GLU A 967 26.59 1.19 9.47
N PRO A 968 27.11 2.15 8.66
CA PRO A 968 27.96 1.83 7.52
C PRO A 968 29.30 1.24 7.97
N SER A 969 29.85 0.36 7.15
CA SER A 969 31.14 -0.30 7.39
C SER A 969 32.12 0.02 6.26
N PHE A 970 33.40 0.15 6.62
CA PHE A 970 34.48 0.55 5.73
C PHE A 970 35.57 -0.51 5.67
N ASP A 971 36.19 -0.66 4.51
CA ASP A 971 37.31 -1.56 4.30
C ASP A 971 38.64 -0.99 4.82
N SER A 972 39.74 -1.74 4.67
CA SER A 972 41.07 -1.29 5.09
C SER A 972 41.62 -0.08 4.32
N HIS A 973 41.00 0.27 3.19
CA HIS A 973 41.36 1.42 2.36
C HIS A 973 40.47 2.64 2.64
N GLY A 974 39.50 2.54 3.56
CA GLY A 974 38.55 3.60 3.90
C GLY A 974 37.42 3.77 2.90
N SER A 975 37.23 2.81 1.99
CA SER A 975 36.07 2.75 1.09
C SER A 975 34.91 2.01 1.75
N LEU A 976 33.68 2.26 1.32
CA LEU A 976 32.51 1.53 1.77
C LEU A 976 32.66 0.03 1.46
N SER A 977 32.46 -0.80 2.48
CA SER A 977 32.50 -2.24 2.31
C SER A 977 31.23 -2.73 1.60
N ILE A 978 31.37 -3.74 0.73
CA ILE A 978 30.25 -4.29 -0.04
C ILE A 978 29.40 -5.17 0.88
N PRO A 979 28.13 -4.83 1.14
CA PRO A 979 27.24 -5.67 1.92
C PRO A 979 26.88 -6.94 1.13
N ASN A 980 27.11 -8.10 1.74
CA ASN A 980 26.78 -9.38 1.13
C ASN A 980 26.20 -10.38 2.15
N ALA A 981 25.49 -11.38 1.63
CA ALA A 981 25.13 -12.57 2.38
C ALA A 981 26.17 -13.66 2.11
N SER A 982 26.77 -14.21 3.17
CA SER A 982 27.70 -15.33 3.06
C SER A 982 27.19 -16.56 3.82
N PHE A 983 27.16 -17.70 3.13
CA PHE A 983 26.82 -19.00 3.69
C PHE A 983 28.08 -19.86 3.75
N SER A 984 28.56 -20.14 4.96
CA SER A 984 29.69 -21.02 5.23
C SER A 984 29.25 -22.19 6.11
N GLY A 985 29.99 -23.31 6.05
CA GLY A 985 29.70 -24.48 6.87
C GLY A 985 28.36 -25.17 6.60
N ILE A 986 27.83 -25.05 5.37
CA ILE A 986 26.60 -25.73 4.93
C ILE A 986 26.89 -27.11 4.29
N PRO A 987 25.90 -28.03 4.25
CA PRO A 987 26.08 -29.39 3.72
C PRO A 987 26.54 -29.43 2.26
N LYS A 988 27.57 -30.22 1.94
CA LYS A 988 28.17 -30.21 0.60
C LYS A 988 27.40 -30.99 -0.47
N ASP A 989 26.81 -32.12 -0.09
CA ASP A 989 26.13 -33.03 -1.02
C ASP A 989 24.66 -32.70 -1.28
N THR A 990 24.13 -31.71 -0.58
CA THR A 990 22.72 -31.31 -0.69
C THR A 990 22.51 -30.38 -1.88
N LEU A 991 21.38 -30.53 -2.57
CA LEU A 991 20.99 -29.67 -3.68
C LEU A 991 20.16 -28.49 -3.17
N PHE A 992 20.63 -27.28 -3.45
CA PHE A 992 19.98 -26.04 -3.04
C PHE A 992 19.43 -25.26 -4.24
N ASN A 993 18.37 -24.51 -3.98
CA ASN A 993 17.92 -23.41 -4.85
C ASN A 993 18.18 -22.09 -4.12
N LEU A 994 18.81 -21.14 -4.80
CA LEU A 994 19.05 -19.80 -4.29
C LEU A 994 17.85 -18.89 -4.58
N GLY A 995 17.29 -18.31 -3.52
CA GLY A 995 16.19 -17.36 -3.58
C GLY A 995 16.55 -16.02 -2.95
N MET A 996 15.86 -14.96 -3.39
CA MET A 996 15.99 -13.60 -2.86
C MET A 996 14.68 -13.20 -2.17
N VAL A 997 14.76 -12.81 -0.89
CA VAL A 997 13.65 -12.24 -0.12
C VAL A 997 13.84 -10.73 -0.05
N VAL A 998 13.15 -10.02 -0.95
CA VAL A 998 13.32 -8.58 -1.15
C VAL A 998 12.08 -7.79 -0.72
N PRO A 999 12.21 -6.48 -0.43
CA PRO A 999 11.06 -5.60 -0.24
C PRO A 999 10.01 -5.75 -1.37
N PRO A 1000 8.71 -5.60 -1.07
CA PRO A 1000 7.64 -5.88 -2.04
C PRO A 1000 7.67 -4.96 -3.27
N SER A 1001 8.23 -3.76 -3.13
CA SER A 1001 8.41 -2.77 -4.21
C SER A 1001 9.56 -3.09 -5.15
N TRP A 1002 10.38 -4.12 -4.90
CA TRP A 1002 11.60 -4.39 -5.67
C TRP A 1002 11.40 -5.48 -6.71
N LEU A 1003 11.89 -5.24 -7.93
CA LEU A 1003 12.07 -6.24 -8.98
C LEU A 1003 13.57 -6.52 -9.14
N VAL A 1004 13.94 -7.77 -8.87
CA VAL A 1004 15.33 -8.21 -8.77
C VAL A 1004 15.54 -9.42 -9.66
N ALA A 1005 16.67 -9.43 -10.38
CA ALA A 1005 17.08 -10.56 -11.22
C ALA A 1005 18.58 -10.83 -11.08
N PRO A 1006 19.05 -12.07 -11.34
CA PRO A 1006 20.47 -12.36 -11.32
C PRO A 1006 21.18 -11.68 -12.50
N LYS A 1007 22.33 -11.07 -12.25
CA LYS A 1007 23.12 -10.33 -13.25
C LYS A 1007 24.50 -10.93 -13.50
N ILE A 1008 25.20 -11.41 -12.46
CA ILE A 1008 26.52 -12.03 -12.59
C ILE A 1008 26.53 -13.34 -11.80
N SER A 1009 26.76 -14.45 -12.48
CA SER A 1009 27.17 -15.74 -11.91
C SER A 1009 27.48 -16.71 -13.03
N ILE A 1010 28.45 -17.60 -12.82
CA ILE A 1010 28.79 -18.69 -13.74
C ILE A 1010 28.08 -20.01 -13.38
N HIS A 1011 27.63 -20.13 -12.12
CA HIS A 1011 27.03 -21.34 -11.58
C HIS A 1011 25.52 -21.36 -11.75
N ASP A 1012 24.94 -22.57 -11.75
CA ASP A 1012 23.48 -22.74 -11.72
C ASP A 1012 22.91 -22.42 -10.33
N LEU A 1013 22.37 -21.20 -10.17
CA LEU A 1013 21.76 -20.73 -8.93
C LEU A 1013 20.50 -21.52 -8.53
N ASP A 1014 19.85 -22.21 -9.48
CA ASP A 1014 18.72 -23.08 -9.17
C ASP A 1014 19.17 -24.47 -8.68
N ASN A 1015 20.39 -24.91 -8.98
CA ASN A 1015 20.89 -26.27 -8.73
C ASN A 1015 22.27 -26.27 -8.05
N ILE A 1016 22.41 -25.55 -6.94
CA ILE A 1016 23.68 -25.45 -6.22
C ILE A 1016 24.01 -26.75 -5.48
N ARG A 1017 25.22 -27.29 -5.70
CA ARG A 1017 25.78 -28.42 -4.95
C ARG A 1017 27.27 -28.24 -4.70
N LEU A 1018 27.67 -27.94 -3.46
CA LEU A 1018 29.05 -27.59 -3.13
C LEU A 1018 30.05 -28.75 -3.27
N SER A 1019 29.61 -30.01 -3.27
CA SER A 1019 30.49 -31.16 -3.56
C SER A 1019 31.07 -31.12 -4.97
N ASN A 1020 30.48 -30.31 -5.86
CA ASN A 1020 30.99 -30.09 -7.20
C ASN A 1020 32.09 -29.02 -7.23
N LEU A 1021 32.31 -28.22 -6.19
CA LEU A 1021 33.37 -27.20 -6.22
C LEU A 1021 34.74 -27.82 -5.93
N ALA A 1022 35.81 -27.24 -6.48
CA ALA A 1022 37.17 -27.55 -6.09
C ALA A 1022 37.44 -27.08 -4.64
N GLU A 1023 38.47 -27.64 -3.98
CA GLU A 1023 38.83 -27.19 -2.63
C GLU A 1023 39.26 -25.72 -2.64
N GLY A 1024 38.58 -24.88 -1.87
CA GLY A 1024 38.84 -23.44 -1.75
C GLY A 1024 38.05 -22.56 -2.72
N GLU A 1025 37.28 -23.16 -3.63
CA GLU A 1025 36.38 -22.46 -4.55
C GLU A 1025 35.07 -22.08 -3.85
N ASN A 1026 34.55 -20.89 -4.18
CA ASN A 1026 33.31 -20.32 -3.66
C ASN A 1026 32.35 -20.03 -4.82
N ILE A 1027 31.06 -20.02 -4.53
CA ILE A 1027 30.03 -19.56 -5.46
C ILE A 1027 29.77 -18.08 -5.17
N ASP A 1028 30.14 -17.22 -6.10
CA ASP A 1028 29.83 -15.79 -6.03
C ASP A 1028 28.69 -15.45 -7.01
N ALA A 1029 27.69 -14.73 -6.53
CA ALA A 1029 26.54 -14.28 -7.32
C ALA A 1029 26.21 -12.81 -7.02
N VAL A 1030 25.98 -12.03 -8.08
CA VAL A 1030 25.51 -10.64 -7.98
C VAL A 1030 24.16 -10.52 -8.65
N TYR A 1031 23.16 -10.12 -7.86
CA TYR A 1031 21.84 -9.74 -8.34
C TYR A 1031 21.78 -8.24 -8.62
N GLU A 1032 20.82 -7.84 -9.45
CA GLU A 1032 20.52 -6.44 -9.75
C GLU A 1032 19.08 -6.11 -9.35
N LEU A 1033 18.91 -4.99 -8.64
CA LEU A 1033 17.64 -4.28 -8.48
C LEU A 1033 17.39 -3.50 -9.75
N GLU A 1034 16.67 -4.11 -10.68
CA GLU A 1034 16.42 -3.55 -12.01
C GLU A 1034 15.42 -2.39 -11.95
N HIS A 1035 14.35 -2.59 -11.17
CA HIS A 1035 13.24 -1.65 -11.06
C HIS A 1035 12.66 -1.59 -9.65
N ILE A 1036 12.09 -0.42 -9.33
CA ILE A 1036 11.29 -0.14 -8.15
C ILE A 1036 9.86 0.18 -8.60
N LEU A 1037 8.87 -0.37 -7.90
CA LEU A 1037 7.47 -0.25 -8.31
C LEU A 1037 6.87 1.11 -7.99
N ILE A 1038 6.12 1.63 -8.96
CA ILE A 1038 5.05 2.60 -8.73
C ILE A 1038 3.75 1.80 -8.82
N GLU A 1039 3.08 1.57 -7.69
CA GLU A 1039 1.81 0.84 -7.63
C GLU A 1039 0.66 1.75 -7.18
N GLY A 1040 -0.58 1.35 -7.43
CA GLY A 1040 -1.70 2.13 -6.96
C GLY A 1040 -3.07 1.46 -7.08
N HIS A 1041 -4.05 2.16 -6.55
CA HIS A 1041 -5.44 1.71 -6.43
C HIS A 1041 -6.38 2.76 -7.03
N ALA A 1042 -6.72 2.57 -8.30
CA ALA A 1042 -7.58 3.48 -9.04
C ALA A 1042 -9.05 3.33 -8.64
N ARG A 1043 -9.77 4.45 -8.53
CA ARG A 1043 -11.22 4.47 -8.29
C ARG A 1043 -11.97 5.31 -9.32
N ASP A 1044 -13.15 4.85 -9.69
CA ASP A 1044 -14.10 5.62 -10.49
C ASP A 1044 -14.94 6.48 -9.54
N VAL A 1045 -14.74 7.79 -9.57
CA VAL A 1045 -15.50 8.71 -8.70
C VAL A 1045 -16.94 8.93 -9.19
N THR A 1046 -17.25 8.53 -10.42
CA THR A 1046 -18.60 8.66 -11.00
C THR A 1046 -19.47 7.44 -10.71
N SER A 1047 -18.92 6.23 -10.84
CA SER A 1047 -19.67 4.99 -10.61
C SER A 1047 -19.39 4.32 -9.26
N GLY A 1048 -18.19 4.45 -8.68
CA GLY A 1048 -17.80 3.81 -7.42
C GLY A 1048 -16.91 2.57 -7.59
N PRO A 1049 -17.32 1.52 -8.34
CA PRO A 1049 -16.48 0.36 -8.59
C PRO A 1049 -15.14 0.72 -9.25
N PRO A 1050 -14.08 -0.09 -9.07
CA PRO A 1050 -12.81 0.15 -9.71
C PRO A 1050 -12.92 0.17 -11.25
N PRO A 1051 -12.23 1.11 -11.95
CA PRO A 1051 -12.33 1.29 -13.39
C PRO A 1051 -11.51 0.24 -14.16
N ARG A 1052 -11.93 -1.03 -14.06
CA ARG A 1052 -11.22 -2.17 -14.66
C ARG A 1052 -11.02 -2.01 -16.17
N GLY A 1053 -9.87 -2.40 -16.66
CA GLY A 1053 -9.53 -2.34 -18.08
C GLY A 1053 -9.10 -0.96 -18.58
N VAL A 1054 -9.14 0.08 -17.75
CA VAL A 1054 -8.51 1.36 -18.08
C VAL A 1054 -7.03 1.15 -18.31
N GLN A 1055 -6.54 1.72 -19.41
CA GLN A 1055 -5.16 1.61 -19.86
C GLN A 1055 -4.40 2.88 -19.50
N LEU A 1056 -3.28 2.72 -18.79
CA LEU A 1056 -2.44 3.81 -18.30
C LEU A 1056 -1.06 3.75 -18.96
N LEU A 1057 -0.48 4.92 -19.19
CA LEU A 1057 0.88 5.11 -19.66
C LEU A 1057 1.68 5.82 -18.56
N LEU A 1058 2.93 5.41 -18.38
CA LEU A 1058 3.95 6.13 -17.63
C LEU A 1058 4.99 6.65 -18.62
N GLY A 1059 5.41 7.90 -18.46
CA GLY A 1059 6.44 8.49 -19.32
C GLY A 1059 7.08 9.73 -18.70
N THR A 1060 8.00 10.32 -19.46
CA THR A 1060 8.69 11.59 -19.18
C THR A 1060 8.37 12.59 -20.29
N GLU A 1061 8.92 13.81 -20.20
CA GLU A 1061 8.79 14.79 -21.30
C GLU A 1061 9.48 14.32 -22.59
N ASP A 1062 10.68 13.73 -22.48
CA ASP A 1062 11.44 13.21 -23.63
C ASP A 1062 10.84 11.90 -24.17
N GLU A 1063 10.36 11.02 -23.29
CA GLU A 1063 9.74 9.75 -23.65
C GLU A 1063 8.32 9.62 -23.05
N PRO A 1064 7.28 10.14 -23.72
CA PRO A 1064 5.90 10.13 -23.20
C PRO A 1064 5.29 8.73 -23.01
N HIS A 1065 5.90 7.70 -23.59
CA HIS A 1065 5.50 6.31 -23.42
C HIS A 1065 6.73 5.46 -23.09
N PHE A 1066 7.09 5.43 -21.81
CA PHE A 1066 8.14 4.57 -21.27
C PHE A 1066 7.61 3.16 -20.99
N THR A 1067 6.43 3.07 -20.35
CA THR A 1067 5.78 1.77 -20.10
C THR A 1067 4.26 1.93 -20.02
N ASP A 1068 3.53 0.83 -20.14
CA ASP A 1068 2.08 0.78 -20.08
C ASP A 1068 1.56 -0.35 -19.18
N THR A 1069 0.33 -0.17 -18.68
CA THR A 1069 -0.33 -1.17 -17.84
C THR A 1069 -1.86 -1.03 -17.93
N ILE A 1070 -2.58 -2.00 -17.38
CA ILE A 1070 -4.04 -1.94 -17.24
C ILE A 1070 -4.45 -1.98 -15.76
N VAL A 1071 -5.53 -1.29 -15.44
CA VAL A 1071 -6.18 -1.33 -14.13
C VAL A 1071 -6.95 -2.65 -13.97
N MET A 1072 -6.68 -3.39 -12.90
CA MET A 1072 -7.35 -4.64 -12.55
C MET A 1072 -8.71 -4.40 -11.87
N ALA A 1073 -9.61 -5.37 -11.95
CA ALA A 1073 -10.91 -5.31 -11.27
C ALA A 1073 -10.77 -5.35 -9.73
N ASN A 1074 -9.79 -6.09 -9.22
CA ASN A 1074 -9.54 -6.21 -7.79
C ASN A 1074 -8.85 -4.95 -7.27
N LEU A 1075 -9.53 -4.20 -6.39
CA LEU A 1075 -9.02 -3.00 -5.72
C LEU A 1075 -8.53 -1.88 -6.66
N GLY A 1076 -8.89 -1.93 -7.95
CA GLY A 1076 -8.35 -0.99 -8.95
C GLY A 1076 -6.84 -1.05 -9.09
N TYR A 1077 -6.23 -2.21 -8.82
CA TYR A 1077 -4.78 -2.34 -8.74
C TYR A 1077 -4.11 -2.12 -10.10
N PHE A 1078 -3.01 -1.40 -10.10
CA PHE A 1078 -2.06 -1.32 -11.21
C PHE A 1078 -0.63 -1.19 -10.67
N GLN A 1079 0.36 -1.51 -11.50
CA GLN A 1079 1.76 -1.24 -11.21
C GLN A 1079 2.53 -0.88 -12.48
N PHE A 1080 3.54 -0.05 -12.31
CA PHE A 1080 4.58 0.25 -13.29
C PHE A 1080 5.94 -0.15 -12.76
N LYS A 1081 6.82 -0.52 -13.69
CA LYS A 1081 8.23 -0.78 -13.44
C LYS A 1081 8.98 0.50 -13.78
N ALA A 1082 9.62 1.12 -12.80
CA ALA A 1082 10.34 2.37 -12.99
C ALA A 1082 11.63 2.38 -12.17
N ASN A 1083 12.49 3.35 -12.43
CA ASN A 1083 13.60 3.70 -11.55
C ASN A 1083 13.35 5.09 -10.93
N PRO A 1084 14.11 5.47 -9.89
CA PRO A 1084 13.92 6.76 -9.24
C PRO A 1084 13.95 7.90 -10.27
N GLY A 1085 12.99 8.81 -10.17
CA GLY A 1085 12.73 9.77 -11.24
C GLY A 1085 11.44 10.54 -11.08
N TYR A 1086 11.29 11.57 -11.92
CA TYR A 1086 10.06 12.31 -12.12
C TYR A 1086 9.32 11.75 -13.34
N TRP A 1087 8.04 11.43 -13.14
CA TRP A 1087 7.22 10.70 -14.10
C TRP A 1087 5.85 11.35 -14.26
N GLN A 1088 5.22 11.12 -15.41
CA GLN A 1088 3.87 11.57 -15.70
C GLN A 1088 2.99 10.39 -16.09
N ILE A 1089 1.80 10.32 -15.48
CA ILE A 1089 0.81 9.27 -15.74
C ILE A 1089 -0.28 9.84 -16.65
N SER A 1090 -0.57 9.14 -17.74
CA SER A 1090 -1.62 9.55 -18.68
C SER A 1090 -2.50 8.37 -19.11
N LEU A 1091 -3.70 8.67 -19.63
CA LEU A 1091 -4.57 7.65 -20.22
C LEU A 1091 -4.06 7.29 -21.60
N LYS A 1092 -3.95 5.99 -21.90
CA LYS A 1092 -3.59 5.54 -23.25
C LYS A 1092 -4.60 6.07 -24.28
N PRO A 1093 -4.15 6.70 -25.38
CA PRO A 1093 -5.05 7.14 -26.44
C PRO A 1093 -5.91 6.00 -26.97
N GLY A 1094 -7.24 6.12 -26.82
CA GLY A 1094 -8.16 5.05 -27.21
C GLY A 1094 -9.49 5.12 -26.44
N ARG A 1095 -10.02 3.95 -26.09
CA ARG A 1095 -11.32 3.86 -25.39
C ARG A 1095 -11.24 4.40 -23.95
N SER A 1096 -10.12 4.16 -23.26
CA SER A 1096 -9.84 4.70 -21.93
C SER A 1096 -9.94 6.23 -21.91
N SER A 1097 -9.17 6.92 -22.77
CA SER A 1097 -9.18 8.39 -22.85
C SER A 1097 -10.47 8.99 -23.43
N LYS A 1098 -11.31 8.19 -24.11
CA LYS A 1098 -12.63 8.62 -24.57
C LYS A 1098 -13.68 8.62 -23.45
N ILE A 1099 -13.59 7.68 -22.52
CA ILE A 1099 -14.57 7.48 -21.45
C ILE A 1099 -14.17 8.24 -20.19
N PHE A 1100 -12.87 8.27 -19.85
CA PHE A 1100 -12.39 8.79 -18.56
C PHE A 1100 -11.58 10.08 -18.68
N ASN A 1101 -11.55 10.82 -17.57
CA ASN A 1101 -10.55 11.83 -17.23
C ASN A 1101 -9.77 11.35 -15.99
N ILE A 1102 -8.49 11.72 -15.87
CA ILE A 1102 -7.75 11.57 -14.62
C ILE A 1102 -7.92 12.89 -13.87
N ASP A 1103 -8.59 12.87 -12.72
CA ASP A 1103 -8.78 14.06 -11.89
C ASP A 1103 -7.53 14.30 -11.04
N SER A 1104 -6.92 13.21 -10.55
CA SER A 1104 -5.67 13.22 -9.79
C SER A 1104 -5.08 11.81 -9.75
N VAL A 1105 -3.76 11.71 -9.65
CA VAL A 1105 -3.06 10.45 -9.34
C VAL A 1105 -3.02 10.12 -7.84
N GLY A 1106 -3.45 11.05 -6.99
CA GLY A 1106 -3.54 10.88 -5.53
C GLY A 1106 -2.20 10.56 -4.85
N PRO A 1107 -1.15 11.41 -5.00
CA PRO A 1107 0.17 11.14 -4.42
C PRO A 1107 0.22 11.29 -2.89
N HIS A 1108 -0.68 12.09 -2.30
CA HIS A 1108 -0.69 12.40 -0.87
C HIS A 1108 -1.61 11.50 -0.02
N GLY A 1109 -2.35 10.58 -0.65
CA GLY A 1109 -3.22 9.64 0.05
C GLY A 1109 -4.53 9.37 -0.69
N TYR A 1110 -5.42 8.64 -0.01
CA TYR A 1110 -6.68 8.20 -0.59
C TYR A 1110 -7.71 9.33 -0.73
N SER A 1111 -7.84 10.17 0.30
CA SER A 1111 -8.75 11.32 0.30
C SER A 1111 -8.17 12.44 -0.54
N ALA A 1112 -9.04 13.20 -1.22
CA ALA A 1112 -8.62 14.37 -1.97
C ALA A 1112 -8.07 15.42 -0.99
N GLN A 1113 -6.89 15.96 -1.29
CA GLN A 1113 -6.26 17.02 -0.51
C GLN A 1113 -6.02 18.26 -1.41
N PRO A 1114 -6.11 19.48 -0.88
CA PRO A 1114 -5.78 20.68 -1.65
C PRO A 1114 -4.38 20.58 -2.28
N GLY A 1115 -4.27 20.86 -3.58
CA GLY A 1115 -3.01 20.77 -4.32
C GLY A 1115 -2.61 19.36 -4.77
N ASP A 1116 -3.44 18.33 -4.54
CA ASP A 1116 -3.18 16.97 -5.03
C ASP A 1116 -3.65 16.72 -6.49
N GLU A 1117 -4.25 17.72 -7.13
CA GLU A 1117 -4.79 17.69 -8.50
C GLU A 1117 -3.65 17.71 -9.53
N THR A 1118 -2.92 16.60 -9.60
CA THR A 1118 -1.78 16.43 -10.50
C THR A 1118 -1.78 15.07 -11.17
N THR A 1119 -1.13 15.01 -12.34
CA THR A 1119 -0.80 13.77 -13.06
C THR A 1119 0.66 13.35 -12.90
N SER A 1120 1.45 14.19 -12.23
CA SER A 1120 2.89 14.01 -12.08
C SER A 1120 3.23 13.35 -10.74
N VAL A 1121 4.22 12.47 -10.76
CA VAL A 1121 4.64 11.69 -9.60
C VAL A 1121 6.17 11.60 -9.56
N ALA A 1122 6.74 11.51 -8.36
CA ALA A 1122 8.18 11.32 -8.19
C ALA A 1122 8.44 10.07 -7.35
N LEU A 1123 9.28 9.18 -7.87
CA LEU A 1123 9.74 8.00 -7.14
C LEU A 1123 11.06 8.34 -6.42
N LEU A 1124 10.99 8.52 -5.10
CA LEU A 1124 12.08 9.05 -4.27
C LEU A 1124 12.59 8.08 -3.19
N SER A 1125 12.07 6.85 -3.14
CA SER A 1125 12.35 5.90 -2.06
C SER A 1125 12.43 4.47 -2.58
N PHE A 1126 13.25 3.66 -1.91
CA PHE A 1126 13.31 2.22 -2.14
C PHE A 1126 11.99 1.50 -1.80
N GLN A 1127 11.11 2.09 -1.00
CA GLN A 1127 9.79 1.53 -0.72
C GLN A 1127 8.81 1.63 -1.91
N GLY A 1128 9.23 2.20 -3.04
CA GLY A 1128 8.35 2.48 -4.16
C GLY A 1128 7.46 3.68 -3.91
N LEU A 1129 6.42 3.81 -4.72
CA LEU A 1129 5.39 4.83 -4.57
C LEU A 1129 4.01 4.18 -4.64
N THR A 1130 3.12 4.53 -3.71
CA THR A 1130 1.73 4.05 -3.69
C THR A 1130 0.79 5.20 -4.02
N LEU A 1131 -0.02 5.02 -5.06
CA LEU A 1131 -0.91 6.04 -5.59
C LEU A 1131 -2.38 5.68 -5.39
N PHE A 1132 -3.24 6.70 -5.28
CA PHE A 1132 -4.69 6.52 -5.21
C PHE A 1132 -5.42 7.32 -6.30
N PRO A 1133 -5.27 6.96 -7.59
CA PRO A 1133 -5.83 7.75 -8.67
C PRO A 1133 -7.35 7.83 -8.62
N ARG A 1134 -7.86 9.02 -8.93
CA ARG A 1134 -9.29 9.32 -9.04
C ARG A 1134 -9.61 9.59 -10.51
N LEU A 1135 -10.49 8.78 -11.07
CA LEU A 1135 -10.93 8.89 -12.45
C LEU A 1135 -12.41 9.20 -12.50
N SER A 1136 -12.78 10.28 -13.21
CA SER A 1136 -14.16 10.61 -13.51
C SER A 1136 -14.53 10.19 -14.92
N ARG A 1137 -15.78 9.77 -15.11
CA ARG A 1137 -16.31 9.51 -16.46
C ARG A 1137 -16.70 10.82 -17.12
N LYS A 1138 -16.40 10.94 -18.41
CA LYS A 1138 -16.79 12.07 -19.23
C LYS A 1138 -18.32 12.10 -19.42
N PRO A 1139 -18.92 13.30 -19.52
CA PRO A 1139 -20.36 13.44 -19.70
C PRO A 1139 -20.90 12.63 -20.89
N GLY A 1140 -21.95 11.84 -20.67
CA GLY A 1140 -22.58 10.97 -21.66
C GLY A 1140 -21.94 9.58 -21.82
N MET A 1141 -20.90 9.26 -21.03
CA MET A 1141 -20.20 7.98 -21.02
C MET A 1141 -20.31 7.24 -19.67
N GLU A 1142 -21.29 7.62 -18.85
CA GLU A 1142 -21.47 7.13 -17.48
C GLU A 1142 -21.70 5.61 -17.43
N GLU A 1143 -22.38 5.06 -18.45
CA GLU A 1143 -22.76 3.64 -18.53
C GLU A 1143 -21.88 2.84 -19.51
N GLU A 1144 -20.90 3.45 -20.20
CA GLU A 1144 -20.06 2.72 -21.16
C GLU A 1144 -19.02 1.82 -20.46
N ASP A 1145 -18.95 0.53 -20.80
CA ASP A 1145 -17.83 -0.32 -20.37
C ASP A 1145 -16.61 -0.10 -21.30
N VAL A 1146 -15.44 0.14 -20.67
CA VAL A 1146 -14.15 0.31 -21.35
C VAL A 1146 -13.79 -0.91 -22.17
N LEU A 1147 -14.13 -2.09 -21.67
CA LEU A 1147 -13.80 -3.38 -22.27
C LEU A 1147 -14.78 -3.78 -23.38
N GLU A 1148 -15.93 -3.11 -23.49
CA GLU A 1148 -16.93 -3.45 -24.50
C GLU A 1148 -16.40 -3.13 -25.91
N SER A 1149 -16.45 -4.12 -26.79
CA SER A 1149 -16.25 -3.90 -28.22
C SER A 1149 -17.40 -3.05 -28.74
N SER A 1150 -17.11 -1.98 -29.50
CA SER A 1150 -18.12 -1.18 -30.19
C SER A 1150 -19.05 -2.09 -31.02
N ALA A 1151 -20.17 -2.53 -30.43
CA ALA A 1151 -21.06 -3.53 -31.02
C ALA A 1151 -21.90 -2.97 -32.19
N LEU A 1152 -21.76 -1.68 -32.47
CA LEU A 1152 -22.24 -1.06 -33.68
C LEU A 1152 -21.12 -1.08 -34.71
N GLY A 1153 -21.24 -2.01 -35.67
CA GLY A 1153 -20.69 -1.89 -37.01
C GLY A 1153 -21.32 -0.71 -37.78
N GLY A 1154 -21.32 0.47 -37.16
CA GLY A 1154 -21.60 1.74 -37.80
C GLY A 1154 -20.40 2.12 -38.67
N ALA A 1155 -20.66 2.92 -39.70
CA ALA A 1155 -19.76 3.22 -40.82
C ALA A 1155 -18.31 3.64 -40.49
N MET A 1156 -17.96 3.90 -39.22
CA MET A 1156 -16.59 4.17 -38.78
C MET A 1156 -15.69 2.94 -38.69
N ASP A 1157 -16.22 1.73 -38.48
CA ASP A 1157 -15.38 0.50 -38.47
C ASP A 1157 -14.97 0.06 -39.89
N TYR A 1158 -15.79 0.45 -40.88
CA TYR A 1158 -15.41 0.41 -42.30
C TYR A 1158 -14.41 1.52 -42.67
N LEU A 1159 -14.36 2.62 -41.90
CA LEU A 1159 -13.38 3.68 -42.10
C LEU A 1159 -12.02 3.35 -41.45
N ASN A 1160 -11.97 2.52 -40.41
CA ASN A 1160 -10.72 1.92 -39.91
C ASN A 1160 -10.20 0.78 -40.81
N LYS A 1161 -11.10 0.02 -41.47
CA LYS A 1161 -10.73 -0.86 -42.60
C LYS A 1161 -10.45 -0.11 -43.91
N GLY A 1162 -10.85 1.15 -44.03
CA GLY A 1162 -10.49 2.06 -45.13
C GLY A 1162 -9.20 2.85 -44.86
N ALA A 1163 -8.88 3.07 -43.58
CA ALA A 1163 -7.63 3.65 -43.13
C ALA A 1163 -6.45 2.66 -43.25
N SER A 1164 -6.72 1.35 -43.35
CA SER A 1164 -5.68 0.38 -43.76
C SER A 1164 -5.32 0.49 -45.25
N PHE A 1165 -6.20 1.09 -46.08
CA PHE A 1165 -5.86 1.45 -47.46
C PHE A 1165 -5.10 2.79 -47.52
N ALA A 1166 -5.37 3.71 -46.59
CA ALA A 1166 -4.59 4.93 -46.42
C ALA A 1166 -3.21 4.68 -45.77
N SER A 1167 -3.05 3.67 -44.91
CA SER A 1167 -1.75 3.27 -44.39
C SER A 1167 -0.90 2.57 -45.45
N SER A 1168 -1.50 1.88 -46.43
CA SER A 1168 -0.78 1.39 -47.61
C SER A 1168 -0.38 2.49 -48.61
N ALA A 1169 -1.04 3.66 -48.57
CA ALA A 1169 -0.62 4.84 -49.33
C ALA A 1169 0.42 5.69 -48.56
N LEU A 1170 0.35 5.75 -47.23
CA LEU A 1170 1.33 6.43 -46.37
C LEU A 1170 2.63 5.64 -46.19
N SER A 1171 2.62 4.31 -46.34
CA SER A 1171 3.84 3.50 -46.41
C SER A 1171 4.67 3.77 -47.67
N SER A 1172 4.07 4.36 -48.72
CA SER A 1172 4.80 4.83 -49.91
C SER A 1172 5.52 6.18 -49.70
N LEU A 1173 5.27 6.85 -48.57
CA LEU A 1173 5.83 8.14 -48.16
C LEU A 1173 6.88 8.05 -47.04
N GLY A 1174 7.36 6.85 -46.70
CA GLY A 1174 8.50 6.67 -45.80
C GLY A 1174 8.21 6.76 -44.29
N PHE A 1175 6.95 6.95 -43.88
CA PHE A 1175 6.57 6.87 -42.47
C PHE A 1175 6.25 5.43 -42.08
N LYS A 1176 7.28 4.63 -41.78
CA LYS A 1176 7.10 3.37 -41.05
C LYS A 1176 6.56 3.72 -39.65
N LYS A 1177 5.29 3.41 -39.37
CA LYS A 1177 4.93 3.03 -38.01
C LYS A 1177 5.66 1.72 -37.75
N THR A 1178 6.78 1.80 -37.05
CA THR A 1178 7.46 0.64 -36.48
C THR A 1178 6.53 0.06 -35.42
N SER A 1179 5.61 -0.82 -35.81
CA SER A 1179 5.15 -1.82 -34.84
C SER A 1179 6.39 -2.66 -34.54
N SER A 1180 6.92 -2.58 -33.33
CA SER A 1180 8.10 -3.33 -32.89
C SER A 1180 7.84 -4.84 -32.80
N ASN A 1181 6.60 -5.27 -33.05
CA ASN A 1181 6.16 -6.66 -32.94
C ASN A 1181 6.43 -7.44 -34.23
N ALA A 1182 6.92 -8.67 -34.05
CA ALA A 1182 7.18 -9.61 -35.13
C ALA A 1182 5.91 -10.31 -35.61
N ASP A 1183 6.02 -10.98 -36.76
CA ASP A 1183 4.97 -11.82 -37.35
C ASP A 1183 4.52 -12.94 -36.38
N ILE A 1184 5.48 -13.50 -35.64
CA ILE A 1184 5.27 -14.57 -34.66
C ILE A 1184 5.86 -14.11 -33.31
N ASN A 1185 5.07 -14.16 -32.25
CA ASN A 1185 5.49 -13.81 -30.89
C ASN A 1185 5.38 -15.05 -30.00
N ILE A 1186 6.52 -15.55 -29.52
CA ILE A 1186 6.59 -16.73 -28.67
C ILE A 1186 7.10 -16.31 -27.30
N PHE A 1187 6.44 -16.74 -26.23
CA PHE A 1187 6.97 -16.57 -24.89
C PHE A 1187 7.28 -17.91 -24.24
N SER A 1188 8.31 -17.93 -23.40
CA SER A 1188 8.74 -19.12 -22.68
C SER A 1188 9.42 -18.74 -21.36
N VAL A 1189 9.70 -19.75 -20.54
CA VAL A 1189 10.37 -19.60 -19.25
C VAL A 1189 11.22 -20.85 -19.00
N ALA A 1190 12.41 -20.66 -18.46
CA ALA A 1190 13.31 -21.72 -18.01
C ALA A 1190 13.77 -21.44 -16.58
N SER A 1191 14.19 -22.49 -15.88
CA SER A 1191 14.79 -22.41 -14.54
C SER A 1191 15.84 -23.51 -14.43
N GLY A 1192 17.11 -23.09 -14.33
CA GLY A 1192 18.30 -23.94 -14.34
C GLY A 1192 18.91 -24.15 -15.73
N HIS A 1193 20.22 -24.38 -15.76
CA HIS A 1193 21.03 -24.44 -16.98
C HIS A 1193 20.54 -25.51 -17.98
N LEU A 1194 20.07 -26.66 -17.49
CA LEU A 1194 19.55 -27.71 -18.36
C LEU A 1194 18.33 -27.25 -19.18
N TYR A 1195 17.39 -26.56 -18.54
CA TYR A 1195 16.19 -26.06 -19.21
C TYR A 1195 16.51 -24.89 -20.13
N GLU A 1196 17.50 -24.06 -19.79
CA GLU A 1196 17.98 -22.99 -20.66
C GLU A 1196 18.67 -23.54 -21.93
N ARG A 1197 19.43 -24.62 -21.79
CA ARG A 1197 19.99 -25.34 -22.95
C ARG A 1197 18.89 -25.91 -23.84
N MET A 1198 17.85 -26.51 -23.25
CA MET A 1198 16.68 -26.97 -24.01
C MET A 1198 15.94 -25.80 -24.67
N LEU A 1199 15.84 -24.66 -23.99
CA LEU A 1199 15.22 -23.45 -24.50
C LEU A 1199 15.94 -22.91 -25.74
N ASN A 1200 17.28 -22.91 -25.75
CA ASN A 1200 18.07 -22.58 -26.94
C ASN A 1200 17.73 -23.50 -28.13
N ILE A 1201 17.58 -24.80 -27.88
CA ILE A 1201 17.20 -25.78 -28.90
C ILE A 1201 15.77 -25.53 -29.40
N MET A 1202 14.83 -25.22 -28.49
CA MET A 1202 13.47 -24.83 -28.83
C MET A 1202 13.48 -23.63 -29.79
N MET A 1203 14.21 -22.57 -29.45
CA MET A 1203 14.33 -21.36 -30.27
C MET A 1203 14.91 -21.67 -31.66
N VAL A 1204 16.03 -22.40 -31.72
CA VAL A 1204 16.64 -22.78 -33.00
C VAL A 1204 15.71 -23.65 -33.84
N SER A 1205 14.98 -24.58 -33.21
CA SER A 1205 14.01 -25.42 -33.91
C SER A 1205 12.90 -24.58 -34.57
N VAL A 1206 12.41 -23.53 -33.90
CA VAL A 1206 11.46 -22.58 -34.51
C VAL A 1206 12.09 -21.87 -35.70
N MET A 1207 13.28 -21.27 -35.51
CA MET A 1207 13.95 -20.47 -36.54
C MET A 1207 14.31 -21.28 -37.80
N LYS A 1208 14.61 -22.57 -37.65
CA LYS A 1208 14.90 -23.47 -38.79
C LYS A 1208 13.65 -23.82 -39.62
N HIS A 1209 12.45 -23.73 -39.03
CA HIS A 1209 11.20 -24.16 -39.66
C HIS A 1209 10.27 -23.00 -40.08
N THR A 1210 10.65 -21.75 -39.86
CA THR A 1210 9.89 -20.58 -40.33
C THR A 1210 10.73 -19.63 -41.17
N LYS A 1211 10.05 -18.86 -42.02
CA LYS A 1211 10.63 -17.73 -42.78
C LYS A 1211 10.05 -16.38 -42.34
N HIS A 1212 9.18 -16.39 -41.34
CA HIS A 1212 8.56 -15.20 -40.77
C HIS A 1212 9.47 -14.58 -39.71
N SER A 1213 9.28 -13.29 -39.42
CA SER A 1213 9.98 -12.68 -38.28
C SER A 1213 9.45 -13.28 -36.97
N VAL A 1214 10.37 -13.59 -36.06
CA VAL A 1214 10.05 -14.16 -34.75
C VAL A 1214 10.59 -13.22 -33.67
N LYS A 1215 9.77 -12.98 -32.65
CA LYS A 1215 10.19 -12.33 -31.42
C LYS A 1215 9.95 -13.26 -30.22
N PHE A 1216 11.00 -13.50 -29.45
CA PHE A 1216 10.92 -14.28 -28.22
C PHE A 1216 10.76 -13.39 -26.99
N TRP A 1217 9.87 -13.79 -26.08
CA TRP A 1217 9.58 -13.09 -24.85
C TRP A 1217 9.93 -13.99 -23.67
N PHE A 1218 10.75 -13.52 -22.73
CA PHE A 1218 11.18 -14.35 -21.60
C PHE A 1218 10.89 -13.69 -20.26
N ILE A 1219 10.65 -14.53 -19.25
CA ILE A 1219 10.43 -14.05 -17.88
C ILE A 1219 11.78 -13.90 -17.19
N GLU A 1220 12.18 -12.65 -16.99
CA GLU A 1220 13.56 -12.28 -16.68
C GLU A 1220 14.12 -12.91 -15.39
N GLN A 1221 13.36 -12.89 -14.31
CA GLN A 1221 13.84 -13.26 -12.97
C GLN A 1221 14.17 -14.74 -12.78
N PHE A 1222 13.79 -15.60 -13.73
CA PHE A 1222 14.03 -17.05 -13.66
C PHE A 1222 15.23 -17.50 -14.50
N LEU A 1223 15.77 -16.60 -15.34
CA LEU A 1223 16.87 -16.91 -16.24
C LEU A 1223 18.24 -16.61 -15.60
N SER A 1224 19.22 -17.44 -15.91
CA SER A 1224 20.60 -17.30 -15.48
C SER A 1224 21.31 -16.17 -16.25
N PRO A 1225 22.32 -15.52 -15.62
CA PRO A 1225 23.21 -14.59 -16.31
C PRO A 1225 23.89 -15.20 -17.53
N SER A 1226 24.31 -16.47 -17.42
CA SER A 1226 24.91 -17.24 -18.50
C SER A 1226 24.01 -17.28 -19.73
N PHE A 1227 22.73 -17.62 -19.56
CA PHE A 1227 21.76 -17.62 -20.65
C PHE A 1227 21.54 -16.21 -21.23
N LYS A 1228 21.32 -15.21 -20.37
CA LYS A 1228 21.13 -13.81 -20.78
C LYS A 1228 22.29 -13.31 -21.66
N SER A 1229 23.54 -13.67 -21.35
CA SER A 1229 24.73 -13.28 -22.12
C SER A 1229 24.82 -13.94 -23.51
N THR A 1230 24.20 -15.10 -23.70
CA THR A 1230 24.22 -15.84 -24.98
C THR A 1230 23.12 -15.41 -25.95
N LEU A 1231 22.03 -14.84 -25.46
CA LEU A 1231 20.88 -14.43 -26.28
C LEU A 1231 21.24 -13.44 -27.41
N PRO A 1232 22.02 -12.37 -27.19
CA PRO A 1232 22.41 -11.45 -28.26
C PRO A 1232 23.12 -12.16 -29.43
N ILE A 1233 24.01 -13.10 -29.10
CA ILE A 1233 24.78 -13.88 -30.08
C ILE A 1233 23.85 -14.74 -30.93
N LEU A 1234 22.91 -15.44 -30.29
CA LEU A 1234 21.95 -16.29 -30.98
C LEU A 1234 20.95 -15.44 -31.80
N ALA A 1235 20.50 -14.30 -31.27
CA ALA A 1235 19.61 -13.38 -31.95
C ALA A 1235 20.23 -12.85 -33.25
N GLU A 1236 21.49 -12.42 -33.21
CA GLU A 1236 22.22 -11.96 -34.38
C GLU A 1236 22.44 -13.10 -35.40
N HIS A 1237 22.83 -14.30 -34.95
CA HIS A 1237 23.12 -15.42 -35.85
C HIS A 1237 21.88 -15.96 -36.57
N TYR A 1238 20.76 -16.13 -35.85
CA TYR A 1238 19.54 -16.72 -36.39
C TYR A 1238 18.52 -15.69 -36.89
N GLY A 1239 18.72 -14.39 -36.60
CA GLY A 1239 17.87 -13.30 -37.09
C GLY A 1239 16.50 -13.23 -36.42
N PHE A 1240 16.45 -13.35 -35.10
CA PHE A 1240 15.24 -13.12 -34.29
C PHE A 1240 15.42 -11.93 -33.34
N ASP A 1241 14.30 -11.34 -32.92
CA ASP A 1241 14.28 -10.34 -31.86
C ASP A 1241 13.93 -11.00 -30.52
N TYR A 1242 14.30 -10.38 -29.40
CA TYR A 1242 13.87 -10.84 -28.08
C TYR A 1242 13.61 -9.68 -27.12
N GLU A 1243 12.81 -9.94 -26.09
CA GLU A 1243 12.52 -8.98 -25.04
C GLU A 1243 12.31 -9.69 -23.69
N MET A 1244 12.83 -9.09 -22.63
CA MET A 1244 12.64 -9.55 -21.26
C MET A 1244 11.41 -8.88 -20.66
N VAL A 1245 10.51 -9.69 -20.10
CA VAL A 1245 9.30 -9.20 -19.43
C VAL A 1245 9.28 -9.70 -18.00
N THR A 1246 8.71 -8.88 -17.13
CA THR A 1246 8.47 -9.22 -15.73
C THR A 1246 7.31 -8.38 -15.21
N TYR A 1247 6.72 -8.85 -14.11
CA TYR A 1247 5.63 -8.24 -13.39
C TYR A 1247 5.73 -8.67 -11.93
N LYS A 1248 5.57 -7.79 -10.93
CA LYS A 1248 5.62 -8.24 -9.54
C LYS A 1248 4.29 -8.90 -9.16
N TRP A 1249 4.36 -9.99 -8.42
CA TRP A 1249 3.17 -10.62 -7.83
C TRP A 1249 2.42 -9.61 -6.93
N PRO A 1250 1.16 -9.25 -7.22
CA PRO A 1250 0.43 -8.24 -6.45
C PRO A 1250 0.22 -8.65 -4.99
N HIS A 1251 0.31 -7.69 -4.07
CA HIS A 1251 0.29 -7.98 -2.64
C HIS A 1251 -1.03 -8.59 -2.12
N TRP A 1252 -2.16 -8.31 -2.77
CA TRP A 1252 -3.47 -8.84 -2.40
C TRP A 1252 -3.70 -10.27 -2.95
N LEU A 1253 -2.85 -10.73 -3.87
CA LEU A 1253 -2.94 -12.04 -4.49
C LEU A 1253 -2.05 -13.02 -3.71
N ARG A 1254 -2.61 -14.15 -3.27
CA ARG A 1254 -1.88 -15.14 -2.46
C ARG A 1254 -0.64 -15.63 -3.20
N GLY A 1255 0.55 -15.37 -2.64
CA GLY A 1255 1.83 -15.80 -3.20
C GLY A 1255 2.03 -17.33 -3.12
N GLN A 1256 3.10 -17.81 -3.76
CA GLN A 1256 3.52 -19.22 -3.72
C GLN A 1256 4.87 -19.34 -3.03
N LYS A 1257 5.05 -20.36 -2.20
CA LYS A 1257 6.32 -20.64 -1.53
C LYS A 1257 7.34 -21.34 -2.43
N GLU A 1258 6.86 -22.28 -3.25
CA GLU A 1258 7.71 -23.05 -4.15
C GLU A 1258 7.92 -22.30 -5.46
N LYS A 1259 9.18 -22.04 -5.84
CA LYS A 1259 9.57 -21.36 -7.08
C LYS A 1259 8.89 -21.98 -8.32
N GLN A 1260 8.74 -23.31 -8.36
CA GLN A 1260 8.06 -24.00 -9.45
C GLN A 1260 6.58 -23.59 -9.60
N ARG A 1261 5.85 -23.48 -8.48
CA ARG A 1261 4.45 -23.05 -8.48
C ARG A 1261 4.32 -21.56 -8.82
N GLU A 1262 5.30 -20.76 -8.44
CA GLU A 1262 5.39 -19.36 -8.85
C GLU A 1262 5.54 -19.23 -10.38
N ILE A 1263 6.46 -19.97 -11.00
CA ILE A 1263 6.64 -20.04 -12.46
C ILE A 1263 5.32 -20.41 -13.15
N TRP A 1264 4.60 -21.42 -12.64
CA TRP A 1264 3.29 -21.79 -13.17
C TRP A 1264 2.25 -20.67 -13.05
N GLY A 1265 2.28 -19.91 -11.95
CA GLY A 1265 1.43 -18.73 -11.79
C GLY A 1265 1.72 -17.68 -12.86
N TYR A 1266 3.00 -17.40 -13.12
CA TYR A 1266 3.43 -16.44 -14.14
C TYR A 1266 3.00 -16.81 -15.56
N LYS A 1267 2.97 -18.11 -15.88
CA LYS A 1267 2.49 -18.61 -17.19
C LYS A 1267 1.03 -18.27 -17.49
N ILE A 1268 0.19 -18.06 -16.46
CA ILE A 1268 -1.27 -17.98 -16.65
C ILE A 1268 -1.95 -16.75 -16.02
N LEU A 1269 -1.51 -16.28 -14.85
CA LEU A 1269 -2.23 -15.28 -14.05
C LEU A 1269 -2.03 -13.85 -14.56
N PHE A 1270 -0.94 -13.57 -15.26
CA PHE A 1270 -0.50 -12.20 -15.61
C PHE A 1270 -0.47 -11.94 -17.11
N LEU A 1271 -1.04 -12.81 -17.94
CA LEU A 1271 -0.98 -12.70 -19.41
C LEU A 1271 -1.51 -11.36 -19.96
N ASP A 1272 -2.45 -10.71 -19.28
CA ASP A 1272 -3.00 -9.41 -19.67
C ASP A 1272 -2.08 -8.22 -19.40
N VAL A 1273 -1.23 -8.31 -18.37
CA VAL A 1273 -0.38 -7.24 -17.83
C VAL A 1273 1.12 -7.45 -18.01
N LEU A 1274 1.56 -8.69 -18.31
CA LEU A 1274 2.97 -9.03 -18.49
C LEU A 1274 3.54 -8.47 -19.81
N PHE A 1275 2.70 -8.41 -20.85
CA PHE A 1275 3.08 -7.95 -22.18
C PHE A 1275 2.56 -6.52 -22.46
N PRO A 1276 3.28 -5.72 -23.26
CA PRO A 1276 2.83 -4.41 -23.71
C PRO A 1276 1.43 -4.43 -24.33
N LEU A 1277 0.69 -3.32 -24.24
CA LEU A 1277 -0.71 -3.28 -24.65
C LEU A 1277 -0.91 -3.30 -26.17
N ASP A 1278 0.14 -3.10 -26.97
CA ASP A 1278 0.12 -3.15 -28.42
C ASP A 1278 0.39 -4.55 -29.00
N LEU A 1279 0.76 -5.52 -28.15
CA LEU A 1279 0.89 -6.93 -28.55
C LEU A 1279 -0.48 -7.60 -28.66
N ASP A 1280 -0.75 -8.16 -29.84
CA ASP A 1280 -2.07 -8.70 -30.20
C ASP A 1280 -2.26 -10.16 -29.79
N LYS A 1281 -1.25 -10.99 -30.02
CA LYS A 1281 -1.31 -12.44 -29.83
C LYS A 1281 0.07 -12.95 -29.44
N VAL A 1282 0.12 -13.92 -28.54
CA VAL A 1282 1.36 -14.58 -28.10
C VAL A 1282 1.15 -16.08 -28.00
N ILE A 1283 2.20 -16.86 -28.23
CA ILE A 1283 2.19 -18.32 -28.15
C ILE A 1283 3.14 -18.73 -27.02
N PHE A 1284 2.66 -19.52 -26.06
CA PHE A 1284 3.54 -20.19 -25.11
C PHE A 1284 4.10 -21.46 -25.72
N VAL A 1285 5.42 -21.66 -25.63
CA VAL A 1285 6.08 -22.93 -25.96
C VAL A 1285 6.98 -23.32 -24.78
N ASP A 1286 6.81 -24.52 -24.24
CA ASP A 1286 7.65 -24.99 -23.13
C ASP A 1286 9.13 -25.15 -23.56
N ALA A 1287 10.03 -24.97 -22.60
CA ALA A 1287 11.48 -24.93 -22.87
C ALA A 1287 12.01 -26.25 -23.44
N ASP A 1288 11.38 -27.38 -23.14
CA ASP A 1288 11.76 -28.72 -23.59
C ASP A 1288 11.02 -29.20 -24.85
N GLN A 1289 10.29 -28.30 -25.52
CA GLN A 1289 9.66 -28.63 -26.80
C GLN A 1289 10.59 -28.47 -28.00
N ILE A 1290 10.35 -29.31 -29.01
CA ILE A 1290 10.98 -29.20 -30.34
C ILE A 1290 9.90 -28.94 -31.39
N VAL A 1291 10.10 -27.92 -32.21
CA VAL A 1291 9.15 -27.46 -33.23
C VAL A 1291 9.61 -27.88 -34.63
N ARG A 1292 8.72 -28.53 -35.38
CA ARG A 1292 8.95 -29.03 -36.76
C ARG A 1292 8.08 -28.35 -37.82
N THR A 1293 7.34 -27.32 -37.42
CA THR A 1293 6.38 -26.64 -38.29
C THR A 1293 6.64 -25.14 -38.32
N ASP A 1294 6.04 -24.46 -39.29
CA ASP A 1294 5.98 -23.00 -39.28
C ASP A 1294 4.94 -22.53 -38.24
N MET A 1295 5.41 -21.88 -37.17
CA MET A 1295 4.57 -21.39 -36.07
C MET A 1295 3.56 -20.31 -36.49
N MET A 1296 3.74 -19.70 -37.68
CA MET A 1296 2.73 -18.82 -38.28
C MET A 1296 1.38 -19.53 -38.48
N GLU A 1297 1.40 -20.84 -38.71
CA GLU A 1297 0.18 -21.63 -38.86
C GLU A 1297 -0.65 -21.62 -37.57
N LEU A 1298 -0.01 -21.70 -36.38
CA LEU A 1298 -0.68 -21.59 -35.09
C LEU A 1298 -1.16 -20.16 -34.83
N ASN A 1299 -0.33 -19.17 -35.16
CA ASN A 1299 -0.66 -17.75 -34.99
C ASN A 1299 -1.94 -17.36 -35.78
N LYS A 1300 -2.15 -17.97 -36.94
CA LYS A 1300 -3.33 -17.75 -37.82
C LYS A 1300 -4.57 -18.55 -37.44
N VAL A 1301 -4.51 -19.47 -36.46
CA VAL A 1301 -5.70 -20.21 -36.01
C VAL A 1301 -6.75 -19.26 -35.49
N ASP A 1302 -7.98 -19.41 -36.00
CA ASP A 1302 -9.17 -18.73 -35.49
C ASP A 1302 -9.67 -19.45 -34.23
N LEU A 1303 -9.53 -18.78 -33.08
CA LEU A 1303 -9.95 -19.29 -31.78
C LEU A 1303 -11.48 -19.21 -31.57
N LYS A 1304 -12.25 -18.77 -32.58
CA LYS A 1304 -13.72 -18.70 -32.57
C LYS A 1304 -14.26 -17.91 -31.37
N GLY A 1305 -13.58 -16.82 -31.03
CA GLY A 1305 -13.93 -15.92 -29.92
C GLY A 1305 -13.45 -16.34 -28.54
N ALA A 1306 -12.80 -17.51 -28.40
CA ALA A 1306 -12.12 -17.91 -27.17
C ALA A 1306 -10.85 -17.06 -26.94
N PRO A 1307 -10.53 -16.70 -25.68
CA PRO A 1307 -9.34 -15.91 -25.36
C PRO A 1307 -8.02 -16.68 -25.55
N TYR A 1308 -8.06 -18.01 -25.49
CA TYR A 1308 -6.89 -18.86 -25.68
C TYR A 1308 -7.26 -20.24 -26.23
N GLY A 1309 -6.28 -20.88 -26.87
CA GLY A 1309 -6.39 -22.23 -27.42
C GLY A 1309 -5.28 -23.13 -26.90
N PHE A 1310 -5.65 -24.33 -26.46
CA PHE A 1310 -4.75 -25.33 -25.88
C PHE A 1310 -4.90 -26.66 -26.60
N THR A 1311 -3.88 -27.51 -26.53
CA THR A 1311 -3.94 -28.88 -27.08
C THR A 1311 -4.47 -29.86 -26.01
N PRO A 1312 -5.45 -30.72 -26.33
CA PRO A 1312 -5.94 -31.74 -25.41
C PRO A 1312 -4.90 -32.84 -25.14
N MET A 1313 -5.06 -33.51 -23.99
CA MET A 1313 -4.29 -34.70 -23.63
C MET A 1313 -4.44 -35.82 -24.68
N CYS A 1314 -3.32 -36.49 -24.98
CA CYS A 1314 -3.29 -37.52 -26.01
C CYS A 1314 -3.88 -38.85 -25.52
N ASP A 1315 -4.80 -39.40 -26.30
CA ASP A 1315 -5.57 -40.59 -25.93
C ASP A 1315 -5.17 -41.86 -26.70
N SER A 1316 -4.20 -41.78 -27.60
CA SER A 1316 -3.95 -42.87 -28.55
C SER A 1316 -3.08 -44.02 -28.00
N ARG A 1317 -2.20 -43.77 -27.01
CA ARG A 1317 -1.46 -44.85 -26.34
C ARG A 1317 -2.34 -45.54 -25.29
N THR A 1318 -2.84 -46.73 -25.59
CA THR A 1318 -3.81 -47.45 -24.74
C THR A 1318 -3.19 -48.04 -23.47
N GLU A 1319 -1.90 -48.35 -23.48
CA GLU A 1319 -1.20 -48.96 -22.34
C GLU A 1319 -1.14 -48.04 -21.10
N MET A 1320 -1.30 -46.74 -21.31
CA MET A 1320 -1.19 -45.71 -20.27
C MET A 1320 -2.53 -45.31 -19.65
N GLU A 1321 -3.63 -46.01 -20.00
CA GLU A 1321 -4.99 -45.66 -19.54
C GLU A 1321 -5.08 -45.57 -18.01
N GLY A 1322 -4.38 -46.44 -17.28
CA GLY A 1322 -4.37 -46.43 -15.80
C GLY A 1322 -3.77 -45.18 -15.16
N PHE A 1323 -2.96 -44.41 -15.90
CA PHE A 1323 -2.36 -43.15 -15.43
C PHE A 1323 -3.16 -41.92 -15.87
N ARG A 1324 -4.24 -42.07 -16.66
CA ARG A 1324 -5.08 -40.97 -17.14
C ARG A 1324 -6.04 -40.49 -16.04
N PHE A 1325 -5.50 -39.80 -15.04
CA PHE A 1325 -6.26 -39.33 -13.89
C PHE A 1325 -7.42 -38.39 -14.25
N TRP A 1326 -7.37 -37.71 -15.40
CA TRP A 1326 -8.44 -36.81 -15.87
C TRP A 1326 -9.69 -37.54 -16.39
N LYS A 1327 -9.62 -38.86 -16.62
CA LYS A 1327 -10.77 -39.70 -17.04
C LYS A 1327 -11.48 -40.37 -15.87
N GLN A 1328 -11.14 -40.02 -14.65
CA GLN A 1328 -11.74 -40.58 -13.44
C GLN A 1328 -11.89 -39.54 -12.34
N GLY A 1329 -12.72 -39.84 -11.35
CA GLY A 1329 -12.84 -39.04 -10.12
C GLY A 1329 -13.33 -37.60 -10.35
N TYR A 1330 -12.60 -36.64 -9.76
CA TYR A 1330 -12.97 -35.23 -9.78
C TYR A 1330 -13.05 -34.65 -11.19
N TRP A 1331 -12.00 -34.83 -12.00
CA TRP A 1331 -11.87 -34.20 -13.30
C TRP A 1331 -12.93 -34.68 -14.29
N GLU A 1332 -13.21 -35.99 -14.35
CA GLU A 1332 -14.29 -36.52 -15.19
C GLU A 1332 -15.65 -35.90 -14.84
N THR A 1333 -15.96 -35.85 -13.54
CA THR A 1333 -17.22 -35.30 -13.01
C THR A 1333 -17.35 -33.80 -13.30
N TYR A 1334 -16.26 -33.05 -13.13
CA TYR A 1334 -16.24 -31.60 -13.30
C TYR A 1334 -16.28 -31.18 -14.77
N LEU A 1335 -15.50 -31.83 -15.64
CA LEU A 1335 -15.37 -31.47 -17.06
C LEU A 1335 -16.61 -31.84 -17.87
N ARG A 1336 -17.40 -32.84 -17.44
CA ARG A 1336 -18.67 -33.25 -18.09
C ARG A 1336 -18.54 -33.45 -19.60
N GLY A 1337 -17.49 -34.16 -20.01
CA GLY A 1337 -17.20 -34.46 -21.41
C GLY A 1337 -16.37 -33.41 -22.15
N LYS A 1338 -16.00 -32.30 -21.50
CA LYS A 1338 -14.95 -31.42 -22.03
C LYS A 1338 -13.56 -32.08 -21.91
N PRO A 1339 -12.65 -31.82 -22.84
CA PRO A 1339 -11.31 -32.37 -22.78
C PRO A 1339 -10.46 -31.70 -21.69
N TYR A 1340 -9.54 -32.46 -21.13
CA TYR A 1340 -8.47 -31.95 -20.26
C TYR A 1340 -7.28 -31.56 -21.15
N HIS A 1341 -6.85 -30.29 -21.05
CA HIS A 1341 -5.81 -29.71 -21.90
C HIS A 1341 -4.45 -29.63 -21.20
N ILE A 1342 -3.37 -29.65 -21.98
CA ILE A 1342 -1.97 -29.52 -21.52
C ILE A 1342 -1.47 -28.07 -21.67
N SER A 1343 -0.72 -27.57 -20.68
CA SER A 1343 -0.11 -26.23 -20.66
C SER A 1343 1.28 -26.10 -21.30
N ALA A 1344 1.77 -27.13 -22.00
CA ALA A 1344 3.07 -27.13 -22.67
C ALA A 1344 3.08 -26.30 -23.98
N LEU A 1345 1.93 -26.21 -24.66
CA LEU A 1345 1.74 -25.37 -25.86
C LEU A 1345 0.35 -24.76 -25.85
N TYR A 1346 0.27 -23.43 -25.91
CA TYR A 1346 -1.01 -22.72 -26.06
C TYR A 1346 -0.83 -21.36 -26.74
N VAL A 1347 -1.91 -20.89 -27.37
CA VAL A 1347 -1.98 -19.57 -28.00
C VAL A 1347 -2.96 -18.68 -27.26
N VAL A 1348 -2.60 -17.41 -27.07
CA VAL A 1348 -3.39 -16.41 -26.36
C VAL A 1348 -3.66 -15.24 -27.29
N ASP A 1349 -4.93 -14.96 -27.57
CA ASP A 1349 -5.36 -13.72 -28.21
C ASP A 1349 -5.46 -12.64 -27.12
N LEU A 1350 -4.39 -11.87 -26.94
CA LEU A 1350 -4.27 -10.88 -25.86
C LEU A 1350 -5.33 -9.78 -25.96
N LYS A 1351 -5.70 -9.37 -27.18
CA LYS A 1351 -6.81 -8.45 -27.40
C LYS A 1351 -8.11 -9.02 -26.84
N ARG A 1352 -8.46 -10.26 -27.21
CA ARG A 1352 -9.68 -10.90 -26.71
C ARG A 1352 -9.61 -11.22 -25.22
N PHE A 1353 -8.44 -11.62 -24.73
CA PHE A 1353 -8.17 -11.93 -23.33
C PHE A 1353 -8.42 -10.71 -22.43
N ARG A 1354 -7.87 -9.54 -22.81
CA ARG A 1354 -8.09 -8.27 -22.12
C ARG A 1354 -9.55 -7.81 -22.22
N GLN A 1355 -10.16 -7.88 -23.40
CA GLN A 1355 -11.59 -7.54 -23.59
C GLN A 1355 -12.54 -8.36 -22.72
N LEU A 1356 -12.24 -9.65 -22.50
CA LEU A 1356 -13.07 -10.52 -21.66
C LEU A 1356 -12.76 -10.40 -20.16
N ALA A 1357 -11.79 -9.57 -19.78
CA ALA A 1357 -11.20 -9.54 -18.43
C ALA A 1357 -10.83 -10.96 -17.95
N ALA A 1358 -10.25 -11.77 -18.84
CA ALA A 1358 -9.95 -13.17 -18.53
C ALA A 1358 -8.91 -13.29 -17.40
N GLY A 1359 -7.92 -12.38 -17.38
CA GLY A 1359 -6.91 -12.30 -16.31
C GLY A 1359 -7.53 -12.07 -14.94
N ASP A 1360 -8.45 -11.11 -14.80
CA ASP A 1360 -9.14 -10.83 -13.53
C ASP A 1360 -9.91 -12.05 -13.03
N ARG A 1361 -10.63 -12.74 -13.93
CA ARG A 1361 -11.38 -13.96 -13.57
C ARG A 1361 -10.47 -15.10 -13.13
N LEU A 1362 -9.32 -15.26 -13.79
CA LEU A 1362 -8.33 -16.27 -13.42
C LEU A 1362 -7.73 -15.97 -12.04
N ARG A 1363 -7.35 -14.71 -11.78
CA ARG A 1363 -6.81 -14.28 -10.48
C ARG A 1363 -7.82 -14.45 -9.34
N GLN A 1364 -9.08 -14.08 -9.55
CA GLN A 1364 -10.15 -14.28 -8.56
C GLN A 1364 -10.39 -15.76 -8.25
N GLN A 1365 -10.46 -16.61 -9.29
CA GLN A 1365 -10.65 -18.04 -9.08
C GLN A 1365 -9.44 -18.68 -8.39
N TYR A 1366 -8.23 -18.30 -8.79
CA TYR A 1366 -7.01 -18.71 -8.12
C TYR A 1366 -7.00 -18.30 -6.65
N GLN A 1367 -7.39 -17.06 -6.32
CA GLN A 1367 -7.45 -16.57 -4.94
C GLN A 1367 -8.42 -17.41 -4.08
N ALA A 1368 -9.55 -17.84 -4.67
CA ALA A 1368 -10.51 -18.70 -3.98
C ALA A 1368 -9.98 -20.13 -3.76
N LEU A 1369 -9.31 -20.71 -4.76
CA LEU A 1369 -8.82 -22.10 -4.70
C LEU A 1369 -7.54 -22.24 -3.86
N SER A 1370 -6.59 -21.32 -4.01
CA SER A 1370 -5.26 -21.35 -3.36
C SER A 1370 -5.29 -21.25 -1.84
N ALA A 1371 -6.46 -21.05 -1.22
CA ALA A 1371 -6.61 -21.13 0.23
C ALA A 1371 -6.33 -22.55 0.76
N ASP A 1372 -6.57 -23.58 -0.06
CA ASP A 1372 -6.11 -24.93 0.18
C ASP A 1372 -4.75 -25.16 -0.52
N PRO A 1373 -3.66 -25.41 0.23
CA PRO A 1373 -2.34 -25.70 -0.35
C PRO A 1373 -2.31 -26.95 -1.24
N ALA A 1374 -3.23 -27.91 -1.03
CA ALA A 1374 -3.33 -29.12 -1.83
C ALA A 1374 -4.13 -28.92 -3.14
N SER A 1375 -4.73 -27.74 -3.33
CA SER A 1375 -5.42 -27.39 -4.57
C SER A 1375 -4.42 -27.11 -5.71
N LEU A 1376 -4.91 -27.28 -6.95
CA LEU A 1376 -4.17 -26.95 -8.18
C LEU A 1376 -2.79 -27.63 -8.19
N SER A 1377 -2.77 -28.95 -8.38
CA SER A 1377 -1.53 -29.73 -8.38
C SER A 1377 -0.54 -29.17 -9.40
N ASN A 1378 -1.02 -28.87 -10.60
CA ASN A 1378 -0.29 -28.12 -11.64
C ASN A 1378 -1.07 -26.83 -11.95
N LEU A 1379 -0.69 -25.71 -11.32
CA LEU A 1379 -1.44 -24.46 -11.38
C LEU A 1379 -1.73 -23.96 -12.81
N ASP A 1380 -0.73 -23.99 -13.69
CA ASP A 1380 -0.81 -23.52 -15.07
C ASP A 1380 -1.75 -24.36 -15.95
N GLN A 1381 -1.95 -25.63 -15.60
CA GLN A 1381 -2.81 -26.56 -16.33
C GLN A 1381 -4.21 -26.68 -15.70
N ASP A 1382 -4.27 -26.82 -14.38
CA ASP A 1382 -5.52 -27.08 -13.66
C ASP A 1382 -6.43 -25.86 -13.64
N LEU A 1383 -5.87 -24.64 -13.52
CA LEU A 1383 -6.68 -23.44 -13.45
C LEU A 1383 -7.46 -23.16 -14.75
N PRO A 1384 -6.84 -23.20 -15.96
CA PRO A 1384 -7.58 -23.11 -17.22
C PRO A 1384 -8.61 -24.23 -17.37
N ASN A 1385 -8.24 -25.48 -17.03
CA ASN A 1385 -9.15 -26.62 -17.14
C ASN A 1385 -10.37 -26.49 -16.23
N HIS A 1386 -10.19 -25.96 -15.02
CA HIS A 1386 -11.29 -25.63 -14.11
C HIS A 1386 -12.16 -24.49 -14.67
N MET A 1387 -11.56 -23.49 -15.32
CA MET A 1387 -12.27 -22.32 -15.83
C MET A 1387 -12.96 -22.53 -17.19
N GLN A 1388 -12.79 -23.68 -17.85
CA GLN A 1388 -13.36 -23.95 -19.19
C GLN A 1388 -14.87 -23.69 -19.36
N HIS A 1389 -15.65 -23.71 -18.27
CA HIS A 1389 -17.09 -23.43 -18.30
C HIS A 1389 -17.41 -21.94 -18.36
N SER A 1390 -16.56 -21.08 -17.79
CA SER A 1390 -16.75 -19.62 -17.74
C SER A 1390 -15.81 -18.88 -18.72
N LEU A 1391 -14.63 -19.44 -18.98
CA LEU A 1391 -13.64 -19.00 -19.95
C LEU A 1391 -13.40 -20.14 -20.96
N PRO A 1392 -14.02 -20.08 -22.15
CA PRO A 1392 -13.93 -21.17 -23.12
C PRO A 1392 -12.50 -21.35 -23.64
N ILE A 1393 -12.09 -22.61 -23.80
CA ILE A 1393 -10.83 -23.00 -24.45
C ILE A 1393 -11.13 -23.46 -25.86
N HIS A 1394 -10.38 -22.95 -26.83
CA HIS A 1394 -10.36 -23.54 -28.17
C HIS A 1394 -9.43 -24.75 -28.18
N SER A 1395 -9.98 -25.95 -28.34
CA SER A 1395 -9.18 -27.17 -28.44
C SER A 1395 -8.45 -27.23 -29.79
N LEU A 1396 -7.12 -27.18 -29.75
CA LEU A 1396 -6.24 -27.33 -30.91
C LEU A 1396 -6.21 -28.78 -31.41
N SER A 1397 -5.84 -28.99 -32.67
CA SER A 1397 -5.61 -30.33 -33.23
C SER A 1397 -4.54 -31.08 -32.45
N GLN A 1398 -4.71 -32.40 -32.27
CA GLN A 1398 -3.70 -33.25 -31.61
C GLN A 1398 -2.34 -33.24 -32.33
N GLU A 1399 -2.30 -32.90 -33.63
CA GLU A 1399 -1.03 -32.75 -34.37
C GLU A 1399 -0.12 -31.66 -33.76
N TRP A 1400 -0.68 -30.70 -33.01
CA TRP A 1400 0.10 -29.65 -32.36
C TRP A 1400 0.89 -30.11 -31.15
N LEU A 1401 0.66 -31.31 -30.61
CA LEU A 1401 1.41 -31.78 -29.45
C LEU A 1401 1.53 -33.30 -29.47
N TRP A 1402 2.77 -33.78 -29.59
CA TRP A 1402 3.09 -35.19 -29.43
C TRP A 1402 3.96 -35.41 -28.19
N CYS A 1403 3.69 -36.51 -27.48
CA CYS A 1403 4.49 -36.95 -26.35
C CYS A 1403 4.54 -38.47 -26.33
N GLU A 1404 5.73 -39.05 -26.26
CA GLU A 1404 5.93 -40.50 -26.26
C GLU A 1404 5.11 -41.19 -25.18
N THR A 1405 4.98 -40.58 -24.00
CA THR A 1405 4.24 -41.17 -22.89
C THR A 1405 2.75 -41.36 -23.21
N TRP A 1406 2.10 -40.47 -23.97
CA TRP A 1406 0.63 -40.52 -24.14
C TRP A 1406 0.16 -40.75 -25.57
N CYS A 1407 0.99 -40.43 -26.56
CA CYS A 1407 0.71 -40.61 -27.97
C CYS A 1407 1.36 -41.90 -28.51
N ASP A 1408 0.70 -42.53 -29.49
CA ASP A 1408 1.26 -43.65 -30.24
C ASP A 1408 2.42 -43.20 -31.14
N ASP A 1409 3.32 -44.13 -31.48
CA ASP A 1409 4.50 -43.82 -32.29
C ASP A 1409 4.16 -43.42 -33.74
N ALA A 1410 3.02 -43.90 -34.28
CA ALA A 1410 2.62 -43.58 -35.65
C ALA A 1410 2.22 -42.10 -35.81
N SER A 1411 1.73 -41.48 -34.74
CA SER A 1411 1.35 -40.06 -34.71
C SER A 1411 2.56 -39.11 -34.71
N LEU A 1412 3.76 -39.58 -34.34
CA LEU A 1412 4.99 -38.78 -34.36
C LEU A 1412 5.31 -38.23 -35.75
N ALA A 1413 4.98 -38.97 -36.82
CA ALA A 1413 5.24 -38.54 -38.19
C ALA A 1413 4.43 -37.31 -38.62
N LYS A 1414 3.32 -37.02 -37.93
CA LYS A 1414 2.46 -35.85 -38.18
C LYS A 1414 2.60 -34.77 -37.09
N ALA A 1415 3.44 -35.01 -36.09
CA ALA A 1415 3.62 -34.12 -34.96
C ALA A 1415 4.28 -32.81 -35.42
N LYS A 1416 3.64 -31.69 -35.08
CA LYS A 1416 4.12 -30.34 -35.34
C LYS A 1416 5.06 -29.86 -34.25
N THR A 1417 4.77 -30.20 -33.00
CA THR A 1417 5.68 -30.02 -31.86
C THR A 1417 5.74 -31.30 -31.02
N ILE A 1418 6.88 -31.49 -30.36
CA ILE A 1418 7.20 -32.67 -29.55
C ILE A 1418 7.55 -32.19 -28.16
N ASP A 1419 6.84 -32.71 -27.15
CA ASP A 1419 7.04 -32.42 -25.73
C ASP A 1419 7.72 -33.62 -25.04
N LEU A 1420 8.73 -33.34 -24.20
CA LEU A 1420 9.58 -34.32 -23.51
C LEU A 1420 8.99 -34.69 -22.13
N CYS A 1421 7.71 -35.06 -22.12
CA CYS A 1421 6.97 -35.27 -20.89
C CYS A 1421 7.46 -36.47 -20.07
N ASN A 1422 7.28 -36.40 -18.74
CA ASN A 1422 7.69 -37.47 -17.82
C ASN A 1422 6.96 -38.79 -18.07
N ASN A 1423 7.69 -39.90 -17.96
CA ASN A 1423 7.13 -41.24 -18.12
C ASN A 1423 7.05 -41.92 -16.73
N PRO A 1424 5.85 -42.21 -16.19
CA PRO A 1424 5.71 -42.80 -14.86
C PRO A 1424 6.19 -44.26 -14.77
N LEU A 1425 6.41 -44.94 -15.91
CA LEU A 1425 6.91 -46.32 -15.96
C LEU A 1425 8.44 -46.41 -15.99
N THR A 1426 9.14 -45.30 -16.23
CA THR A 1426 10.60 -45.29 -16.41
C THR A 1426 11.24 -44.12 -15.67
N LYS A 1427 12.48 -44.26 -15.20
CA LYS A 1427 13.25 -43.16 -14.60
C LYS A 1427 14.29 -42.58 -15.57
N GLU A 1428 14.06 -42.66 -16.87
CA GLU A 1428 14.97 -42.15 -17.90
C GLU A 1428 15.10 -40.62 -17.80
N PRO A 1429 16.32 -40.05 -17.72
CA PRO A 1429 16.55 -38.61 -17.70
C PRO A 1429 15.99 -37.90 -18.95
N LYS A 1430 15.72 -36.60 -18.87
CA LYS A 1430 15.25 -35.83 -20.03
C LYS A 1430 16.27 -35.77 -21.17
N LEU A 1431 17.57 -35.63 -20.88
CA LEU A 1431 18.63 -35.58 -21.90
C LEU A 1431 18.69 -36.86 -22.75
N ASP A 1432 18.62 -38.02 -22.10
CA ASP A 1432 18.67 -39.31 -22.82
C ASP A 1432 17.43 -39.49 -23.70
N ARG A 1433 16.25 -39.08 -23.20
CA ARG A 1433 15.02 -39.07 -23.98
C ARG A 1433 15.09 -38.14 -25.18
N ALA A 1434 15.62 -36.93 -25.02
CA ALA A 1434 15.74 -35.97 -26.10
C ALA A 1434 16.58 -36.54 -27.26
N LYS A 1435 17.76 -37.10 -26.95
CA LYS A 1435 18.65 -37.73 -27.93
C LYS A 1435 18.03 -38.94 -28.62
N ARG A 1436 17.22 -39.73 -27.88
CA ARG A 1436 16.58 -40.94 -28.39
C ARG A 1436 15.35 -40.65 -29.25
N GLN A 1437 14.49 -39.73 -28.81
CA GLN A 1437 13.20 -39.46 -29.44
C GLN A 1437 13.33 -38.55 -30.66
N VAL A 1438 14.28 -37.60 -30.64
CA VAL A 1438 14.40 -36.57 -31.67
C VAL A 1438 15.83 -36.51 -32.21
N PRO A 1439 16.10 -37.16 -33.37
CA PRO A 1439 17.45 -37.27 -33.92
C PRO A 1439 18.12 -35.93 -34.24
N GLU A 1440 17.33 -34.92 -34.60
CA GLU A 1440 17.86 -33.58 -34.92
C GLU A 1440 18.19 -32.75 -33.67
N TRP A 1441 17.83 -33.23 -32.47
CA TRP A 1441 18.15 -32.55 -31.21
C TRP A 1441 19.66 -32.38 -31.05
N THR A 1442 20.44 -33.43 -31.32
CA THR A 1442 21.91 -33.36 -31.24
C THR A 1442 22.51 -32.44 -32.31
N LEU A 1443 21.88 -32.33 -33.48
CA LEU A 1443 22.33 -31.43 -34.54
C LEU A 1443 22.18 -29.96 -34.12
N TYR A 1444 21.04 -29.59 -33.54
CA TYR A 1444 20.82 -28.23 -33.05
C TYR A 1444 21.73 -27.90 -31.86
N ASP A 1445 21.88 -28.84 -30.93
CA ASP A 1445 22.73 -28.70 -29.76
C ASP A 1445 24.21 -28.47 -30.15
N GLU A 1446 24.74 -29.26 -31.11
CA GLU A 1446 26.09 -29.08 -31.65
C GLU A 1446 26.25 -27.76 -32.42
N GLU A 1447 25.23 -27.35 -33.19
CA GLU A 1447 25.23 -26.08 -33.92
C GLU A 1447 25.28 -24.88 -32.97
N ILE A 1448 24.41 -24.86 -31.95
CA ILE A 1448 24.37 -23.81 -30.92
C ILE A 1448 25.71 -23.70 -30.22
N ALA A 1449 26.29 -24.84 -29.80
CA ALA A 1449 27.59 -24.87 -29.16
C ALA A 1449 28.70 -24.32 -30.08
N GLY A 1450 28.65 -24.63 -31.38
CA GLY A 1450 29.57 -24.10 -32.37
C GLY A 1450 29.47 -22.58 -32.56
N VAL A 1451 28.25 -22.04 -32.61
CA VAL A 1451 27.98 -20.59 -32.74
C VAL A 1451 28.49 -19.82 -31.53
N ILE A 1452 28.17 -20.29 -30.32
CA ILE A 1452 28.59 -19.64 -29.07
C ILE A 1452 30.13 -19.64 -28.97
N ARG A 1453 30.78 -20.76 -29.30
CA ARG A 1453 32.24 -20.86 -29.27
C ARG A 1453 32.91 -19.89 -30.25
N ALA A 1454 32.41 -19.82 -31.49
CA ALA A 1454 32.96 -18.93 -32.51
C ALA A 1454 32.84 -17.44 -32.13
N ALA A 1455 31.73 -17.04 -31.50
CA ALA A 1455 31.53 -15.67 -31.04
C ALA A 1455 32.46 -15.32 -29.87
N LYS A 1456 32.67 -16.25 -28.93
CA LYS A 1456 33.62 -16.08 -27.82
C LYS A 1456 35.07 -15.96 -28.30
N GLU A 1457 35.47 -16.79 -29.27
CA GLU A 1457 36.81 -16.70 -29.89
C GLU A 1457 37.02 -15.33 -30.56
N GLN A 1458 36.02 -14.81 -31.28
CA GLN A 1458 36.09 -13.46 -31.87
C GLN A 1458 36.24 -12.35 -30.82
N ALA A 1459 35.49 -12.41 -29.72
CA ALA A 1459 35.59 -11.42 -28.64
C ALA A 1459 37.00 -11.37 -28.04
N SER A 1460 37.62 -12.53 -27.82
CA SER A 1460 39.00 -12.61 -27.29
C SER A 1460 40.06 -12.04 -28.24
N THR A 1461 39.87 -12.12 -29.56
CA THR A 1461 40.81 -11.51 -30.53
C THR A 1461 40.70 -9.99 -30.67
N VAL A 1462 39.59 -9.38 -30.25
CA VAL A 1462 39.39 -7.92 -30.36
C VAL A 1462 40.03 -7.21 -29.16
N THR A 1463 39.93 -7.77 -27.95
CA THR A 1463 40.53 -7.21 -26.72
C THR A 1463 42.06 -7.17 -26.74
N ASP A 1464 42.73 -8.01 -27.54
CA ASP A 1464 44.20 -7.95 -27.70
C ASP A 1464 44.68 -6.76 -28.56
N SER A 1465 43.77 -5.98 -29.19
CA SER A 1465 44.14 -4.93 -30.15
C SER A 1465 43.84 -3.49 -29.70
N GLU A 1466 43.10 -3.27 -28.61
CA GLU A 1466 42.87 -1.95 -28.02
C GLU A 1466 43.37 -1.90 -26.57
N GLY A 1467 43.99 -0.79 -26.19
CA GLY A 1467 44.94 -0.70 -25.08
C GLY A 1467 44.44 -1.14 -23.70
N LEU A 1468 45.34 -1.83 -23.00
CA LEU A 1468 45.45 -2.06 -21.56
C LEU A 1468 44.59 -1.13 -20.68
N GLU A 1469 43.49 -1.65 -20.13
CA GLU A 1469 43.10 -1.38 -18.73
C GLU A 1469 42.17 -2.43 -18.08
N ASP A 1470 41.53 -3.37 -18.81
CA ASP A 1470 40.72 -4.45 -18.21
C ASP A 1470 41.29 -5.86 -18.51
N ALA A 1471 42.45 -6.19 -17.94
CA ALA A 1471 43.17 -7.45 -18.21
C ALA A 1471 42.81 -8.63 -17.28
N ALA A 1472 41.65 -8.63 -16.63
CA ALA A 1472 41.24 -9.72 -15.71
C ALA A 1472 40.31 -10.78 -16.34
N ASP A 1473 39.69 -10.52 -17.49
CA ASP A 1473 38.60 -11.37 -18.01
C ASP A 1473 39.04 -12.50 -18.96
N GLY A 1474 40.29 -12.49 -19.44
CA GLY A 1474 40.75 -13.42 -20.49
C GLY A 1474 40.98 -14.87 -20.06
N GLU A 1475 41.48 -15.12 -18.84
CA GLU A 1475 41.80 -16.48 -18.37
C GLU A 1475 40.61 -17.24 -17.76
N ASN A 1476 39.51 -16.56 -17.41
CA ASN A 1476 38.34 -17.20 -16.82
C ASN A 1476 37.49 -17.99 -17.83
N LEU A 1477 37.60 -17.71 -19.14
CA LEU A 1477 36.59 -18.09 -20.13
C LEU A 1477 36.53 -19.60 -20.47
N GLU A 1478 37.65 -20.33 -20.48
CA GLU A 1478 37.62 -21.79 -20.66
C GLU A 1478 37.06 -22.52 -19.42
N ASN A 1479 37.33 -22.00 -18.22
CA ASN A 1479 36.79 -22.54 -16.97
C ASN A 1479 35.25 -22.42 -16.95
N VAL A 1480 34.70 -21.27 -17.35
CA VAL A 1480 33.24 -21.04 -17.37
C VAL A 1480 32.48 -22.07 -18.22
N GLU A 1481 32.98 -22.43 -19.41
CA GLU A 1481 32.29 -23.41 -20.27
C GLU A 1481 32.36 -24.82 -19.67
N SER A 1482 33.50 -25.19 -19.07
CA SER A 1482 33.68 -26.49 -18.43
C SER A 1482 32.80 -26.64 -17.17
N GLU A 1483 32.63 -25.56 -16.40
CA GLU A 1483 31.75 -25.51 -15.24
C GLU A 1483 30.29 -25.51 -15.63
N ARG A 1484 29.88 -24.76 -16.67
CA ARG A 1484 28.50 -24.81 -17.18
C ARG A 1484 28.12 -26.20 -17.64
N ILE A 1485 28.98 -26.86 -18.43
CA ILE A 1485 28.75 -28.24 -18.89
C ILE A 1485 28.66 -29.20 -17.70
N ARG A 1486 29.45 -28.97 -16.66
CA ARG A 1486 29.43 -29.77 -15.44
C ARG A 1486 28.14 -29.59 -14.63
N ASP A 1487 27.61 -28.38 -14.56
CA ASP A 1487 26.34 -28.09 -13.87
C ASP A 1487 25.12 -28.59 -14.66
N GLU A 1488 25.21 -28.62 -16.00
CA GLU A 1488 24.18 -29.19 -16.88
C GLU A 1488 24.07 -30.73 -16.79
N LEU A 1489 25.16 -31.42 -16.41
CA LEU A 1489 25.29 -32.88 -16.33
C LEU A 1489 24.96 -33.42 -14.93
#